data_AF-A0A846TZA0-F1
#
_entry.id   AF-A0A846TZA0-F1
#
_cell.length_a   1.000
_cell.length_b   1.000
_cell.length_c   1.000
_cell.angle_alpha   90.00
_cell.angle_beta   90.00
_cell.angle_gamma   90.00
#
_symmetry.space_group_name_H-M   'P 1'
#
loop_
_entity.id
_entity.type
_entity.pdbx_description
1 polymer ?
#
loop_
_entity_poly.entity_id
_entity_poly.type
_entity_poly.pdbx_seq_one_letter_code
_entity_poly.pdbx_strand_id
1 'polypeptide(L)'
;MSSPIKAQPSTLVAKLARPSAAYRRHAWAAVAALAAFMLLYLGLAGWFLFTAWRLTLGAEHSSGGAVWGWVIGGCAAFLAVFMLKAVFFVKQGSQDNTLEITAAEQPRLFEFLHKLADRAGAPRPHKVFLSARVNAAVFYDLSVLNLVMPSRKNLEIGLGLVNALTLGEMRAVLAHEFGHFAQKSMAVGRWVYVAQQIAGHLVARRDKLDAFLNGLSRFDIRIAWVGWVLGVIVWAIRSLVDSAFSAVLLVQRALSREMEMQADLVAVSLTGSDALIHALHKLQAADDSWDRTLGFIGGEHAKERIARDAFAIQSRVMQRMGQVLNDPQYHRVPALPAEKPQQHRLFKAEVAQPPRMWLTHPLNHEREANAKRHYVAAPFDDRSAWALFDDAPGLRERVTAQLIGDTKLAPIAIDDSLQALDEQFARESLQGRYRGVYLGRSVTRSAKRAAELVDPAQRDGTREALAALYPESLLDDVARLRELEREVAQLRALASGALKAPGGVIRHRDRTLKHGELPGLLKRVEREHRQVEQRLLAHDKACRSTHRAAAAQLGGGWDAYLDGLLALLHYADHSEANLRDAQGLLSNAWQVESATRRVGKAGVARLVVVANQLQSALQRVSDQRGAVLLDSTLRDKLGVASWSELLGEFKLPPTSKDNLGDWLGVVDGWVDQLAGACGRLRSQALDQLLRTEAAIARHARGEPVAELSVAAPEASRAPADYDTLPAGSERERQTRLGWLARFQTADGALPALARLGVAVGIIAAVLGLGGSVGDAQIVVYNALGTPVEVSVAGHKLAVGPNALGRLTLPAGQIVKVESRAARGALIESFDADAKGSFGTYVYNVAAAAPLVEWTAVYGRTQSIPERLLGTPRWSSTGAEHVFEEPPKTISTKGGGGTRTVLQGLGDLSPERQLNALANDAQRRQLVATHLRWDAAGSAPAMAWLGMVGDDAQLLGLLRERLKTTPDDVAALRAEQDGTRDTAHAEVCARHVAASRAAPDNPNLRYAAVRCDTENPQKWQAFIDGHARWPAHAWFGYAAAYSELDFGRLDAGLIGLGEARTRLPPLAEHIAIDEARLRRFLKQDDAKHMAELTHASPMLRLRLAMESGTSTADEPLPTEYAELARGRFDAAARAAATGTAHRQARLLRLVAASDGADAQLVSRAIALPADRGVDDSTAWLAAAVAVRGGQDVEPFVAVVARRSPTDAALMRVFFEQLQKTRDVGVADRVLAEVSFQWRMQAYAAGVVLMGREAPSAWRDAARTLLFADERPYFL
;
A
#
# COMPACT_ATOMS: atom_id res chain seq x y z
N MET A 1 0.31 53.29 43.27
CA MET A 1 -0.38 53.31 41.95
C MET A 1 -1.84 52.94 42.16
N SER A 2 -2.71 53.92 42.35
CA SER A 2 -4.10 53.70 42.76
C SER A 2 -5.06 54.35 41.76
N SER A 3 -4.94 54.04 40.47
CA SER A 3 -6.07 54.29 39.57
C SER A 3 -7.06 53.13 39.81
N PRO A 4 -8.27 53.40 40.33
CA PRO A 4 -9.20 52.33 40.64
C PRO A 4 -9.54 51.65 39.32
N ILE A 5 -9.21 50.37 39.21
CA ILE A 5 -9.76 49.52 38.15
C ILE A 5 -11.27 49.46 38.44
N LYS A 6 -12.04 50.44 37.95
CA LYS A 6 -13.49 50.54 38.14
C LYS A 6 -14.08 49.20 37.71
N ALA A 7 -14.57 48.45 38.70
CA ALA A 7 -15.10 47.12 38.48
C ALA A 7 -16.33 47.25 37.57
N GLN A 8 -16.25 46.69 36.36
CA GLN A 8 -17.44 46.41 35.57
C GLN A 8 -18.36 45.48 36.38
N PRO A 9 -19.69 45.55 36.23
CA PRO A 9 -20.61 44.72 37.01
C PRO A 9 -20.26 43.23 36.90
N SER A 10 -20.16 42.53 38.02
CA SER A 10 -19.80 41.10 38.07
C SER A 10 -20.70 40.21 37.19
N THR A 11 -21.96 40.63 37.01
CA THR A 11 -22.93 40.00 36.12
C THR A 11 -22.58 40.11 34.64
N LEU A 12 -22.00 41.24 34.20
CA LEU A 12 -21.55 41.47 32.83
C LEU A 12 -20.28 40.65 32.53
N VAL A 13 -19.34 40.63 33.47
CA VAL A 13 -18.12 39.81 33.40
C VAL A 13 -18.50 38.32 33.30
N ALA A 14 -19.40 37.85 34.15
CA ALA A 14 -19.86 36.46 34.11
C ALA A 14 -20.67 36.12 32.84
N LYS A 15 -21.35 37.09 32.22
CA LYS A 15 -22.12 36.88 30.98
C LYS A 15 -21.22 36.82 29.75
N LEU A 16 -20.24 37.72 29.63
CA LEU A 16 -19.30 37.77 28.51
C LEU A 16 -18.24 36.66 28.57
N ALA A 17 -17.85 36.22 29.79
CA ALA A 17 -16.88 35.15 29.98
C ALA A 17 -17.45 33.73 29.73
N ARG A 18 -18.76 33.56 29.49
CA ARG A 18 -19.36 32.25 29.18
C ARG A 18 -19.05 31.81 27.74
N PRO A 19 -18.51 30.58 27.54
CA PRO A 19 -18.20 30.09 26.20
C PRO A 19 -19.46 29.90 25.35
N SER A 20 -19.36 30.28 24.07
CA SER A 20 -20.45 30.14 23.09
C SER A 20 -20.84 28.68 22.83
N ALA A 21 -22.05 28.44 22.29
CA ALA A 21 -22.43 27.09 21.85
C ALA A 21 -21.54 26.57 20.70
N ALA A 22 -21.07 27.46 19.84
CA ALA A 22 -20.11 27.12 18.78
C ALA A 22 -18.77 26.67 19.35
N TYR A 23 -18.23 27.40 20.34
CA TYR A 23 -17.02 27.04 21.08
C TYR A 23 -17.10 25.61 21.64
N ARG A 24 -18.19 25.26 22.33
CA ARG A 24 -18.36 23.91 22.92
C ARG A 24 -18.40 22.81 21.87
N ARG A 25 -19.08 23.03 20.74
CA ARG A 25 -19.13 22.06 19.63
C ARG A 25 -17.76 21.86 18.99
N HIS A 26 -17.04 22.95 18.69
CA HIS A 26 -15.70 22.86 18.10
C HIS A 26 -14.68 22.24 19.05
N ALA A 27 -14.80 22.48 20.36
CA ALA A 27 -13.96 21.86 21.38
C ALA A 27 -14.15 20.33 21.40
N TRP A 28 -15.41 19.86 21.47
CA TRP A 28 -15.71 18.41 21.41
C TRP A 28 -15.30 17.78 20.08
N ALA A 29 -15.52 18.46 18.96
CA ALA A 29 -15.08 17.98 17.66
C ALA A 29 -13.55 17.84 17.58
N ALA A 30 -12.80 18.79 18.15
CA ALA A 30 -11.33 18.72 18.17
C ALA A 30 -10.83 17.57 19.05
N VAL A 31 -11.45 17.35 20.22
CA VAL A 31 -11.15 16.19 21.08
C VAL A 31 -11.46 14.88 20.37
N ALA A 32 -12.63 14.76 19.74
CA ALA A 32 -13.03 13.56 19.01
C ALA A 32 -12.10 13.28 17.82
N ALA A 33 -11.73 14.31 17.05
CA ALA A 33 -10.82 14.18 15.91
C ALA A 33 -9.41 13.73 16.36
N LEU A 34 -8.90 14.31 17.45
CA LEU A 34 -7.62 13.92 18.03
C LEU A 34 -7.66 12.49 18.59
N ALA A 35 -8.72 12.11 19.30
CA ALA A 35 -8.89 10.75 19.81
C ALA A 35 -8.95 9.72 18.67
N ALA A 36 -9.71 10.02 17.60
CA ALA A 36 -9.77 9.19 16.40
C ALA A 36 -8.40 9.06 15.73
N PHE A 37 -7.63 10.15 15.63
CA PHE A 37 -6.27 10.13 15.12
C PHE A 37 -5.34 9.24 15.96
N MET A 38 -5.38 9.38 17.28
CA MET A 38 -4.55 8.57 18.19
C MET A 38 -4.92 7.08 18.13
N LEU A 39 -6.21 6.75 18.08
CA LEU A 39 -6.69 5.38 17.92
C LEU A 39 -6.27 4.78 16.58
N LEU A 40 -6.40 5.53 15.48
CA LEU A 40 -5.95 5.11 14.16
C LEU A 40 -4.43 4.84 14.16
N TYR A 41 -3.66 5.77 14.72
CA TYR A 41 -2.20 5.69 14.74
C TYR A 41 -1.69 4.52 15.59
N LEU A 42 -2.14 4.43 16.85
CA LEU A 42 -1.74 3.37 17.78
C LEU A 42 -2.31 2.01 17.37
N GLY A 43 -3.53 1.99 16.82
CA GLY A 43 -4.13 0.77 16.27
C GLY A 43 -3.32 0.21 15.10
N LEU A 44 -2.89 1.06 14.17
CA LEU A 44 -2.05 0.64 13.04
C LEU A 44 -0.66 0.17 13.49
N ALA A 45 -0.02 0.90 14.42
CA ALA A 45 1.27 0.49 14.98
C ALA A 45 1.16 -0.84 15.76
N GLY A 46 0.11 -0.99 16.58
CA GLY A 46 -0.20 -2.21 17.32
C GLY A 46 -0.49 -3.40 16.40
N TRP A 47 -1.18 -3.18 15.29
CA TRP A 47 -1.41 -4.20 14.26
C TRP A 47 -0.10 -4.71 13.65
N PHE A 48 0.82 -3.81 13.28
CA PHE A 48 2.13 -4.22 12.75
C PHE A 48 2.97 -4.97 13.78
N LEU A 49 2.91 -4.55 15.05
CA LEU A 49 3.58 -5.25 16.15
C LEU A 49 3.00 -6.65 16.38
N PHE A 50 1.67 -6.77 16.37
CA PHE A 50 0.96 -8.05 16.47
C PHE A 50 1.28 -8.97 15.28
N THR A 51 1.30 -8.43 14.07
CA THR A 51 1.66 -9.18 12.84
C THR A 51 3.09 -9.69 12.91
N ALA A 52 4.03 -8.86 13.37
CA ALA A 52 5.42 -9.27 13.58
C ALA A 52 5.51 -10.43 14.56
N TRP A 53 4.91 -10.28 15.74
CA TRP A 53 4.85 -11.32 16.78
C TRP A 53 4.27 -12.64 16.28
N ARG A 54 3.11 -12.59 15.61
CA ARG A 54 2.40 -13.77 15.09
C ARG A 54 3.23 -14.53 14.06
N LEU A 55 3.88 -13.83 13.13
CA LEU A 55 4.61 -14.45 12.03
C LEU A 55 6.00 -14.95 12.42
N THR A 56 6.69 -14.31 13.37
CA THR A 56 8.02 -14.76 13.83
C THR A 56 7.94 -15.98 14.75
N LEU A 57 6.99 -16.03 15.69
CA LEU A 57 6.83 -17.19 16.58
C LEU A 57 6.23 -18.41 15.86
N GLY A 58 5.34 -18.17 14.90
CA GLY A 58 4.78 -19.26 14.07
C GLY A 58 5.79 -19.91 13.13
N ALA A 59 6.87 -19.20 12.77
CA ALA A 59 7.90 -19.69 11.85
C ALA A 59 8.72 -20.85 12.43
N GLU A 60 8.95 -20.87 13.74
CA GLU A 60 9.75 -21.91 14.43
C GLU A 60 9.13 -23.32 14.37
N HIS A 61 7.82 -23.41 14.08
CA HIS A 61 7.06 -24.67 14.03
C HIS A 61 6.74 -25.14 12.60
N SER A 62 7.28 -24.49 11.55
CA SER A 62 6.97 -24.80 10.15
C SER A 62 8.20 -25.33 9.40
N SER A 63 8.06 -26.44 8.65
CA SER A 63 9.17 -27.09 7.94
C SER A 63 9.52 -26.46 6.57
N GLY A 64 8.65 -25.63 5.99
CA GLY A 64 8.86 -25.00 4.68
C GLY A 64 8.60 -23.49 4.57
N GLY A 65 7.81 -22.89 5.49
CA GLY A 65 7.41 -21.48 5.45
C GLY A 65 8.24 -20.52 6.32
N ALA A 66 9.17 -21.06 7.11
CA ALA A 66 9.85 -20.31 8.17
C ALA A 66 10.58 -19.05 7.65
N VAL A 67 11.25 -19.14 6.51
CA VAL A 67 11.99 -18.01 5.91
C VAL A 67 11.05 -16.84 5.58
N TRP A 68 9.88 -17.12 5.00
CA TRP A 68 8.90 -16.08 4.67
C TRP A 68 8.25 -15.49 5.93
N GLY A 69 8.01 -16.31 6.96
CA GLY A 69 7.56 -15.84 8.28
C GLY A 69 8.54 -14.83 8.90
N TRP A 70 9.85 -15.14 8.89
CA TRP A 70 10.89 -14.23 9.38
C TRP A 70 11.02 -12.95 8.54
N VAL A 71 10.95 -13.06 7.20
CA VAL A 71 11.05 -11.89 6.31
C VAL A 71 9.86 -10.96 6.47
N ILE A 72 8.63 -11.48 6.43
CA ILE A 72 7.40 -10.67 6.55
C ILE A 72 7.26 -10.15 7.98
N GLY A 73 7.55 -10.98 8.99
CA GLY A 73 7.57 -10.58 10.40
C GLY A 73 8.61 -9.48 10.66
N GLY A 74 9.80 -9.58 10.10
CA GLY A 74 10.84 -8.56 10.15
C GLY A 74 10.43 -7.25 9.46
N CYS A 75 9.74 -7.33 8.30
CA CYS A 75 9.16 -6.16 7.64
C CYS A 75 8.09 -5.47 8.50
N ALA A 76 7.19 -6.24 9.11
CA ALA A 76 6.16 -5.72 10.02
C ALA A 76 6.79 -5.08 11.27
N ALA A 77 7.82 -5.70 11.85
CA ALA A 77 8.57 -5.14 12.98
C ALA A 77 9.26 -3.81 12.59
N PHE A 78 9.87 -3.75 11.41
CA PHE A 78 10.45 -2.52 10.89
C PHE A 78 9.40 -1.40 10.77
N LEU A 79 8.21 -1.69 10.24
CA LEU A 79 7.12 -0.71 10.13
C LEU A 79 6.60 -0.26 11.50
N ALA A 80 6.47 -1.19 12.46
CA ALA A 80 6.08 -0.87 13.83
C ALA A 80 7.10 0.07 14.50
N VAL A 81 8.40 -0.25 14.41
CA VAL A 81 9.48 0.62 14.94
C VAL A 81 9.50 1.96 14.22
N PHE A 82 9.30 1.97 12.90
CA PHE A 82 9.24 3.20 12.11
C PHE A 82 8.11 4.14 12.57
N MET A 83 6.96 3.59 12.97
CA MET A 83 5.88 4.38 13.59
C MET A 83 6.24 4.78 15.01
N LEU A 84 6.49 3.81 15.90
CA LEU A 84 6.65 4.02 17.34
C LEU A 84 7.81 4.96 17.70
N LYS A 85 8.89 5.01 16.91
CA LYS A 85 10.00 5.95 17.14
C LYS A 85 9.53 7.41 17.29
N ALA A 86 8.52 7.83 16.52
CA ALA A 86 8.06 9.22 16.51
C ALA A 86 7.41 9.62 17.85
N VAL A 87 6.96 8.64 18.65
CA VAL A 87 6.41 8.84 19.99
C VAL A 87 7.52 9.09 21.02
N PHE A 88 8.71 8.50 20.83
CA PHE A 88 9.81 8.57 21.80
C PHE A 88 10.79 9.74 21.57
N PHE A 89 10.91 10.27 20.36
CA PHE A 89 11.89 11.32 20.01
C PHE A 89 11.31 12.75 19.96
N VAL A 90 10.37 13.10 20.85
CA VAL A 90 9.82 14.46 20.94
C VAL A 90 10.87 15.39 21.55
N LYS A 91 11.43 16.31 20.76
CA LYS A 91 12.36 17.33 21.28
C LYS A 91 11.62 18.31 22.19
N GLN A 92 12.24 18.64 23.32
CA GLN A 92 11.93 19.88 24.05
C GLN A 92 12.29 21.06 23.13
N GLY A 93 11.35 21.97 22.90
CA GLY A 93 11.67 23.22 22.21
C GLY A 93 12.64 24.02 23.07
N SER A 94 13.87 24.22 22.62
CA SER A 94 14.79 25.16 23.25
C SER A 94 14.28 26.58 22.98
N GLN A 95 14.08 27.36 24.04
CA GLN A 95 13.63 28.74 23.96
C GLN A 95 14.85 29.67 23.91
N ASP A 96 15.56 29.63 22.78
CA ASP A 96 16.92 30.20 22.73
C ASP A 96 16.99 31.74 22.85
N ASN A 97 15.86 32.48 22.80
CA ASN A 97 15.81 33.95 22.82
C ASN A 97 14.76 34.57 23.78
N THR A 98 14.52 34.00 24.96
CA THR A 98 13.64 34.60 26.00
C THR A 98 14.31 34.73 27.36
N LEU A 99 13.98 35.77 28.12
CA LEU A 99 14.48 36.04 29.48
C LEU A 99 13.41 35.68 30.52
N GLU A 100 13.64 34.66 31.34
CA GLU A 100 12.77 34.36 32.50
C GLU A 100 12.94 35.43 33.58
N ILE A 101 11.84 35.96 34.12
CA ILE A 101 11.84 36.92 35.24
C ILE A 101 11.03 36.39 36.42
N THR A 102 11.38 36.84 37.62
CA THR A 102 10.77 36.40 38.88
C THR A 102 10.02 37.52 39.61
N ALA A 103 9.13 37.15 40.54
CA ALA A 103 8.40 38.10 41.37
C ALA A 103 9.31 38.93 42.29
N ALA A 104 10.52 38.44 42.60
CA ALA A 104 11.52 39.18 43.36
C ALA A 104 12.18 40.28 42.53
N GLU A 105 12.38 40.04 41.22
CA GLU A 105 12.99 41.00 40.30
C GLU A 105 12.00 42.07 39.81
N GLN A 106 10.73 41.72 39.63
CA GLN A 106 9.69 42.62 39.10
C GLN A 106 8.39 42.55 39.93
N PRO A 107 8.40 42.93 41.22
CA PRO A 107 7.26 42.79 42.12
C PRO A 107 5.99 43.51 41.61
N ARG A 108 6.11 44.69 41.00
CA ARG A 108 4.94 45.43 40.47
C ARG A 108 4.26 44.72 39.31
N LEU A 109 5.04 44.15 38.39
CA LEU A 109 4.51 43.40 37.26
C LEU A 109 3.74 42.18 37.76
N PHE A 110 4.33 41.40 38.67
CA PHE A 110 3.67 40.20 39.20
C PHE A 110 2.42 40.54 40.02
N GLU A 111 2.43 41.61 40.82
CA GLU A 111 1.22 42.08 41.51
C GLU A 111 0.11 42.44 40.52
N PHE A 112 0.45 43.15 39.44
CA PHE A 112 -0.48 43.49 38.37
C PHE A 112 -1.03 42.24 37.65
N LEU A 113 -0.15 41.31 37.26
CA LEU A 113 -0.53 40.06 36.60
C LEU A 113 -1.43 39.20 37.50
N HIS A 114 -1.12 39.07 38.79
CA HIS A 114 -1.94 38.34 39.75
C HIS A 114 -3.33 38.97 39.92
N LYS A 115 -3.40 40.30 40.08
CA LYS A 115 -4.69 41.01 40.16
C LYS A 115 -5.52 40.85 38.89
N LEU A 116 -4.87 40.84 37.72
CA LEU A 116 -5.54 40.65 36.44
C LEU A 116 -6.03 39.20 36.27
N ALA A 117 -5.21 38.21 36.64
CA ALA A 117 -5.58 36.79 36.64
C ALA A 117 -6.77 36.51 37.56
N ASP A 118 -6.71 37.01 38.80
CA ASP A 118 -7.77 36.83 39.80
C ASP A 118 -9.10 37.42 39.32
N ARG A 119 -9.08 38.57 38.62
CA ARG A 119 -10.27 39.20 38.02
C ARG A 119 -10.80 38.49 36.78
N ALA A 120 -9.90 37.93 35.97
CA ALA A 120 -10.27 37.13 34.80
C ALA A 120 -10.82 35.74 35.18
N GLY A 121 -10.73 35.34 36.46
CA GLY A 121 -11.04 33.98 36.89
C GLY A 121 -10.04 32.97 36.33
N ALA A 122 -8.80 33.40 36.08
CA ALA A 122 -7.75 32.67 35.41
C ALA A 122 -6.69 32.19 36.43
N PRO A 123 -6.06 31.02 36.21
CA PRO A 123 -4.90 30.61 37.00
C PRO A 123 -3.74 31.60 36.80
N ARG A 124 -2.98 31.84 37.87
CA ARG A 124 -1.77 32.68 37.84
C ARG A 124 -0.67 32.05 36.97
N PRO A 125 0.18 32.86 36.30
CA PRO A 125 1.26 32.34 35.47
C PRO A 125 2.31 31.63 36.33
N HIS A 126 2.81 30.49 35.85
CA HIS A 126 3.84 29.74 36.54
C HIS A 126 5.22 30.39 36.39
N LYS A 127 5.56 30.75 35.15
CA LYS A 127 6.75 31.51 34.79
C LYS A 127 6.37 32.66 33.85
N VAL A 128 7.09 33.76 33.93
CA VAL A 128 6.94 34.92 33.05
C VAL A 128 8.24 35.13 32.30
N PHE A 129 8.15 35.25 30.99
CA PHE A 129 9.29 35.42 30.08
C PHE A 129 9.17 36.75 29.34
N LEU A 130 10.29 37.41 29.12
CA LEU A 130 10.39 38.61 28.31
C LEU A 130 11.08 38.28 26.98
N SER A 131 10.60 38.87 25.90
CA SER A 131 11.21 38.74 24.57
C SER A 131 11.29 40.10 23.88
N ALA A 132 12.06 40.21 22.80
CA ALA A 132 12.14 41.46 22.04
C ALA A 132 10.93 41.71 21.12
N ARG A 133 10.03 40.73 20.97
CA ARG A 133 8.98 40.74 19.95
C ARG A 133 7.89 41.77 20.22
N VAL A 134 7.16 42.16 19.18
CA VAL A 134 5.89 42.91 19.28
C VAL A 134 4.74 41.91 19.48
N ASN A 135 4.78 41.14 20.56
CA ASN A 135 3.77 40.12 20.84
C ASN A 135 3.61 39.85 22.34
N ALA A 136 2.49 39.26 22.74
CA ALA A 136 2.30 38.62 24.05
C ALA A 136 1.65 37.25 23.80
N ALA A 137 2.03 36.23 24.57
CA ALA A 137 1.51 34.89 24.32
C ALA A 137 1.50 34.00 25.57
N VAL A 138 0.49 33.13 25.68
CA VAL A 138 0.46 32.04 26.66
C VAL A 138 1.01 30.74 26.06
N PHE A 139 1.90 30.06 26.78
CA PHE A 139 2.46 28.77 26.35
C PHE A 139 2.65 27.78 27.52
N TYR A 140 3.15 26.58 27.24
CA TYR A 140 3.38 25.51 28.23
C TYR A 140 4.76 24.89 28.06
N ASP A 141 5.28 24.28 29.13
CA ASP A 141 6.37 23.32 29.02
C ASP A 141 5.88 22.05 28.31
N LEU A 142 6.61 21.63 27.29
CA LEU A 142 6.21 20.55 26.40
C LEU A 142 6.95 19.26 26.76
N SER A 143 6.21 18.21 27.11
CA SER A 143 6.70 16.86 27.36
C SER A 143 5.62 15.83 27.00
N VAL A 144 6.02 14.63 26.57
CA VAL A 144 5.10 13.50 26.32
C VAL A 144 4.34 13.11 27.60
N LEU A 145 4.95 13.30 28.77
CA LEU A 145 4.31 13.08 30.07
C LEU A 145 3.09 14.00 30.30
N ASN A 146 3.04 15.14 29.61
CA ASN A 146 1.95 16.12 29.70
C ASN A 146 0.69 15.73 28.89
N LEU A 147 0.70 14.55 28.22
CA LEU A 147 -0.53 13.91 27.71
C LEU A 147 -1.42 13.41 28.86
N VAL A 148 -0.80 12.95 29.95
CA VAL A 148 -1.48 12.33 31.10
C VAL A 148 -1.48 13.25 32.33
N MET A 149 -0.45 14.10 32.49
CA MET A 149 -0.33 15.05 33.61
C MET A 149 -0.64 16.51 33.18
N PRO A 150 -1.29 17.33 34.03
CA PRO A 150 -1.54 18.73 33.73
C PRO A 150 -0.25 19.59 33.77
N SER A 151 0.12 20.17 32.63
CA SER A 151 1.22 21.14 32.51
C SER A 151 0.84 22.53 33.05
N ARG A 152 1.83 23.24 33.60
CA ARG A 152 1.69 24.62 34.09
C ARG A 152 1.78 25.62 32.91
N LYS A 153 1.05 26.74 33.00
CA LYS A 153 0.97 27.77 31.95
C LYS A 153 1.99 28.89 32.21
N ASN A 154 2.76 29.26 31.19
CA ASN A 154 3.75 30.34 31.21
C ASN A 154 3.25 31.50 30.34
N LEU A 155 3.71 32.71 30.64
CA LEU A 155 3.35 33.95 29.93
C LEU A 155 4.61 34.57 29.30
N GLU A 156 4.58 34.83 28.00
CA GLU A 156 5.57 35.66 27.30
C GLU A 156 5.04 37.09 27.14
N ILE A 157 5.86 38.07 27.48
CA ILE A 157 5.60 39.49 27.28
C ILE A 157 6.71 40.07 26.40
N GLY A 158 6.36 40.38 25.16
CA GLY A 158 7.27 41.03 24.23
C GLY A 158 7.44 42.52 24.57
N LEU A 159 8.68 42.94 24.79
CA LEU A 159 9.02 44.32 25.14
C LEU A 159 8.83 45.28 23.96
N GLY A 160 8.88 44.80 22.71
CA GLY A 160 8.57 45.61 21.52
C GLY A 160 7.11 46.03 21.50
N LEU A 161 6.23 45.23 22.12
CA LEU A 161 4.82 45.56 22.32
C LEU A 161 4.62 46.55 23.47
N VAL A 162 5.28 46.30 24.61
CA VAL A 162 5.26 47.21 25.78
C VAL A 162 5.70 48.62 25.37
N ASN A 163 6.67 48.73 24.48
CA ASN A 163 7.21 50.00 24.04
C ASN A 163 6.23 50.84 23.20
N ALA A 164 5.33 50.17 22.46
CA ALA A 164 4.38 50.84 21.55
C ALA A 164 3.02 51.16 22.18
N LEU A 165 2.63 50.46 23.25
CA LEU A 165 1.30 50.55 23.85
C LEU A 165 1.25 51.44 25.11
N THR A 166 0.07 52.03 25.35
CA THR A 166 -0.25 52.63 26.67
C THR A 166 -0.58 51.55 27.69
N LEU A 167 -0.61 51.91 28.97
CA LEU A 167 -0.94 51.00 30.07
C LEU A 167 -2.36 50.44 29.94
N GLY A 168 -3.32 51.24 29.48
CA GLY A 168 -4.69 50.80 29.22
C GLY A 168 -4.79 49.77 28.10
N GLU A 169 -4.05 49.99 27.00
CA GLU A 169 -3.94 49.08 25.85
C GLU A 169 -3.20 47.79 26.23
N MET A 170 -2.07 47.89 26.93
CA MET A 170 -1.32 46.74 27.42
C MET A 170 -2.14 45.89 28.41
N ARG A 171 -2.93 46.53 29.27
CA ARG A 171 -3.88 45.83 30.14
C ARG A 171 -4.91 45.05 29.32
N ALA A 172 -5.39 45.59 28.20
CA ALA A 172 -6.36 44.90 27.35
C ALA A 172 -5.72 43.68 26.66
N VAL A 173 -4.48 43.79 26.17
CA VAL A 173 -3.73 42.65 25.61
C VAL A 173 -3.48 41.59 26.68
N LEU A 174 -2.97 41.95 27.86
CA LEU A 174 -2.75 40.97 28.93
C LEU A 174 -4.06 40.35 29.43
N ALA A 175 -5.17 41.10 29.45
CA ALA A 175 -6.48 40.57 29.78
C ALA A 175 -6.97 39.55 28.74
N HIS A 176 -6.66 39.76 27.46
CA HIS A 176 -6.89 38.80 26.39
C HIS A 176 -6.08 37.51 26.62
N GLU A 177 -4.77 37.63 26.92
CA GLU A 177 -3.93 36.46 27.27
C GLU A 177 -4.49 35.70 28.48
N PHE A 178 -4.95 36.40 29.52
CA PHE A 178 -5.61 35.76 30.67
C PHE A 178 -6.98 35.13 30.32
N GLY A 179 -7.64 35.63 29.28
CA GLY A 179 -8.77 34.95 28.65
C GLY A 179 -8.39 33.54 28.17
N HIS A 180 -7.20 33.36 27.57
CA HIS A 180 -6.67 32.04 27.26
C HIS A 180 -6.28 31.24 28.53
N PHE A 181 -5.78 31.89 29.60
CA PHE A 181 -5.53 31.19 30.87
C PHE A 181 -6.81 30.60 31.48
N ALA A 182 -7.94 31.28 31.43
CA ALA A 182 -9.22 30.80 31.97
C ALA A 182 -9.87 29.67 31.15
N GLN A 183 -9.54 29.56 29.86
CA GLN A 183 -10.11 28.56 28.96
C GLN A 183 -9.61 27.14 29.29
N LYS A 184 -10.55 26.19 29.47
CA LYS A 184 -10.22 24.76 29.66
C LYS A 184 -9.84 24.05 28.34
N SER A 185 -10.39 24.48 27.20
CA SER A 185 -10.10 23.88 25.88
C SER A 185 -8.68 24.14 25.37
N MET A 186 -7.92 25.00 26.05
CA MET A 186 -6.48 25.18 25.87
C MET A 186 -5.68 23.87 26.03
N ALA A 187 -6.17 22.91 26.82
CA ALA A 187 -5.60 21.56 26.91
C ALA A 187 -5.65 20.79 25.56
N VAL A 188 -6.65 21.07 24.72
CA VAL A 188 -6.79 20.47 23.39
C VAL A 188 -5.67 20.95 22.46
N GLY A 189 -5.33 22.24 22.52
CA GLY A 189 -4.19 22.81 21.77
C GLY A 189 -2.86 22.13 22.10
N ARG A 190 -2.62 21.84 23.39
CA ARG A 190 -1.45 21.09 23.85
C ARG A 190 -1.39 19.68 23.25
N TRP A 191 -2.49 18.92 23.32
CA TRP A 191 -2.50 17.56 22.79
C TRP A 191 -2.35 17.53 21.27
N VAL A 192 -2.95 18.50 20.57
CA VAL A 192 -2.76 18.67 19.12
C VAL A 192 -1.30 18.99 18.80
N TYR A 193 -0.61 19.79 19.61
CA TYR A 193 0.81 20.06 19.42
C TYR A 193 1.68 18.81 19.59
N VAL A 194 1.42 17.96 20.59
CA VAL A 194 2.15 16.70 20.74
C VAL A 194 1.88 15.77 19.55
N ALA A 195 0.63 15.67 19.11
CA ALA A 195 0.28 14.94 17.89
C ALA A 195 0.95 15.53 16.63
N GLN A 196 1.12 16.86 16.57
CA GLN A 196 1.87 17.55 15.50
C GLN A 196 3.34 17.18 15.51
N GLN A 197 3.97 17.07 16.69
CA GLN A 197 5.35 16.62 16.81
C GLN A 197 5.49 15.18 16.33
N ILE A 198 4.58 14.28 16.73
CA ILE A 198 4.57 12.88 16.28
C ILE A 198 4.40 12.80 14.75
N ALA A 199 3.39 13.48 14.19
CA ALA A 199 3.13 13.52 12.75
C ALA A 199 4.31 14.16 11.99
N GLY A 200 4.83 15.29 12.49
CA GLY A 200 5.95 16.02 11.90
C GLY A 200 7.25 15.20 11.91
N HIS A 201 7.56 14.51 13.00
CA HIS A 201 8.73 13.62 13.05
C HIS A 201 8.61 12.42 12.12
N LEU A 202 7.41 11.85 11.97
CA LEU A 202 7.16 10.74 11.04
C LEU A 202 7.22 11.17 9.56
N VAL A 203 6.58 12.29 9.23
CA VAL A 203 6.38 12.75 7.84
C VAL A 203 7.58 13.55 7.34
N ALA A 204 8.12 14.47 8.16
CA ALA A 204 9.09 15.45 7.69
C ALA A 204 10.56 15.03 7.86
N ARG A 205 10.90 14.18 8.84
CA ARG A 205 12.29 13.80 9.07
C ARG A 205 12.64 12.52 8.30
N ARG A 206 13.49 12.64 7.28
CA ARG A 206 14.18 11.48 6.71
C ARG A 206 15.32 11.12 7.64
N ASP A 207 15.33 9.91 8.17
CA ASP A 207 16.29 9.48 9.18
C ASP A 207 17.06 8.22 8.77
N LYS A 208 17.78 7.62 9.71
CA LYS A 208 18.61 6.43 9.47
C LYS A 208 17.79 5.25 8.90
N LEU A 209 16.50 5.14 9.22
CA LEU A 209 15.63 4.09 8.67
C LEU A 209 15.29 4.37 7.20
N ASP A 210 15.09 5.62 6.82
CA ASP A 210 14.95 6.01 5.41
C ASP A 210 16.26 5.80 4.62
N ALA A 211 17.41 6.07 5.24
CA ALA A 211 18.71 5.79 4.64
C ALA A 211 18.91 4.28 4.41
N PHE A 212 18.55 3.46 5.40
CA PHE A 212 18.54 2.00 5.28
C PHE A 212 17.62 1.52 4.15
N LEU A 213 16.38 2.00 4.07
CA LEU A 213 15.45 1.65 2.97
C LEU A 213 15.99 2.04 1.60
N ASN A 214 16.61 3.22 1.48
CA ASN A 214 17.23 3.66 0.22
C ASN A 214 18.44 2.79 -0.15
N GLY A 215 19.23 2.37 0.85
CA GLY A 215 20.34 1.43 0.65
C GLY A 215 19.84 0.07 0.15
N LEU A 216 18.81 -0.48 0.80
CA LEU A 216 18.18 -1.74 0.41
C LEU A 216 17.60 -1.68 -1.02
N SER A 217 16.94 -0.56 -1.35
CA SER A 217 16.33 -0.30 -2.67
C SER A 217 17.34 -0.13 -3.82
N ARG A 218 18.63 0.06 -3.51
CA ARG A 218 19.73 0.23 -4.47
C ARG A 218 20.68 -0.98 -4.49
N PHE A 219 20.39 -1.98 -3.69
CA PHE A 219 21.14 -3.23 -3.66
C PHE A 219 20.82 -4.08 -4.90
N ASP A 220 21.31 -5.32 -4.95
CA ASP A 220 20.96 -6.29 -6.01
C ASP A 220 19.44 -6.41 -6.19
N ILE A 221 19.00 -6.53 -7.45
CA ILE A 221 17.58 -6.57 -7.85
C ILE A 221 16.78 -7.65 -7.11
N ARG A 222 17.44 -8.74 -6.67
CA ARG A 222 16.81 -9.84 -5.91
C ARG A 222 16.31 -9.41 -4.53
N ILE A 223 16.84 -8.32 -3.97
CA ILE A 223 16.49 -7.79 -2.64
C ILE A 223 15.85 -6.40 -2.77
N ALA A 224 16.22 -5.62 -3.79
CA ALA A 224 15.75 -4.25 -3.99
C ALA A 224 14.22 -4.12 -4.04
N TRP A 225 13.51 -5.13 -4.55
CA TRP A 225 12.04 -5.13 -4.60
C TRP A 225 11.40 -5.06 -3.20
N VAL A 226 12.02 -5.64 -2.16
CA VAL A 226 11.57 -5.53 -0.77
C VAL A 226 11.67 -4.07 -0.31
N GLY A 227 12.77 -3.41 -0.64
CA GLY A 227 12.98 -1.99 -0.37
C GLY A 227 11.95 -1.10 -1.09
N TRP A 228 11.62 -1.41 -2.35
CA TRP A 228 10.60 -0.66 -3.10
C TRP A 228 9.20 -0.83 -2.50
N VAL A 229 8.82 -2.07 -2.17
CA VAL A 229 7.53 -2.37 -1.52
C VAL A 229 7.43 -1.67 -0.17
N LEU A 230 8.43 -1.81 0.71
CA LEU A 230 8.47 -1.10 1.98
C LEU A 230 8.44 0.42 1.80
N GLY A 231 9.11 0.96 0.77
CA GLY A 231 9.08 2.37 0.43
C GLY A 231 7.67 2.86 0.09
N VAL A 232 6.90 2.08 -0.67
CA VAL A 232 5.50 2.37 -0.99
C VAL A 232 4.61 2.31 0.26
N ILE A 233 4.80 1.31 1.12
CA ILE A 233 4.04 1.19 2.37
C ILE A 233 4.35 2.35 3.31
N VAL A 234 5.62 2.70 3.50
CA VAL A 234 6.04 3.86 4.32
C VAL A 234 5.48 5.17 3.75
N TRP A 235 5.47 5.32 2.42
CA TRP A 235 4.81 6.46 1.77
C TRP A 235 3.31 6.49 2.07
N ALA A 236 2.62 5.34 2.00
CA ALA A 236 1.19 5.24 2.31
C ALA A 236 0.90 5.56 3.79
N ILE A 237 1.69 5.05 4.74
CA ILE A 237 1.58 5.38 6.16
C ILE A 237 1.77 6.88 6.37
N ARG A 238 2.83 7.48 5.83
CA ARG A 238 3.07 8.93 5.93
C ARG A 238 1.92 9.74 5.36
N SER A 239 1.42 9.35 4.18
CA SER A 239 0.29 10.01 3.51
C SER A 239 -1.00 9.92 4.33
N LEU A 240 -1.31 8.75 4.89
CA LEU A 240 -2.49 8.53 5.72
C LEU A 240 -2.40 9.35 7.01
N VAL A 241 -1.27 9.29 7.72
CA VAL A 241 -1.05 10.05 8.97
C VAL A 241 -1.11 11.55 8.71
N ASP A 242 -0.46 12.04 7.66
CA ASP A 242 -0.47 13.44 7.26
C ASP A 242 -1.88 13.94 6.90
N SER A 243 -2.67 13.14 6.17
CA SER A 243 -4.05 13.47 5.81
C SER A 243 -4.98 13.46 7.01
N ALA A 244 -4.89 12.44 7.87
CA ALA A 244 -5.67 12.34 9.09
C ALA A 244 -5.33 13.50 10.06
N PHE A 245 -4.05 13.82 10.20
CA PHE A 245 -3.60 14.93 11.03
C PHE A 245 -4.03 16.30 10.47
N SER A 246 -4.01 16.46 9.14
CA SER A 246 -4.52 17.67 8.49
C SER A 246 -6.01 17.90 8.79
N ALA A 247 -6.80 16.84 8.94
CA ALA A 247 -8.20 16.94 9.39
C ALA A 247 -8.30 17.38 10.86
N VAL A 248 -7.42 16.88 11.74
CA VAL A 248 -7.34 17.35 13.15
C VAL A 248 -7.00 18.85 13.20
N LEU A 249 -6.01 19.29 12.42
CA LEU A 249 -5.64 20.71 12.33
C LEU A 249 -6.79 21.57 11.82
N LEU A 250 -7.59 21.08 10.86
CA LEU A 250 -8.75 21.80 10.36
C LEU A 250 -9.77 22.08 11.48
N VAL A 251 -10.06 21.08 12.32
CA VAL A 251 -10.99 21.23 13.44
C VAL A 251 -10.38 22.07 14.56
N GLN A 252 -9.08 21.91 14.84
CA GLN A 252 -8.37 22.70 15.85
C GLN A 252 -8.29 24.19 15.49
N ARG A 253 -8.10 24.55 14.23
CA ARG A 253 -8.10 25.96 13.78
C ARG A 253 -9.46 26.61 13.96
N ALA A 254 -10.55 25.88 13.72
CA ALA A 254 -11.91 26.38 13.99
C ALA A 254 -12.13 26.65 15.49
N LEU A 255 -11.62 25.77 16.36
CA LEU A 255 -11.61 25.99 17.81
C LEU A 255 -10.75 27.20 18.21
N SER A 256 -9.54 27.34 17.64
CA SER A 256 -8.62 28.45 17.92
C SER A 256 -9.29 29.81 17.68
N ARG A 257 -10.05 29.94 16.58
CA ARG A 257 -10.79 31.17 16.28
C ARG A 257 -11.85 31.49 17.33
N GLU A 258 -12.62 30.50 17.79
CA GLU A 258 -13.59 30.71 18.87
C GLU A 258 -12.90 31.01 20.21
N MET A 259 -11.71 30.47 20.45
CA MET A 259 -10.88 30.78 21.63
C MET A 259 -10.44 32.25 21.64
N GLU A 260 -10.00 32.78 20.50
CA GLU A 260 -9.62 34.18 20.32
C GLU A 260 -10.81 35.14 20.53
N MET A 261 -11.95 34.84 19.91
CA MET A 261 -13.17 35.65 20.09
C MET A 261 -13.64 35.64 21.55
N GLN A 262 -13.49 34.51 22.25
CA GLN A 262 -13.82 34.41 23.66
C GLN A 262 -12.81 35.18 24.54
N ALA A 263 -11.52 35.13 24.21
CA ALA A 263 -10.49 35.88 24.90
C ALA A 263 -10.68 37.40 24.74
N ASP A 264 -11.08 37.86 23.55
CA ASP A 264 -11.48 39.25 23.31
C ASP A 264 -12.62 39.68 24.22
N LEU A 265 -13.66 38.84 24.39
CA LEU A 265 -14.78 39.16 25.29
C LEU A 265 -14.37 39.21 26.77
N VAL A 266 -13.39 38.39 27.19
CA VAL A 266 -12.80 38.49 28.54
C VAL A 266 -12.07 39.82 28.68
N ALA A 267 -11.23 40.21 27.71
CA ALA A 267 -10.57 41.51 27.71
C ALA A 267 -11.56 42.67 27.78
N VAL A 268 -12.58 42.66 26.91
CA VAL A 268 -13.67 43.67 26.89
C VAL A 268 -14.35 43.78 28.24
N SER A 269 -14.60 42.65 28.92
CA SER A 269 -15.23 42.66 30.24
C SER A 269 -14.37 43.30 31.35
N LEU A 270 -13.05 43.32 31.18
CA LEU A 270 -12.09 43.87 32.16
C LEU A 270 -11.61 45.28 31.81
N THR A 271 -11.58 45.63 30.52
CA THR A 271 -10.94 46.87 30.04
C THR A 271 -11.83 47.76 29.18
N GLY A 272 -13.05 47.33 28.84
CA GLY A 272 -13.93 48.01 27.88
C GLY A 272 -13.63 47.63 26.43
N SER A 273 -14.54 48.01 25.52
CA SER A 273 -14.51 47.59 24.12
C SER A 273 -13.38 48.22 23.31
N ASP A 274 -13.00 49.48 23.58
CA ASP A 274 -12.12 50.24 22.69
C ASP A 274 -10.63 50.02 22.94
N ALA A 275 -10.21 49.75 24.19
CA ALA A 275 -8.80 49.59 24.54
C ALA A 275 -8.09 48.45 23.76
N LEU A 276 -8.79 47.32 23.55
CA LEU A 276 -8.29 46.22 22.73
C LEU A 276 -8.17 46.62 21.25
N ILE A 277 -9.15 47.36 20.72
CA ILE A 277 -9.19 47.78 19.31
C ILE A 277 -8.10 48.82 19.03
N HIS A 278 -7.88 49.74 19.97
CA HIS A 278 -6.79 50.71 19.93
C HIS A 278 -5.42 50.01 19.93
N ALA A 279 -5.25 48.99 20.78
CA ALA A 279 -4.04 48.17 20.77
C ALA A 279 -3.83 47.49 19.41
N LEU A 280 -4.87 46.83 18.86
CA LEU A 280 -4.82 46.19 17.54
C LEU A 280 -4.48 47.17 16.41
N HIS A 281 -4.90 48.44 16.51
CA HIS A 281 -4.61 49.46 15.50
C HIS A 281 -3.13 49.87 15.53
N LYS A 282 -2.56 50.06 16.73
CA LYS A 282 -1.16 50.43 16.91
C LYS A 282 -0.17 49.32 16.54
N LEU A 283 -0.58 48.05 16.59
CA LEU A 283 0.28 46.92 16.23
C LEU A 283 0.92 47.07 14.85
N GLN A 284 0.19 47.59 13.84
CA GLN A 284 0.74 47.71 12.49
C GLN A 284 1.93 48.68 12.43
N ALA A 285 1.85 49.83 13.11
CA ALA A 285 2.95 50.79 13.20
C ALA A 285 4.09 50.26 14.09
N ALA A 286 3.76 49.50 15.14
CA ALA A 286 4.74 48.87 16.03
C ALA A 286 5.56 47.80 15.31
N ASP A 287 4.93 46.95 14.49
CA ASP A 287 5.57 45.92 13.68
C ASP A 287 6.47 46.54 12.59
N ASP A 288 5.95 47.49 11.78
CA ASP A 288 6.75 48.17 10.73
C ASP A 288 7.99 48.87 11.34
N SER A 289 7.80 49.51 12.50
CA SER A 289 8.91 50.18 13.19
C SER A 289 9.90 49.20 13.81
N TRP A 290 9.43 48.03 14.27
CA TRP A 290 10.28 46.98 14.80
C TRP A 290 11.11 46.30 13.71
N ASP A 291 10.52 46.00 12.54
CA ASP A 291 11.24 45.43 11.40
C ASP A 291 12.35 46.38 10.91
N ARG A 292 12.06 47.68 10.82
CA ARG A 292 13.07 48.71 10.51
C ARG A 292 14.16 48.81 11.59
N THR A 293 13.79 48.65 12.85
CA THR A 293 14.73 48.60 13.98
C THR A 293 15.67 47.42 13.87
N LEU A 294 15.15 46.22 13.57
CA LEU A 294 15.97 45.03 13.33
C LEU A 294 16.89 45.21 12.12
N GLY A 295 16.39 45.81 11.03
CA GLY A 295 17.21 46.16 9.87
C GLY A 295 18.34 47.13 10.21
N PHE A 296 18.06 48.17 11.00
CA PHE A 296 19.06 49.12 11.47
C PHE A 296 20.11 48.44 12.37
N ILE A 297 19.67 47.66 13.36
CA ILE A 297 20.57 46.94 14.29
C ILE A 297 21.44 45.95 13.52
N GLY A 298 20.87 45.19 12.58
CA GLY A 298 21.64 44.28 11.72
C GLY A 298 22.69 45.02 10.88
N GLY A 299 22.34 46.21 10.36
CA GLY A 299 23.27 47.07 9.64
C GLY A 299 24.39 47.63 10.51
N GLU A 300 24.11 48.03 11.75
CA GLU A 300 25.14 48.47 12.70
C GLU A 300 26.02 47.30 13.17
N HIS A 301 25.44 46.12 13.40
CA HIS A 301 26.18 44.91 13.73
C HIS A 301 27.19 44.53 12.63
N ALA A 302 26.81 44.68 11.35
CA ALA A 302 27.72 44.48 10.23
C ALA A 302 28.89 45.48 10.19
N LYS A 303 28.76 46.64 10.85
CA LYS A 303 29.84 47.63 11.06
C LYS A 303 30.56 47.45 12.39
N GLU A 304 30.37 46.32 13.07
CA GLU A 304 30.92 46.02 14.40
C GLU A 304 30.45 47.01 15.49
N ARG A 305 29.30 47.66 15.30
CA ARG A 305 28.67 48.56 16.28
C ARG A 305 27.45 47.89 16.91
N ILE A 306 27.49 47.69 18.23
CA ILE A 306 26.42 47.00 18.97
C ILE A 306 25.49 48.02 19.61
N ALA A 307 24.21 47.99 19.23
CA ALA A 307 23.18 48.85 19.82
C ALA A 307 22.92 48.46 21.28
N ARG A 308 22.92 49.45 22.18
CA ARG A 308 22.64 49.24 23.61
C ARG A 308 21.16 48.98 23.89
N ASP A 309 20.28 49.64 23.14
CA ASP A 309 18.84 49.63 23.40
C ASP A 309 18.00 49.65 22.12
N ALA A 310 17.48 48.48 21.75
CA ALA A 310 16.64 48.33 20.56
C ALA A 310 15.31 49.09 20.67
N PHE A 311 14.78 49.27 21.89
CA PHE A 311 13.46 49.86 22.11
C PHE A 311 13.50 51.39 22.02
N ALA A 312 14.61 52.01 22.43
CA ALA A 312 14.86 53.42 22.16
C ALA A 312 14.93 53.70 20.64
N ILE A 313 15.58 52.81 19.88
CA ILE A 313 15.65 52.87 18.41
C ILE A 313 14.23 52.72 17.82
N GLN A 314 13.44 51.73 18.25
CA GLN A 314 12.06 51.54 17.81
C GLN A 314 11.19 52.78 18.02
N SER A 315 11.26 53.40 19.20
CA SER A 315 10.52 54.63 19.50
C SER A 315 10.94 55.77 18.58
N ARG A 316 12.25 55.89 18.29
CA ARG A 316 12.75 56.90 17.36
C ARG A 316 12.30 56.62 15.92
N VAL A 317 12.29 55.38 15.47
CA VAL A 317 11.75 54.99 14.15
C VAL A 317 10.27 55.38 14.02
N MET A 318 9.43 55.07 15.02
CA MET A 318 8.01 55.45 15.01
C MET A 318 7.82 56.97 14.87
N GLN A 319 8.65 57.76 15.58
CA GLN A 319 8.64 59.22 15.48
C GLN A 319 9.06 59.71 14.10
N ARG A 320 10.16 59.17 13.56
CA ARG A 320 10.67 59.56 12.24
C ARG A 320 9.70 59.18 11.12
N MET A 321 9.08 58.01 11.18
CA MET A 321 8.07 57.60 10.20
C MET A 321 6.86 58.53 10.15
N GLY A 322 6.38 59.02 11.29
CA GLY A 322 5.34 60.06 11.33
C GLY A 322 5.74 61.36 10.63
N GLN A 323 7.02 61.75 10.72
CA GLN A 323 7.57 62.93 10.02
C GLN A 323 7.72 62.70 8.51
N VAL A 324 8.25 61.54 8.11
CA VAL A 324 8.44 61.18 6.69
C VAL A 324 7.10 61.14 5.95
N LEU A 325 6.07 60.58 6.59
CA LEU A 325 4.73 60.47 6.04
C LEU A 325 3.92 61.76 6.17
N ASN A 326 4.44 62.76 6.89
CA ASN A 326 3.70 63.94 7.31
C ASN A 326 2.33 63.57 7.94
N ASP A 327 2.32 62.50 8.73
CA ASP A 327 1.15 61.95 9.41
C ASP A 327 1.38 61.98 10.94
N PRO A 328 0.88 63.01 11.64
CA PRO A 328 0.98 63.11 13.09
C PRO A 328 0.25 61.97 13.83
N GLN A 329 -0.62 61.23 13.15
CA GLN A 329 -1.42 60.14 13.71
C GLN A 329 -0.84 58.74 13.42
N TYR A 330 0.29 58.62 12.72
CA TYR A 330 0.86 57.31 12.31
C TYR A 330 0.96 56.25 13.43
N HIS A 331 1.32 56.67 14.66
CA HIS A 331 1.40 55.78 15.83
C HIS A 331 0.34 56.10 16.91
N ARG A 332 -0.66 56.91 16.58
CA ARG A 332 -1.73 57.33 17.50
C ARG A 332 -3.06 56.81 16.99
N VAL A 333 -3.98 56.56 17.91
CA VAL A 333 -5.34 56.16 17.52
C VAL A 333 -6.18 57.41 17.31
N PRO A 334 -7.03 57.47 16.26
CA PRO A 334 -8.02 58.52 16.12
C PRO A 334 -8.88 58.66 17.39
N ALA A 335 -9.25 59.89 17.75
CA ALA A 335 -10.11 60.12 18.91
C ALA A 335 -11.50 59.50 18.69
N LEU A 336 -12.07 58.90 19.74
CA LEU A 336 -13.44 58.38 19.68
C LEU A 336 -14.44 59.54 19.46
N PRO A 337 -15.43 59.36 18.57
CA PRO A 337 -16.47 60.36 18.38
C PRO A 337 -17.33 60.50 19.64
N ALA A 338 -17.72 61.75 19.97
CA ALA A 338 -18.57 62.04 21.13
C ALA A 338 -19.97 61.41 21.00
N GLU A 339 -20.47 61.27 19.77
CA GLU A 339 -21.76 60.63 19.48
C GLU A 339 -21.57 59.20 18.96
N LYS A 340 -22.33 58.26 19.53
CA LYS A 340 -22.41 56.84 19.10
C LYS A 340 -21.04 56.13 18.97
N PRO A 341 -20.17 56.13 20.00
CA PRO A 341 -18.87 55.44 19.95
C PRO A 341 -18.99 53.94 19.62
N GLN A 342 -20.11 53.30 19.98
CA GLN A 342 -20.40 51.90 19.63
C GLN A 342 -20.48 51.63 18.11
N GLN A 343 -20.71 52.65 17.29
CA GLN A 343 -20.77 52.56 15.82
C GLN A 343 -19.44 52.90 15.14
N HIS A 344 -18.49 53.51 15.86
CA HIS A 344 -17.18 53.83 15.32
C HIS A 344 -16.43 52.54 14.94
N ARG A 345 -15.84 52.50 13.74
CA ARG A 345 -15.06 51.36 13.23
C ARG A 345 -13.69 51.85 12.77
N LEU A 346 -12.64 51.25 13.30
CA LEU A 346 -11.25 51.52 12.89
C LEU A 346 -10.80 50.59 11.76
N PHE A 347 -11.38 49.39 11.67
CA PHE A 347 -10.99 48.40 10.66
C PHE A 347 -12.07 48.23 9.59
N LYS A 348 -11.66 48.27 8.32
CA LYS A 348 -12.51 47.94 7.17
C LYS A 348 -12.41 46.45 6.85
N ALA A 349 -13.49 45.86 6.33
CA ALA A 349 -13.45 44.49 5.84
C ALA A 349 -12.62 44.42 4.55
N GLU A 350 -11.47 43.75 4.61
CA GLU A 350 -10.59 43.58 3.45
C GLU A 350 -11.18 42.65 2.38
N VAL A 351 -10.75 42.89 1.13
CA VAL A 351 -11.24 42.27 -0.10
C VAL A 351 -11.21 40.75 -0.05
N ALA A 352 -10.10 40.23 0.47
CA ALA A 352 -9.96 38.81 0.73
C ALA A 352 -8.84 38.51 1.68
N GLN A 353 -9.13 37.54 2.53
CA GLN A 353 -8.20 37.05 3.52
C GLN A 353 -7.83 35.61 3.19
N PRO A 354 -6.69 35.14 3.72
CA PRO A 354 -6.33 33.74 3.66
C PRO A 354 -7.52 32.87 4.08
N PRO A 355 -7.69 31.68 3.48
CA PRO A 355 -8.83 30.84 3.80
C PRO A 355 -8.85 30.57 5.30
N ARG A 356 -10.02 30.49 5.95
CA ARG A 356 -10.15 30.30 7.42
C ARG A 356 -9.24 29.20 8.00
N MET A 357 -8.88 28.23 7.17
CA MET A 357 -7.96 27.15 7.51
C MET A 357 -6.47 27.54 7.57
N TRP A 358 -6.04 28.75 7.20
CA TRP A 358 -4.64 29.23 7.18
C TRP A 358 -4.39 30.45 8.08
N LEU A 359 -5.44 30.99 8.71
CA LEU A 359 -5.34 32.09 9.66
C LEU A 359 -5.20 31.53 11.06
N THR A 360 -4.13 31.89 11.77
CA THR A 360 -3.94 31.56 13.19
C THR A 360 -4.82 32.42 14.10
N HIS A 361 -5.17 33.64 13.66
CA HIS A 361 -6.04 34.57 14.39
C HIS A 361 -7.24 35.03 13.55
N PRO A 362 -8.39 35.35 14.17
CA PRO A 362 -9.45 36.10 13.52
C PRO A 362 -9.03 37.51 13.14
N LEU A 363 -9.78 38.10 12.22
CA LEU A 363 -9.41 39.34 11.54
C LEU A 363 -9.80 40.54 12.40
N ASN A 364 -9.01 41.62 12.34
CA ASN A 364 -9.20 42.79 13.21
C ASN A 364 -10.62 43.40 13.11
N HIS A 365 -11.24 43.42 11.92
CA HIS A 365 -12.63 43.87 11.76
C HIS A 365 -13.67 42.91 12.37
N GLU A 366 -13.42 41.59 12.34
CA GLU A 366 -14.28 40.58 13.00
C GLU A 366 -14.13 40.68 14.54
N ARG A 367 -12.90 40.91 15.01
CA ARG A 367 -12.58 41.13 16.43
C ARG A 367 -13.20 42.43 16.94
N GLU A 368 -13.13 43.51 16.16
CA GLU A 368 -13.82 44.78 16.47
C GLU A 368 -15.34 44.60 16.52
N ALA A 369 -15.92 43.88 15.56
CA ALA A 369 -17.35 43.57 15.58
C ALA A 369 -17.73 42.73 16.80
N ASN A 370 -16.91 41.75 17.20
CA ASN A 370 -17.12 40.94 18.39
C ASN A 370 -17.03 41.78 19.68
N ALA A 371 -15.98 42.60 19.82
CA ALA A 371 -15.75 43.46 20.97
C ALA A 371 -16.82 44.55 21.15
N LYS A 372 -17.36 45.08 20.04
CA LYS A 372 -18.41 46.13 20.05
C LYS A 372 -19.83 45.57 19.96
N ARG A 373 -20.02 44.24 19.85
CA ARG A 373 -21.35 43.60 19.80
C ARG A 373 -22.18 43.90 21.05
N HIS A 374 -21.52 43.91 22.22
CA HIS A 374 -22.05 44.41 23.47
C HIS A 374 -21.10 45.48 23.97
N TYR A 375 -21.29 46.71 23.51
CA TYR A 375 -20.36 47.79 23.77
C TYR A 375 -20.22 48.09 25.28
N VAL A 376 -18.99 48.10 25.78
CA VAL A 376 -18.65 48.40 27.17
C VAL A 376 -17.73 49.63 27.19
N ALA A 377 -18.26 50.76 27.66
CA ALA A 377 -17.46 51.97 27.83
C ALA A 377 -16.53 51.84 29.05
N ALA A 378 -15.27 52.27 28.90
CA ALA A 378 -14.30 52.34 29.99
C ALA A 378 -13.33 53.52 29.77
N PRO A 379 -12.82 54.15 30.84
CA PRO A 379 -11.81 55.20 30.73
C PRO A 379 -10.47 54.65 30.24
N PHE A 380 -9.78 55.42 29.40
CA PHE A 380 -8.42 55.12 28.94
C PHE A 380 -7.36 55.43 30.02
N ASP A 381 -6.28 54.66 30.01
CA ASP A 381 -5.09 54.92 30.84
C ASP A 381 -3.89 55.13 29.90
N ASP A 382 -3.61 56.39 29.60
CA ASP A 382 -2.63 56.80 28.59
C ASP A 382 -1.20 56.84 29.09
N ARG A 383 -0.94 56.41 30.35
CA ARG A 383 0.42 56.26 30.86
C ARG A 383 1.18 55.21 30.04
N SER A 384 2.50 55.29 30.01
CA SER A 384 3.34 54.28 29.33
C SER A 384 3.17 52.90 29.97
N ALA A 385 3.11 51.84 29.15
CA ALA A 385 3.11 50.46 29.65
C ALA A 385 4.41 50.07 30.38
N TRP A 386 5.51 50.80 30.16
CA TRP A 386 6.75 50.66 30.93
C TRP A 386 6.54 50.90 32.44
N ALA A 387 5.47 51.60 32.83
CA ALA A 387 5.09 51.75 34.24
C ALA A 387 4.68 50.43 34.93
N LEU A 388 4.64 49.30 34.23
CA LEU A 388 4.47 47.98 34.85
C LEU A 388 5.78 47.41 35.40
N PHE A 389 6.94 47.92 34.98
CA PHE A 389 8.26 47.39 35.30
C PHE A 389 9.00 48.30 36.28
N ASP A 390 9.82 47.70 37.15
CA ASP A 390 10.57 48.41 38.20
C ASP A 390 11.89 49.00 37.67
N ASP A 391 12.60 48.27 36.80
CA ASP A 391 13.84 48.69 36.11
C ASP A 391 13.68 48.54 34.59
N ALA A 392 12.86 49.41 34.00
CA ALA A 392 12.61 49.38 32.55
C ALA A 392 13.90 49.57 31.71
N PRO A 393 14.83 50.49 32.03
CA PRO A 393 16.08 50.64 31.27
C PRO A 393 16.95 49.38 31.29
N GLY A 394 17.24 48.81 32.46
CA GLY A 394 18.09 47.61 32.54
C GLY A 394 17.46 46.38 31.87
N LEU A 395 16.12 46.26 31.87
CA LEU A 395 15.42 45.22 31.11
C LEU A 395 15.56 45.38 29.59
N ARG A 396 15.43 46.61 29.08
CA ARG A 396 15.60 46.91 27.66
C ARG A 396 16.98 46.53 27.16
N GLU A 397 18.03 46.86 27.93
CA GLU A 397 19.41 46.52 27.58
C GLU A 397 19.66 45.01 27.61
N ARG A 398 19.18 44.29 28.64
CA ARG A 398 19.34 42.82 28.75
C ARG A 398 18.67 42.08 27.59
N VAL A 399 17.43 42.46 27.24
CA VAL A 399 16.72 41.83 26.11
C VAL A 399 17.34 42.23 24.78
N THR A 400 17.90 43.44 24.66
CA THR A 400 18.67 43.84 23.47
C THR A 400 19.94 43.00 23.32
N ALA A 401 20.69 42.77 24.40
CA ALA A 401 21.87 41.90 24.38
C ALA A 401 21.51 40.46 23.98
N GLN A 402 20.41 39.91 24.51
CA GLN A 402 19.93 38.58 24.11
C GLN A 402 19.48 38.51 22.64
N LEU A 403 18.90 39.59 22.11
CA LEU A 403 18.53 39.69 20.69
C LEU A 403 19.76 39.66 19.78
N ILE A 404 20.85 40.32 20.19
CA ILE A 404 22.11 40.38 19.44
C ILE A 404 22.87 39.03 19.52
N GLY A 405 22.74 38.31 20.63
CA GLY A 405 23.39 37.02 20.85
C GLY A 405 24.84 37.15 21.34
N ASP A 406 25.58 36.04 21.31
CA ASP A 406 26.97 36.00 21.79
C ASP A 406 27.88 36.85 20.90
N THR A 407 28.33 38.00 21.41
CA THR A 407 29.29 38.89 20.76
C THR A 407 30.38 39.34 21.72
N LYS A 408 31.59 39.58 21.19
CA LYS A 408 32.73 40.12 21.95
C LYS A 408 32.78 41.65 21.96
N LEU A 409 31.91 42.30 21.19
CA LEU A 409 31.88 43.74 20.99
C LEU A 409 31.07 44.42 22.10
N ALA A 410 31.56 45.57 22.58
CA ALA A 410 30.88 46.34 23.62
C ALA A 410 29.76 47.22 23.03
N PRO A 411 28.61 47.40 23.74
CA PRO A 411 27.55 48.29 23.29
C PRO A 411 27.98 49.76 23.27
N ILE A 412 27.71 50.46 22.17
CA ILE A 412 27.98 51.90 22.04
C ILE A 412 26.98 52.74 22.85
N ALA A 413 27.21 54.05 22.98
CA ALA A 413 26.23 54.93 23.61
C ALA A 413 24.95 54.96 22.78
N ILE A 414 23.79 55.04 23.45
CA ILE A 414 22.50 55.03 22.75
C ILE A 414 22.35 56.28 21.88
N ASP A 415 22.87 57.43 22.31
CA ASP A 415 22.83 58.67 21.55
C ASP A 415 23.58 58.54 20.21
N ASP A 416 24.72 57.82 20.17
CA ASP A 416 25.45 57.54 18.93
C ASP A 416 24.62 56.67 17.97
N SER A 417 23.85 55.71 18.51
CA SER A 417 22.96 54.86 17.71
C SER A 417 21.77 55.65 17.17
N LEU A 418 21.17 56.51 18.01
CA LEU A 418 20.06 57.38 17.62
C LEU A 418 20.50 58.44 16.62
N GLN A 419 21.72 58.98 16.75
CA GLN A 419 22.31 59.88 15.77
C GLN A 419 22.53 59.17 14.44
N ALA A 420 23.13 57.97 14.44
CA ALA A 420 23.33 57.19 13.22
C ALA A 420 21.99 56.82 12.54
N LEU A 421 20.95 56.53 13.33
CA LEU A 421 19.60 56.34 12.82
C LEU A 421 19.04 57.63 12.21
N ASP A 422 19.16 58.74 12.93
CA ASP A 422 18.69 60.04 12.46
C ASP A 422 19.41 60.45 11.16
N GLU A 423 20.69 60.14 11.00
CA GLU A 423 21.45 60.34 9.76
C GLU A 423 20.86 59.52 8.60
N GLN A 424 20.39 58.29 8.84
CA GLN A 424 19.68 57.50 7.83
C GLN A 424 18.33 58.12 7.44
N PHE A 425 17.63 58.77 8.38
CA PHE A 425 16.38 59.48 8.13
C PHE A 425 16.57 60.93 7.65
N ALA A 426 17.77 61.51 7.79
CA ALA A 426 18.13 62.86 7.33
C ALA A 426 18.33 62.94 5.80
N ARG A 427 18.14 61.82 5.11
CA ARG A 427 18.12 61.73 3.65
C ARG A 427 17.12 62.71 3.06
N GLU A 428 17.48 63.26 1.90
CA GLU A 428 16.68 64.30 1.26
C GLU A 428 15.31 63.75 0.83
N SER A 429 15.29 62.58 0.21
CA SER A 429 14.07 61.88 -0.23
C SER A 429 13.07 61.57 0.90
N LEU A 430 13.50 61.61 2.17
CA LEU A 430 12.67 61.32 3.33
C LEU A 430 12.16 62.58 4.05
N GLN A 431 12.53 63.78 3.59
CA GLN A 431 12.07 65.02 4.19
C GLN A 431 10.55 65.17 4.04
N GLY A 432 9.87 65.59 5.12
CA GLY A 432 8.40 65.71 5.16
C GLY A 432 7.81 66.64 4.07
N ARG A 433 8.61 67.57 3.53
CA ARG A 433 8.23 68.44 2.40
C ARG A 433 7.85 67.67 1.13
N TYR A 434 8.35 66.45 0.96
CA TYR A 434 8.04 65.58 -0.17
C TYR A 434 6.83 64.67 0.09
N ARG A 435 6.18 64.80 1.26
CA ARG A 435 4.90 64.13 1.58
C ARG A 435 4.96 62.60 1.41
N GLY A 436 6.13 62.01 1.69
CA GLY A 436 6.37 60.57 1.55
C GLY A 436 6.32 60.02 0.12
N VAL A 437 6.29 60.87 -0.92
CA VAL A 437 6.12 60.43 -2.31
C VAL A 437 7.29 59.55 -2.80
N TYR A 438 8.48 59.71 -2.23
CA TYR A 438 9.66 58.89 -2.56
C TYR A 438 9.81 57.65 -1.67
N LEU A 439 8.92 57.44 -0.70
CA LEU A 439 9.01 56.33 0.24
C LEU A 439 8.34 55.07 -0.35
N GLY A 440 9.17 54.08 -0.68
CA GLY A 440 8.72 52.72 -1.02
C GLY A 440 8.24 52.55 -2.46
N ARG A 441 8.48 53.52 -3.35
CA ARG A 441 8.21 53.39 -4.79
C ARG A 441 9.43 53.72 -5.65
N SER A 442 9.44 53.19 -6.87
CA SER A 442 10.37 53.61 -7.91
C SER A 442 9.84 54.89 -8.59
N VAL A 443 10.76 55.79 -8.94
CA VAL A 443 10.46 57.04 -9.68
C VAL A 443 10.98 57.03 -11.11
N THR A 444 11.64 55.95 -11.54
CA THR A 444 12.24 55.85 -12.87
C THR A 444 11.72 54.67 -13.69
N ARG A 445 11.28 53.58 -13.05
CA ARG A 445 10.84 52.33 -13.71
C ARG A 445 9.56 52.42 -14.54
N SER A 446 8.93 53.59 -14.61
CA SER A 446 7.85 53.86 -15.57
C SER A 446 8.34 54.13 -16.99
N ALA A 447 9.62 54.49 -17.14
CA ALA A 447 10.25 54.81 -18.42
C ALA A 447 11.17 53.67 -18.88
N LYS A 448 11.35 53.52 -20.20
CA LYS A 448 12.40 52.64 -20.74
C LYS A 448 13.72 53.36 -20.91
N ARG A 449 13.67 54.69 -21.02
CA ARG A 449 14.84 55.55 -21.19
C ARG A 449 14.74 56.72 -20.23
N ALA A 450 15.86 57.11 -19.61
CA ALA A 450 15.91 58.22 -18.68
C ALA A 450 15.33 59.54 -19.27
N ALA A 451 15.53 59.79 -20.56
CA ALA A 451 15.00 60.98 -21.24
C ALA A 451 13.46 61.05 -21.26
N GLU A 452 12.73 59.95 -21.08
CA GLU A 452 11.26 59.94 -21.06
C GLU A 452 10.68 60.46 -19.73
N LEU A 453 11.51 60.54 -18.68
CA LEU A 453 11.18 61.06 -17.36
C LEU A 453 11.13 62.59 -17.30
N VAL A 454 11.51 63.25 -18.38
CA VAL A 454 11.49 64.71 -18.54
C VAL A 454 10.61 65.04 -19.75
N ASP A 455 9.84 66.10 -19.67
CA ASP A 455 9.15 66.69 -20.81
C ASP A 455 10.02 67.79 -21.42
N PRO A 456 10.62 67.57 -22.62
CA PRO A 456 11.45 68.59 -23.26
C PRO A 456 10.64 69.80 -23.74
N ALA A 457 9.30 69.69 -23.84
CA ALA A 457 8.44 70.80 -24.21
C ALA A 457 8.18 71.75 -23.03
N GLN A 458 8.34 71.29 -21.80
CA GLN A 458 8.18 72.11 -20.61
C GLN A 458 9.36 73.07 -20.46
N ARG A 459 9.08 74.38 -20.47
CA ARG A 459 10.07 75.47 -20.36
C ARG A 459 9.83 76.38 -19.17
N ASP A 460 8.71 76.19 -18.47
CA ASP A 460 8.36 76.98 -17.29
C ASP A 460 9.18 76.50 -16.08
N GLY A 461 10.19 77.30 -15.72
CA GLY A 461 11.01 77.14 -14.53
C GLY A 461 10.79 78.27 -13.51
N THR A 462 9.63 78.95 -13.57
CA THR A 462 9.33 80.11 -12.72
C THR A 462 9.24 79.75 -11.24
N ARG A 463 9.37 80.77 -10.38
CA ARG A 463 9.23 80.64 -8.94
C ARG A 463 7.88 80.04 -8.55
N GLU A 464 6.81 80.48 -9.22
CA GLU A 464 5.44 80.04 -9.00
C GLU A 464 5.27 78.56 -9.36
N ALA A 465 5.80 78.14 -10.52
CA ALA A 465 5.77 76.74 -10.96
C ALA A 465 6.51 75.82 -9.96
N LEU A 466 7.69 76.23 -9.48
CA LEU A 466 8.49 75.48 -8.51
C LEU A 466 7.80 75.36 -7.13
N ALA A 467 7.08 76.40 -6.70
CA ALA A 467 6.35 76.40 -5.43
C ALA A 467 5.11 75.47 -5.45
N ALA A 468 4.52 75.24 -6.64
CA ALA A 468 3.32 74.43 -6.81
C ALA A 468 3.58 72.91 -6.87
N LEU A 469 4.84 72.46 -6.95
CA LEU A 469 5.19 71.07 -7.26
C LEU A 469 4.66 70.05 -6.24
N TYR A 470 4.67 70.34 -4.94
CA TYR A 470 4.29 69.40 -3.88
C TYR A 470 3.00 69.83 -3.14
N PRO A 471 1.79 69.65 -3.73
CA PRO A 471 0.51 70.04 -3.13
C PRO A 471 0.01 69.08 -2.03
N GLU A 472 -0.94 69.52 -1.19
CA GLU A 472 -1.50 68.71 -0.09
C GLU A 472 -2.17 67.42 -0.53
N SER A 473 -2.82 67.44 -1.69
CA SER A 473 -3.47 66.27 -2.30
C SER A 473 -2.52 65.09 -2.56
N LEU A 474 -1.20 65.32 -2.58
CA LEU A 474 -0.22 64.24 -2.81
C LEU A 474 -0.22 63.21 -1.68
N LEU A 475 -0.55 63.61 -0.44
CA LEU A 475 -0.65 62.69 0.69
C LEU A 475 -1.74 61.64 0.45
N ASP A 476 -2.90 62.08 -0.05
CA ASP A 476 -4.03 61.21 -0.34
C ASP A 476 -3.70 60.24 -1.49
N ASP A 477 -3.03 60.73 -2.54
CA ASP A 477 -2.62 59.87 -3.67
C ASP A 477 -1.60 58.80 -3.24
N VAL A 478 -0.61 59.15 -2.40
CA VAL A 478 0.37 58.18 -1.88
C VAL A 478 -0.28 57.15 -0.94
N ALA A 479 -1.14 57.59 -0.03
CA ALA A 479 -1.89 56.70 0.85
C ALA A 479 -2.80 55.76 0.04
N ARG A 480 -3.47 56.30 -1.00
CA ARG A 480 -4.35 55.54 -1.88
C ARG A 480 -3.60 54.52 -2.73
N LEU A 481 -2.41 54.86 -3.23
CA LEU A 481 -1.56 53.92 -3.96
C LEU A 481 -1.25 52.70 -3.08
N ARG A 482 -0.79 52.90 -1.84
CA ARG A 482 -0.47 51.81 -0.91
C ARG A 482 -1.67 50.95 -0.50
N GLU A 483 -2.86 51.56 -0.40
CA GLU A 483 -4.10 50.78 -0.24
C GLU A 483 -4.36 49.90 -1.48
N LEU A 484 -4.27 50.47 -2.68
CA LEU A 484 -4.54 49.75 -3.93
C LEU A 484 -3.50 48.69 -4.24
N GLU A 485 -2.23 48.90 -3.93
CA GLU A 485 -1.16 47.89 -4.07
C GLU A 485 -1.47 46.65 -3.23
N ARG A 486 -1.85 46.84 -1.95
CA ARG A 486 -2.30 45.77 -1.07
C ARG A 486 -3.55 45.08 -1.63
N GLU A 487 -4.50 45.86 -2.13
CA GLU A 487 -5.76 45.37 -2.71
C GLU A 487 -5.53 44.51 -3.97
N VAL A 488 -4.68 44.97 -4.89
CA VAL A 488 -4.29 44.25 -6.12
C VAL A 488 -3.54 42.97 -5.76
N ALA A 489 -2.61 43.02 -4.80
CA ALA A 489 -1.87 41.84 -4.36
C ALA A 489 -2.81 40.76 -3.81
N GLN A 490 -3.78 41.14 -2.95
CA GLN A 490 -4.80 40.23 -2.42
C GLN A 490 -5.67 39.62 -3.54
N LEU A 491 -6.12 40.44 -4.49
CA LEU A 491 -6.94 39.98 -5.62
C LEU A 491 -6.19 39.06 -6.58
N ARG A 492 -4.92 39.34 -6.89
CA ARG A 492 -4.06 38.46 -7.69
C ARG A 492 -3.83 37.12 -7.01
N ALA A 493 -3.58 37.15 -5.70
CA ALA A 493 -3.40 35.93 -4.93
C ALA A 493 -4.70 35.10 -4.83
N LEU A 494 -5.88 35.73 -4.80
CA LEU A 494 -7.15 35.02 -4.97
C LEU A 494 -7.31 34.41 -6.37
N ALA A 495 -6.96 35.16 -7.42
CA ALA A 495 -7.11 34.70 -8.80
C ALA A 495 -6.19 33.51 -9.12
N SER A 496 -4.97 33.53 -8.58
CA SER A 496 -4.02 32.42 -8.70
C SER A 496 -4.43 31.21 -7.84
N GLY A 497 -5.25 31.41 -6.81
CA GLY A 497 -5.65 30.41 -5.83
C GLY A 497 -4.68 30.27 -4.65
N ALA A 498 -3.67 31.15 -4.58
CA ALA A 498 -2.74 31.26 -3.45
C ALA A 498 -3.45 31.73 -2.17
N LEU A 499 -4.45 32.61 -2.32
CA LEU A 499 -5.46 32.90 -1.30
C LEU A 499 -6.78 32.24 -1.72
N LYS A 500 -7.60 31.80 -0.76
CA LYS A 500 -8.99 31.41 -1.03
C LYS A 500 -9.92 32.16 -0.09
N ALA A 501 -11.03 32.62 -0.62
CA ALA A 501 -12.00 33.38 0.14
C ALA A 501 -12.69 32.53 1.24
N PRO A 502 -12.78 33.02 2.49
CA PRO A 502 -13.53 32.40 3.57
C PRO A 502 -14.96 32.03 3.18
N GLY A 503 -15.32 30.74 3.23
CA GLY A 503 -16.66 30.27 2.88
C GLY A 503 -17.02 30.37 1.40
N GLY A 504 -16.04 30.57 0.51
CA GLY A 504 -16.27 30.76 -0.93
C GLY A 504 -16.83 32.14 -1.29
N VAL A 505 -16.88 33.07 -0.31
CA VAL A 505 -17.48 34.39 -0.44
C VAL A 505 -16.38 35.45 -0.41
N ILE A 506 -16.16 36.13 -1.53
CA ILE A 506 -15.20 37.24 -1.64
C ILE A 506 -15.93 38.51 -1.20
N ARG A 507 -15.45 39.23 -0.19
CA ARG A 507 -16.09 40.46 0.30
C ARG A 507 -15.27 41.66 -0.07
N HIS A 508 -15.73 42.47 -1.02
CA HIS A 508 -15.04 43.64 -1.52
C HIS A 508 -15.88 44.89 -1.30
N ARG A 509 -15.38 45.86 -0.51
CA ARG A 509 -16.04 47.17 -0.25
C ARG A 509 -17.55 47.02 0.00
N ASP A 510 -17.89 46.23 1.03
CA ASP A 510 -19.25 45.91 1.48
C ASP A 510 -20.12 45.08 0.51
N ARG A 511 -19.55 44.53 -0.56
CA ARG A 511 -20.22 43.62 -1.51
C ARG A 511 -19.70 42.20 -1.41
N THR A 512 -20.60 41.23 -1.55
CA THR A 512 -20.25 39.81 -1.71
C THR A 512 -20.15 39.45 -3.19
N LEU A 513 -19.04 38.84 -3.59
CA LEU A 513 -18.70 38.48 -4.96
C LEU A 513 -18.47 36.97 -5.11
N LYS A 514 -18.82 36.43 -6.28
CA LYS A 514 -18.50 35.06 -6.69
C LYS A 514 -17.12 34.99 -7.32
N HIS A 515 -16.49 33.81 -7.30
CA HIS A 515 -15.15 33.62 -7.88
C HIS A 515 -15.08 34.00 -9.38
N GLY A 516 -16.15 33.77 -10.14
CA GLY A 516 -16.22 34.14 -11.56
C GLY A 516 -16.17 35.65 -11.83
N GLU A 517 -16.52 36.49 -10.84
CA GLU A 517 -16.48 37.96 -10.96
C GLU A 517 -15.09 38.54 -10.65
N LEU A 518 -14.19 37.71 -10.10
CA LEU A 518 -12.87 38.12 -9.62
C LEU A 518 -11.97 38.70 -10.73
N PRO A 519 -11.87 38.11 -11.95
CA PRO A 519 -11.06 38.68 -13.01
C PRO A 519 -11.54 40.09 -13.43
N GLY A 520 -12.86 40.30 -13.44
CA GLY A 520 -13.46 41.60 -13.75
C GLY A 520 -13.19 42.64 -12.66
N LEU A 521 -13.25 42.24 -11.39
CA LEU A 521 -12.86 43.12 -10.28
C LEU A 521 -11.37 43.45 -10.30
N LEU A 522 -10.50 42.44 -10.47
CA LEU A 522 -9.05 42.64 -10.52
C LEU A 522 -8.69 43.65 -11.62
N LYS A 523 -9.22 43.51 -12.83
CA LYS A 523 -9.02 44.50 -13.91
C LYS A 523 -9.47 45.90 -13.52
N ARG A 524 -10.55 46.04 -12.74
CA ARG A 524 -11.06 47.35 -12.28
C ARG A 524 -10.14 47.98 -11.24
N VAL A 525 -9.71 47.22 -10.24
CA VAL A 525 -8.80 47.71 -9.19
C VAL A 525 -7.41 47.99 -9.76
N GLU A 526 -6.92 47.16 -10.69
CA GLU A 526 -5.68 47.43 -11.45
C GLU A 526 -5.79 48.68 -12.33
N ARG A 527 -7.00 49.06 -12.76
CA ARG A 527 -7.24 50.33 -13.44
C ARG A 527 -7.23 51.51 -12.44
N GLU A 528 -7.86 51.37 -11.28
CA GLU A 528 -7.78 52.38 -10.20
C GLU A 528 -6.32 52.59 -9.77
N HIS A 529 -5.57 51.50 -9.55
CA HIS A 529 -4.14 51.53 -9.23
C HIS A 529 -3.36 52.29 -10.30
N ARG A 530 -3.49 51.89 -11.57
CA ARG A 530 -2.81 52.56 -12.69
C ARG A 530 -3.18 54.04 -12.81
N GLN A 531 -4.40 54.43 -12.50
CA GLN A 531 -4.81 55.85 -12.53
C GLN A 531 -4.11 56.67 -11.45
N VAL A 532 -3.99 56.15 -10.22
CA VAL A 532 -3.25 56.83 -9.14
C VAL A 532 -1.76 56.86 -9.46
N GLU A 533 -1.21 55.73 -9.90
CA GLU A 533 0.19 55.60 -10.31
C GLU A 533 0.53 56.58 -11.45
N GLN A 534 -0.30 56.68 -12.50
CA GLN A 534 -0.10 57.64 -13.59
C GLN A 534 -0.10 59.10 -13.11
N ARG A 535 -0.92 59.47 -12.11
CA ARG A 535 -0.88 60.82 -11.53
C ARG A 535 0.44 61.08 -10.82
N LEU A 536 0.92 60.13 -10.03
CA LEU A 536 2.20 60.22 -9.32
C LEU A 536 3.39 60.27 -10.29
N LEU A 537 3.36 59.48 -11.37
CA LEU A 537 4.36 59.51 -12.43
C LEU A 537 4.34 60.82 -13.23
N ALA A 538 3.15 61.35 -13.53
CA ALA A 538 3.02 62.65 -14.16
C ALA A 538 3.56 63.76 -13.26
N HIS A 539 3.31 63.68 -11.94
CA HIS A 539 3.89 64.58 -10.94
C HIS A 539 5.42 64.48 -10.92
N ASP A 540 6.02 63.28 -10.92
CA ASP A 540 7.49 63.13 -10.99
C ASP A 540 8.07 63.80 -12.22
N LYS A 541 7.46 63.53 -13.38
CA LYS A 541 7.87 64.12 -14.65
C LYS A 541 7.76 65.63 -14.62
N ALA A 542 6.67 66.19 -14.07
CA ALA A 542 6.51 67.62 -13.89
C ALA A 542 7.59 68.21 -12.99
N CYS A 543 7.92 67.56 -11.86
CA CYS A 543 9.01 67.96 -10.97
C CYS A 543 10.35 67.99 -11.71
N ARG A 544 10.74 66.89 -12.38
CA ARG A 544 12.01 66.83 -13.12
C ARG A 544 12.08 67.90 -14.21
N SER A 545 11.00 68.08 -14.96
CA SER A 545 10.95 69.00 -16.09
C SER A 545 11.03 70.46 -15.66
N THR A 546 10.30 70.83 -14.60
CA THR A 546 10.29 72.20 -14.05
C THR A 546 11.65 72.55 -13.45
N HIS A 547 12.25 71.64 -12.68
CA HIS A 547 13.59 71.86 -12.12
C HIS A 547 14.66 71.93 -13.21
N ARG A 548 14.61 71.08 -14.23
CA ARG A 548 15.54 71.13 -15.37
C ARG A 548 15.39 72.44 -16.16
N ALA A 549 14.16 72.92 -16.38
CA ALA A 549 13.92 74.21 -17.03
C ALA A 549 14.51 75.38 -16.23
N ALA A 550 14.33 75.37 -14.90
CA ALA A 550 14.96 76.35 -14.02
C ALA A 550 16.50 76.26 -14.03
N ALA A 551 17.07 75.05 -14.08
CA ALA A 551 18.51 74.85 -14.18
C ALA A 551 19.08 75.36 -15.52
N ALA A 552 18.34 75.16 -16.62
CA ALA A 552 18.72 75.69 -17.93
C ALA A 552 18.69 77.23 -17.97
N GLN A 553 17.75 77.86 -17.25
CA GLN A 553 17.70 79.33 -17.10
C GLN A 553 18.83 79.86 -16.22
N LEU A 554 19.26 79.09 -15.20
CA LEU A 554 20.41 79.41 -14.35
C LEU A 554 21.74 79.38 -15.13
N GLY A 555 21.86 78.48 -16.11
CA GLY A 555 23.08 78.29 -16.89
C GLY A 555 24.16 77.50 -16.14
N GLY A 556 25.41 77.55 -16.61
CA GLY A 556 26.54 76.90 -15.91
C GLY A 556 26.56 75.37 -15.92
N GLY A 557 25.74 74.72 -16.76
CA GLY A 557 25.70 73.26 -16.93
C GLY A 557 24.85 72.49 -15.92
N TRP A 558 24.05 73.18 -15.09
CA TRP A 558 23.22 72.55 -14.05
C TRP A 558 22.11 71.66 -14.60
N ASP A 559 21.58 71.93 -15.80
CA ASP A 559 20.62 71.08 -16.50
C ASP A 559 21.24 69.74 -16.93
N ALA A 560 22.44 69.77 -17.51
CA ALA A 560 23.19 68.57 -17.86
C ALA A 560 23.58 67.75 -16.62
N TYR A 561 23.89 68.42 -15.50
CA TYR A 561 24.16 67.77 -14.22
C TYR A 561 22.93 67.01 -13.68
N LEU A 562 21.75 67.64 -13.70
CA LEU A 562 20.49 66.98 -13.32
C LEU A 562 20.16 65.80 -14.24
N ASP A 563 20.35 65.94 -15.56
CA ASP A 563 20.14 64.86 -16.54
C ASP A 563 21.08 63.67 -16.27
N GLY A 564 22.34 63.94 -15.91
CA GLY A 564 23.33 62.92 -15.54
C GLY A 564 22.95 62.15 -14.28
N LEU A 565 22.52 62.85 -13.22
CA LEU A 565 22.03 62.23 -11.98
C LEU A 565 20.77 61.38 -12.23
N LEU A 566 19.84 61.89 -13.05
CA LEU A 566 18.62 61.18 -13.41
C LEU A 566 18.91 59.92 -14.24
N ALA A 567 19.89 59.97 -15.14
CA ALA A 567 20.34 58.82 -15.92
C ALA A 567 20.97 57.73 -15.03
N LEU A 568 21.82 58.11 -14.06
CA LEU A 568 22.36 57.17 -13.08
C LEU A 568 21.27 56.58 -12.18
N LEU A 569 20.31 57.40 -11.75
CA LEU A 569 19.19 56.95 -10.95
C LEU A 569 18.36 55.90 -11.71
N HIS A 570 18.06 56.15 -12.99
CA HIS A 570 17.36 55.20 -13.85
C HIS A 570 18.18 53.92 -14.05
N TYR A 571 19.47 54.03 -14.38
CA TYR A 571 20.35 52.86 -14.49
C TYR A 571 20.37 51.99 -13.23
N ALA A 572 20.57 52.60 -12.07
CA ALA A 572 20.71 51.91 -10.80
C ALA A 572 19.39 51.22 -10.38
N ASP A 573 18.25 51.89 -10.56
CA ASP A 573 16.93 51.34 -10.22
C ASP A 573 16.53 50.16 -11.11
N HIS A 574 16.74 50.29 -12.43
CA HIS A 574 16.47 49.17 -13.34
C HIS A 574 17.43 47.99 -13.14
N SER A 575 18.71 48.26 -12.89
CA SER A 575 19.71 47.21 -12.62
C SER A 575 19.40 46.47 -11.31
N GLU A 576 19.11 47.19 -10.22
CA GLU A 576 18.71 46.59 -8.94
C GLU A 576 17.46 45.73 -9.11
N ALA A 577 16.42 46.27 -9.75
CA ALA A 577 15.16 45.56 -9.96
C ALA A 577 15.33 44.31 -10.84
N ASN A 578 16.16 44.37 -11.90
CA ASN A 578 16.44 43.23 -12.76
C ASN A 578 17.15 42.09 -12.02
N LEU A 579 18.15 42.43 -11.20
CA LEU A 579 18.88 41.46 -10.38
C LEU A 579 17.96 40.80 -9.33
N ARG A 580 17.18 41.60 -8.60
CA ARG A 580 16.24 41.11 -7.59
C ARG A 580 15.10 40.29 -8.21
N ASP A 581 14.63 40.65 -9.40
CA ASP A 581 13.63 39.86 -10.13
C ASP A 581 14.19 38.51 -10.60
N ALA A 582 15.41 38.48 -11.16
CA ALA A 582 16.08 37.24 -11.54
C ALA A 582 16.35 36.33 -10.33
N GLN A 583 16.75 36.90 -9.18
CA GLN A 583 16.87 36.19 -7.90
C GLN A 583 15.52 35.63 -7.44
N GLY A 584 14.45 36.43 -7.59
CA GLY A 584 13.09 36.01 -7.31
C GLY A 584 12.60 34.86 -8.19
N LEU A 585 12.95 34.85 -9.48
CA LEU A 585 12.66 33.74 -10.39
C LEU A 585 13.43 32.47 -10.00
N LEU A 586 14.71 32.58 -9.66
CA LEU A 586 15.50 31.46 -9.16
C LEU A 586 14.90 30.88 -7.88
N SER A 587 14.53 31.75 -6.94
CA SER A 587 13.88 31.34 -5.68
C SER A 587 12.54 30.64 -5.94
N ASN A 588 11.73 31.15 -6.87
CA ASN A 588 10.47 30.52 -7.28
C ASN A 588 10.72 29.15 -7.93
N ALA A 589 11.67 29.05 -8.86
CA ALA A 589 12.04 27.79 -9.50
C ALA A 589 12.54 26.77 -8.47
N TRP A 590 13.39 27.20 -7.53
CA TRP A 590 13.84 26.36 -6.42
C TRP A 590 12.68 25.86 -5.57
N GLN A 591 11.76 26.74 -5.15
CA GLN A 591 10.59 26.33 -4.36
C GLN A 591 9.69 25.33 -5.11
N VAL A 592 9.47 25.53 -6.41
CA VAL A 592 8.66 24.62 -7.24
C VAL A 592 9.33 23.25 -7.38
N GLU A 593 10.61 23.22 -7.73
CA GLU A 593 11.33 21.97 -7.99
C GLU A 593 11.68 21.21 -6.70
N SER A 594 11.84 21.93 -5.58
CA SER A 594 12.10 21.34 -4.26
C SER A 594 10.84 21.00 -3.47
N ALA A 595 9.63 21.31 -3.98
CA ALA A 595 8.36 21.11 -3.27
C ALA A 595 8.16 19.65 -2.79
N THR A 596 8.59 18.67 -3.58
CA THR A 596 8.49 17.23 -3.26
C THR A 596 9.70 16.72 -2.45
N ARG A 597 10.61 17.63 -2.04
CA ARG A 597 11.89 17.35 -1.37
C ARG A 597 12.79 16.38 -2.15
N ARG A 598 12.60 16.28 -3.46
CA ARG A 598 13.43 15.55 -4.42
C ARG A 598 13.40 16.31 -5.74
N VAL A 599 14.56 16.79 -6.18
CA VAL A 599 14.70 17.43 -7.49
C VAL A 599 15.08 16.36 -8.51
N GLY A 600 14.24 16.13 -9.51
CA GLY A 600 14.53 15.20 -10.61
C GLY A 600 15.49 15.78 -11.63
N LYS A 601 15.97 14.95 -12.58
CA LYS A 601 16.88 15.40 -13.66
C LYS A 601 16.33 16.59 -14.46
N ALA A 602 15.02 16.60 -14.75
CA ALA A 602 14.36 17.70 -15.43
C ALA A 602 14.34 18.98 -14.59
N GLY A 603 14.09 18.86 -13.28
CA GLY A 603 14.13 19.99 -12.35
C GLY A 603 15.53 20.60 -12.23
N VAL A 604 16.57 19.76 -12.15
CA VAL A 604 17.97 20.24 -12.18
C VAL A 604 18.25 21.01 -13.47
N ALA A 605 17.82 20.50 -14.63
CA ALA A 605 18.02 21.20 -15.91
C ALA A 605 17.32 22.58 -15.93
N ARG A 606 16.10 22.68 -15.38
CA ARG A 606 15.37 23.94 -15.25
C ARG A 606 16.08 24.93 -14.32
N LEU A 607 16.56 24.46 -13.17
CA LEU A 607 17.32 25.29 -12.23
C LEU A 607 18.60 25.83 -12.83
N VAL A 608 19.34 25.02 -13.60
CA VAL A 608 20.54 25.47 -14.33
C VAL A 608 20.22 26.58 -15.32
N VAL A 609 19.10 26.49 -16.06
CA VAL A 609 18.69 27.55 -16.99
C VAL A 609 18.40 28.85 -16.24
N VAL A 610 17.61 28.80 -15.16
CA VAL A 610 17.24 30.00 -14.39
C VAL A 610 18.44 30.58 -13.64
N ALA A 611 19.31 29.74 -13.09
CA ALA A 611 20.56 30.16 -12.45
C ALA A 611 21.47 30.92 -13.42
N ASN A 612 21.61 30.43 -14.66
CA ASN A 612 22.38 31.12 -15.69
C ASN A 612 21.74 32.44 -16.16
N GLN A 613 20.41 32.60 -16.07
CA GLN A 613 19.77 33.90 -16.32
C GLN A 613 20.17 34.94 -15.26
N LEU A 614 20.22 34.54 -13.98
CA LEU A 614 20.70 35.39 -12.90
C LEU A 614 22.19 35.69 -13.03
N GLN A 615 23.01 34.66 -13.32
CA GLN A 615 24.44 34.83 -13.56
C GLN A 615 24.71 35.83 -14.69
N SER A 616 23.99 35.72 -15.81
CA SER A 616 24.11 36.63 -16.95
C SER A 616 23.68 38.07 -16.60
N ALA A 617 22.70 38.24 -15.73
CA ALA A 617 22.28 39.57 -15.25
C ALA A 617 23.36 40.20 -14.35
N LEU A 618 23.95 39.41 -13.44
CA LEU A 618 25.08 39.84 -12.59
C LEU A 618 26.31 40.20 -13.42
N GLN A 619 26.66 39.35 -14.39
CA GLN A 619 27.79 39.58 -15.30
C GLN A 619 27.63 40.90 -16.07
N ARG A 620 26.44 41.18 -16.61
CA ARG A 620 26.19 42.42 -17.35
C ARG A 620 26.40 43.68 -16.52
N VAL A 621 25.94 43.71 -15.26
CA VAL A 621 26.19 44.84 -14.35
C VAL A 621 27.69 44.98 -14.07
N SER A 622 28.40 43.87 -13.87
CA SER A 622 29.85 43.86 -13.69
C SER A 622 30.62 44.35 -14.92
N ASP A 623 30.22 43.95 -16.13
CA ASP A 623 30.90 44.35 -17.38
C ASP A 623 30.78 45.87 -17.64
N GLN A 624 29.70 46.49 -17.15
CA GLN A 624 29.45 47.93 -17.25
C GLN A 624 30.24 48.77 -16.23
N ARG A 625 31.06 48.16 -15.36
CA ARG A 625 31.76 48.85 -14.27
C ARG A 625 32.61 50.05 -14.70
N GLY A 626 33.17 50.01 -15.91
CA GLY A 626 33.98 51.11 -16.48
C GLY A 626 33.18 52.15 -17.29
N ALA A 627 31.91 51.88 -17.60
CA ALA A 627 31.05 52.77 -18.38
C ALA A 627 30.28 53.77 -17.52
N VAL A 628 30.19 53.52 -16.20
CA VAL A 628 29.53 54.41 -15.23
C VAL A 628 30.54 55.43 -14.72
N LEU A 629 30.26 56.72 -14.94
CA LEU A 629 31.04 57.83 -14.41
C LEU A 629 30.26 58.51 -13.29
N LEU A 630 30.88 58.60 -12.11
CA LEU A 630 30.33 59.26 -10.94
C LEU A 630 30.94 60.66 -10.82
N ASP A 631 30.09 61.69 -10.64
CA ASP A 631 30.56 63.02 -10.30
C ASP A 631 31.28 63.05 -8.94
N SER A 632 32.03 64.11 -8.66
CA SER A 632 32.78 64.25 -7.40
C SER A 632 31.88 64.09 -6.17
N THR A 633 30.67 64.66 -6.21
CA THR A 633 29.75 64.60 -5.06
C THR A 633 29.28 63.18 -4.77
N LEU A 634 28.97 62.40 -5.82
CA LEU A 634 28.57 61.00 -5.64
C LEU A 634 29.74 60.13 -5.20
N ARG A 635 30.97 60.38 -5.67
CA ARG A 635 32.18 59.69 -5.19
C ARG A 635 32.40 59.91 -3.70
N ASP A 636 32.30 61.17 -3.26
CA ASP A 636 32.45 61.53 -1.86
C ASP A 636 31.36 60.89 -0.99
N LYS A 637 30.10 60.93 -1.43
CA LYS A 637 28.96 60.34 -0.70
C LYS A 637 28.99 58.81 -0.64
N LEU A 638 29.49 58.16 -1.68
CA LEU A 638 29.64 56.70 -1.72
C LEU A 638 30.94 56.24 -1.04
N GLY A 639 31.87 57.15 -0.78
CA GLY A 639 33.17 56.86 -0.18
C GLY A 639 34.08 56.03 -1.08
N VAL A 640 34.01 56.23 -2.40
CA VAL A 640 34.77 55.46 -3.40
C VAL A 640 35.36 56.36 -4.48
N ALA A 641 36.51 55.98 -5.02
CA ALA A 641 37.14 56.69 -6.13
C ALA A 641 36.42 56.45 -7.47
N SER A 642 35.77 55.28 -7.65
CA SER A 642 35.04 54.94 -8.88
C SER A 642 33.93 53.91 -8.67
N TRP A 643 33.03 53.79 -9.66
CA TRP A 643 32.02 52.73 -9.67
C TRP A 643 32.64 51.32 -9.70
N SER A 644 33.75 51.16 -10.42
CA SER A 644 34.47 49.88 -10.49
C SER A 644 35.04 49.42 -9.14
N GLU A 645 35.45 50.37 -8.29
CA GLU A 645 35.91 50.06 -6.93
C GLU A 645 34.75 49.53 -6.07
N LEU A 646 33.58 50.16 -6.15
CA LEU A 646 32.41 49.77 -5.35
C LEU A 646 31.87 48.39 -5.74
N LEU A 647 31.89 48.05 -7.04
CA LEU A 647 31.42 46.75 -7.52
C LEU A 647 32.40 45.61 -7.20
N GLY A 648 33.71 45.89 -7.22
CA GLY A 648 34.75 44.89 -7.08
C GLY A 648 34.91 44.00 -8.31
N GLU A 649 35.52 42.82 -8.12
CA GLU A 649 35.75 41.84 -9.18
C GLU A 649 34.72 40.71 -9.12
N PHE A 650 33.93 40.54 -10.19
CA PHE A 650 32.94 39.46 -10.29
C PHE A 650 33.58 38.15 -10.74
N LYS A 651 33.44 37.08 -9.92
CA LYS A 651 34.14 35.80 -10.12
C LYS A 651 33.22 34.58 -10.21
N LEU A 652 31.89 34.79 -10.25
CA LEU A 652 30.94 33.68 -10.24
C LEU A 652 30.81 33.06 -11.64
N PRO A 653 31.22 31.79 -11.86
CA PRO A 653 31.13 31.15 -13.17
C PRO A 653 29.67 30.81 -13.54
N PRO A 654 29.41 30.51 -14.83
CA PRO A 654 28.16 29.91 -15.27
C PRO A 654 27.83 28.61 -14.52
N THR A 655 26.54 28.35 -14.33
CA THR A 655 26.05 27.16 -13.62
C THR A 655 25.91 25.97 -14.57
N SER A 656 26.27 24.79 -14.10
CA SER A 656 26.09 23.50 -14.75
C SER A 656 25.41 22.51 -13.78
N LYS A 657 25.15 21.27 -14.23
CA LYS A 657 24.59 20.23 -13.35
C LYS A 657 25.58 19.82 -12.25
N ASP A 658 26.88 19.99 -12.49
CA ASP A 658 27.95 19.48 -11.63
C ASP A 658 28.30 20.48 -10.51
N ASN A 659 28.15 21.79 -10.75
CA ASN A 659 28.47 22.84 -9.77
C ASN A 659 27.24 23.51 -9.13
N LEU A 660 26.00 23.10 -9.47
CA LEU A 660 24.78 23.77 -9.03
C LEU A 660 24.67 23.91 -7.50
N GLY A 661 25.07 22.88 -6.74
CA GLY A 661 24.99 22.89 -5.27
C GLY A 661 25.86 23.97 -4.65
N ASP A 662 27.15 23.98 -5.01
CA ASP A 662 28.11 24.98 -4.53
C ASP A 662 27.75 26.38 -5.03
N TRP A 663 27.26 26.48 -6.26
CA TRP A 663 26.82 27.73 -6.87
C TRP A 663 25.63 28.36 -6.12
N LEU A 664 24.62 27.56 -5.77
CA LEU A 664 23.47 28.01 -4.96
C LEU A 664 23.90 28.44 -3.56
N GLY A 665 24.98 27.88 -3.01
CA GLY A 665 25.51 28.26 -1.70
C GLY A 665 26.14 29.66 -1.64
N VAL A 666 26.53 30.24 -2.77
CA VAL A 666 27.27 31.51 -2.83
C VAL A 666 26.56 32.62 -3.60
N VAL A 667 25.57 32.30 -4.44
CA VAL A 667 24.93 33.28 -5.34
C VAL A 667 24.29 34.45 -4.61
N ASP A 668 23.63 34.21 -3.47
CA ASP A 668 22.93 35.28 -2.75
C ASP A 668 23.90 36.37 -2.28
N GLY A 669 25.12 36.00 -1.89
CA GLY A 669 26.17 36.97 -1.53
C GLY A 669 26.58 37.86 -2.71
N TRP A 670 26.69 37.30 -3.92
CA TRP A 670 26.97 38.07 -5.13
C TRP A 670 25.81 39.01 -5.53
N VAL A 671 24.57 38.53 -5.39
CA VAL A 671 23.38 39.36 -5.63
C VAL A 671 23.31 40.50 -4.63
N ASP A 672 23.51 40.23 -3.34
CA ASP A 672 23.45 41.25 -2.31
C ASP A 672 24.57 42.29 -2.46
N GLN A 673 25.76 41.89 -2.90
CA GLN A 673 26.84 42.83 -3.24
C GLN A 673 26.47 43.73 -4.42
N LEU A 674 26.12 43.17 -5.58
CA LEU A 674 25.87 43.93 -6.81
C LEU A 674 24.55 44.72 -6.75
N ALA A 675 23.45 44.07 -6.37
CA ALA A 675 22.17 44.76 -6.20
C ALA A 675 22.22 45.76 -5.04
N GLY A 676 22.97 45.47 -3.96
CA GLY A 676 23.21 46.42 -2.87
C GLY A 676 24.01 47.64 -3.31
N ALA A 677 25.02 47.47 -4.15
CA ALA A 677 25.75 48.59 -4.76
C ALA A 677 24.82 49.44 -5.64
N CYS A 678 24.00 48.83 -6.49
CA CYS A 678 22.98 49.54 -7.28
C CYS A 678 21.97 50.28 -6.37
N GLY A 679 21.48 49.64 -5.29
CA GLY A 679 20.56 50.28 -4.35
C GLY A 679 21.15 51.46 -3.59
N ARG A 680 22.45 51.39 -3.25
CA ARG A 680 23.20 52.53 -2.68
C ARG A 680 23.33 53.66 -3.69
N LEU A 681 23.73 53.36 -4.93
CA LEU A 681 23.83 54.36 -5.99
C LEU A 681 22.48 55.01 -6.28
N ARG A 682 21.40 54.22 -6.42
CA ARG A 682 20.03 54.70 -6.60
C ARG A 682 19.64 55.67 -5.48
N SER A 683 19.88 55.27 -4.23
CA SER A 683 19.56 56.08 -3.06
C SER A 683 20.32 57.41 -3.02
N GLN A 684 21.63 57.38 -3.27
CA GLN A 684 22.49 58.58 -3.25
C GLN A 684 22.25 59.48 -4.46
N ALA A 685 22.02 58.92 -5.65
CA ALA A 685 21.67 59.67 -6.86
C ALA A 685 20.33 60.38 -6.69
N LEU A 686 19.31 59.71 -6.13
CA LEU A 686 18.02 60.35 -5.82
C LEU A 686 18.18 61.48 -4.81
N ASP A 687 18.89 61.25 -3.71
CA ASP A 687 19.08 62.27 -2.69
C ASP A 687 19.90 63.46 -3.20
N GLN A 688 20.92 63.22 -4.03
CA GLN A 688 21.69 64.29 -4.65
C GLN A 688 20.84 65.07 -5.66
N LEU A 689 20.07 64.38 -6.50
CA LEU A 689 19.15 65.00 -7.46
C LEU A 689 18.17 65.92 -6.73
N LEU A 690 17.49 65.43 -5.69
CA LEU A 690 16.53 66.22 -4.91
C LEU A 690 17.17 67.40 -4.19
N ARG A 691 18.40 67.27 -3.67
CA ARG A 691 19.14 68.37 -3.04
C ARG A 691 19.46 69.47 -4.04
N THR A 692 19.96 69.10 -5.21
CA THR A 692 20.26 70.06 -6.28
C THR A 692 19.00 70.76 -6.76
N GLU A 693 17.89 70.04 -6.92
CA GLU A 693 16.60 70.63 -7.26
C GLU A 693 16.05 71.57 -6.19
N ALA A 694 16.20 71.22 -4.91
CA ALA A 694 15.82 72.08 -3.80
C ALA A 694 16.69 73.35 -3.75
N ALA A 695 18.00 73.22 -4.03
CA ALA A 695 18.92 74.35 -4.15
C ALA A 695 18.51 75.28 -5.31
N ILE A 696 18.19 74.74 -6.48
CA ILE A 696 17.72 75.51 -7.64
C ILE A 696 16.41 76.22 -7.31
N ALA A 697 15.47 75.54 -6.64
CA ALA A 697 14.21 76.15 -6.24
C ALA A 697 14.37 77.27 -5.20
N ARG A 698 15.33 77.15 -4.28
CA ARG A 698 15.69 78.21 -3.34
C ARG A 698 16.31 79.41 -4.06
N HIS A 699 17.23 79.17 -4.98
CA HIS A 699 17.84 80.23 -5.78
C HIS A 699 16.81 80.98 -6.63
N ALA A 700 15.88 80.26 -7.27
CA ALA A 700 14.76 80.85 -8.02
C ALA A 700 13.80 81.70 -7.14
N ARG A 701 13.77 81.46 -5.82
CA ARG A 701 13.04 82.31 -4.85
C ARG A 701 13.81 83.55 -4.42
N GLY A 702 15.03 83.77 -4.93
CA GLY A 702 15.91 84.87 -4.52
C GLY A 702 16.71 84.59 -3.25
N GLU A 703 16.75 83.34 -2.78
CA GLU A 703 17.57 82.98 -1.62
C GLU A 703 19.03 82.80 -2.05
N PRO A 704 20.02 83.29 -1.28
CA PRO A 704 21.43 83.04 -1.57
C PRO A 704 21.75 81.55 -1.38
N VAL A 705 22.27 80.92 -2.43
CA VAL A 705 22.70 79.52 -2.44
C VAL A 705 24.13 79.46 -2.98
N ALA A 706 25.11 79.34 -2.08
CA ALA A 706 26.52 79.41 -2.44
C ALA A 706 26.94 78.34 -3.47
N GLU A 707 26.41 77.12 -3.37
CA GLU A 707 26.72 76.01 -4.28
C GLU A 707 26.37 76.30 -5.76
N LEU A 708 25.38 77.16 -6.02
CA LEU A 708 24.93 77.51 -7.37
C LEU A 708 25.63 78.75 -7.93
N SER A 709 26.54 79.36 -7.16
CA SER A 709 27.30 80.55 -7.58
C SER A 709 28.49 80.23 -8.49
N VAL A 710 28.81 78.95 -8.65
CA VAL A 710 29.85 78.41 -9.51
C VAL A 710 29.25 77.48 -10.58
N ALA A 711 30.03 77.15 -11.62
CA ALA A 711 29.61 76.18 -12.64
C ALA A 711 29.35 74.80 -12.00
N ALA A 712 28.42 74.05 -12.59
CA ALA A 712 28.08 72.71 -12.11
C ALA A 712 29.29 71.76 -12.19
N PRO A 713 29.41 70.78 -11.26
CA PRO A 713 30.39 69.70 -11.39
C PRO A 713 30.20 68.94 -12.71
N GLU A 714 31.22 68.21 -13.14
CA GLU A 714 31.11 67.32 -14.29
C GLU A 714 29.96 66.34 -14.10
N ALA A 715 29.05 66.29 -15.09
CA ALA A 715 27.84 65.49 -14.99
C ALA A 715 28.16 63.99 -14.95
N SER A 716 27.52 63.32 -14.00
CA SER A 716 27.47 61.86 -13.93
C SER A 716 26.97 61.22 -15.23
N ARG A 717 27.45 60.03 -15.57
CA ARG A 717 27.09 59.33 -16.82
C ARG A 717 26.76 57.85 -16.58
N ALA A 718 25.60 57.43 -17.06
CA ALA A 718 25.18 56.03 -17.12
C ALA A 718 25.71 55.33 -18.38
N PRO A 719 25.73 53.97 -18.43
CA PRO A 719 26.08 53.24 -19.64
C PRO A 719 25.09 53.55 -20.77
N ALA A 720 25.57 53.52 -22.02
CA ALA A 720 24.73 53.78 -23.19
C ALA A 720 23.63 52.72 -23.40
N ASP A 721 23.89 51.48 -23.02
CA ASP A 721 22.93 50.37 -23.07
C ASP A 721 22.99 49.55 -21.77
N TYR A 722 21.81 49.22 -21.23
CA TYR A 722 21.64 48.40 -20.04
C TYR A 722 20.24 47.78 -20.01
N ASP A 723 20.12 46.64 -19.33
CA ASP A 723 18.83 45.96 -19.18
C ASP A 723 17.85 46.85 -18.40
N THR A 724 16.68 47.10 -18.97
CA THR A 724 15.60 47.84 -18.31
C THR A 724 14.48 46.90 -17.90
N LEU A 725 14.08 46.98 -16.62
CA LEU A 725 12.89 46.31 -16.11
C LEU A 725 11.77 47.30 -15.72
N PRO A 726 10.88 47.70 -16.66
CA PRO A 726 9.72 48.52 -16.33
C PRO A 726 8.81 47.84 -15.30
N ALA A 727 8.12 48.64 -14.49
CA ALA A 727 7.14 48.11 -13.52
C ALA A 727 6.05 47.28 -14.22
N GLY A 728 5.76 46.08 -13.71
CA GLY A 728 4.81 45.14 -14.31
C GLY A 728 5.37 44.26 -15.44
N SER A 729 6.64 44.42 -15.80
CA SER A 729 7.35 43.59 -16.79
C SER A 729 8.25 42.53 -16.13
N GLU A 730 8.03 42.23 -14.85
CA GLU A 730 8.76 41.20 -14.10
C GLU A 730 8.62 39.82 -14.73
N ARG A 731 9.64 38.96 -14.56
CA ARG A 731 9.63 37.58 -15.10
C ARG A 731 8.45 36.79 -14.53
N GLU A 732 7.73 36.09 -15.39
CA GLU A 732 6.59 35.27 -14.97
C GLU A 732 7.02 34.18 -13.98
N ARG A 733 6.35 34.14 -12.83
CA ARG A 733 6.59 33.15 -11.78
C ARG A 733 5.56 32.03 -11.87
N GLN A 734 6.01 30.82 -11.61
CA GLN A 734 5.10 29.69 -11.54
C GLN A 734 4.33 29.75 -10.21
N THR A 735 3.02 29.94 -10.32
CA THR A 735 2.11 30.09 -9.17
C THR A 735 1.41 28.80 -8.75
N ARG A 736 1.52 27.73 -9.54
CA ARG A 736 0.91 26.42 -9.27
C ARG A 736 1.89 25.29 -9.54
N LEU A 737 1.91 24.31 -8.63
CA LEU A 737 2.64 23.06 -8.83
C LEU A 737 1.97 22.21 -9.91
N GLY A 738 2.76 21.39 -10.63
CA GLY A 738 2.21 20.40 -11.57
C GLY A 738 1.37 19.34 -10.85
N TRP A 739 0.48 18.64 -11.57
CA TRP A 739 -0.47 17.70 -10.96
C TRP A 739 0.19 16.64 -10.07
N LEU A 740 1.28 16.02 -10.53
CA LEU A 740 2.00 15.01 -9.75
C LEU A 740 2.63 15.60 -8.48
N ALA A 741 3.22 16.79 -8.56
CA ALA A 741 3.76 17.47 -7.39
C ALA A 741 2.65 17.80 -6.39
N ARG A 742 1.48 18.28 -6.86
CA ARG A 742 0.31 18.53 -6.03
C ARG A 742 -0.25 17.27 -5.38
N PHE A 743 -0.25 16.14 -6.09
CA PHE A 743 -0.62 14.84 -5.52
C PHE A 743 0.34 14.43 -4.42
N GLN A 744 1.65 14.57 -4.64
CA GLN A 744 2.67 14.20 -3.66
C GLN A 744 2.66 15.11 -2.42
N THR A 745 2.46 16.42 -2.61
CA THR A 745 2.43 17.41 -1.53
C THR A 745 1.05 17.61 -0.92
N ALA A 746 0.02 16.91 -1.41
CA ALA A 746 -1.39 17.13 -1.07
C ALA A 746 -1.85 18.59 -1.26
N ASP A 747 -1.31 19.28 -2.27
CA ASP A 747 -1.62 20.68 -2.57
C ASP A 747 -2.96 20.83 -3.32
N GLY A 748 -4.02 20.97 -2.52
CA GLY A 748 -5.40 21.15 -2.94
C GLY A 748 -6.30 19.98 -2.58
N ALA A 749 -7.62 20.22 -2.49
CA ALA A 749 -8.58 19.23 -2.01
C ALA A 749 -8.64 17.96 -2.88
N LEU A 750 -8.68 18.10 -4.21
CA LEU A 750 -8.72 16.95 -5.13
C LEU A 750 -7.43 16.11 -5.06
N PRO A 751 -6.21 16.67 -5.21
CA PRO A 751 -4.98 15.92 -5.01
C PRO A 751 -4.85 15.27 -3.62
N ALA A 752 -5.26 15.97 -2.55
CA ALA A 752 -5.24 15.42 -1.20
C ALA A 752 -6.18 14.21 -1.03
N LEU A 753 -7.40 14.28 -1.56
CA LEU A 753 -8.36 13.17 -1.54
C LEU A 753 -7.87 11.98 -2.37
N ALA A 754 -7.32 12.22 -3.56
CA ALA A 754 -6.72 11.16 -4.38
C ALA A 754 -5.55 10.48 -3.66
N ARG A 755 -4.66 11.26 -3.03
CA ARG A 755 -3.52 10.75 -2.26
C ARG A 755 -3.97 9.91 -1.07
N LEU A 756 -5.01 10.37 -0.36
CA LEU A 756 -5.62 9.63 0.74
C LEU A 756 -6.24 8.32 0.24
N GLY A 757 -6.99 8.34 -0.87
CA GLY A 757 -7.60 7.13 -1.45
C GLY A 757 -6.57 6.06 -1.81
N VAL A 758 -5.47 6.45 -2.47
CA VAL A 758 -4.37 5.53 -2.80
C VAL A 758 -3.70 4.99 -1.53
N ALA A 759 -3.42 5.86 -0.56
CA ALA A 759 -2.80 5.45 0.70
C ALA A 759 -3.69 4.48 1.49
N VAL A 760 -4.99 4.76 1.61
CA VAL A 760 -5.97 3.87 2.26
C VAL A 760 -6.05 2.54 1.52
N GLY A 761 -6.08 2.54 0.18
CA GLY A 761 -6.08 1.30 -0.62
C GLY A 761 -4.84 0.44 -0.38
N ILE A 762 -3.64 1.04 -0.33
CA ILE A 762 -2.40 0.33 -0.03
C ILE A 762 -2.42 -0.23 1.40
N ILE A 763 -2.81 0.57 2.40
CA ILE A 763 -2.88 0.11 3.78
C ILE A 763 -3.91 -1.00 3.95
N ALA A 764 -5.10 -0.87 3.34
CA ALA A 764 -6.12 -1.91 3.37
C ALA A 764 -5.62 -3.23 2.73
N ALA A 765 -4.89 -3.15 1.61
CA ALA A 765 -4.27 -4.32 1.00
C ALA A 765 -3.21 -4.96 1.91
N VAL A 766 -2.36 -4.16 2.56
CA VAL A 766 -1.34 -4.65 3.51
C VAL A 766 -1.99 -5.28 4.75
N LEU A 767 -3.02 -4.65 5.32
CA LEU A 767 -3.76 -5.19 6.46
C LEU A 767 -4.49 -6.49 6.10
N GLY A 768 -5.15 -6.54 4.94
CA GLY A 768 -5.85 -7.72 4.44
C GLY A 768 -4.90 -8.90 4.19
N LEU A 769 -3.84 -8.67 3.40
CA LEU A 769 -2.81 -9.69 3.16
C LEU A 769 -2.13 -10.12 4.46
N GLY A 770 -1.76 -9.15 5.30
CA GLY A 770 -1.12 -9.40 6.60
C GLY A 770 -2.00 -10.17 7.58
N GLY A 771 -3.34 -10.18 7.41
CA GLY A 771 -4.28 -10.96 8.21
C GLY A 771 -4.33 -12.45 7.82
N SER A 772 -4.35 -12.75 6.51
CA SER A 772 -4.45 -14.12 5.98
C SER A 772 -3.10 -14.83 5.79
N VAL A 773 -2.00 -14.08 5.73
CA VAL A 773 -0.65 -14.65 5.64
C VAL A 773 -0.35 -15.41 6.92
N GLY A 774 -0.03 -16.70 6.81
CA GLY A 774 0.28 -17.58 7.95
C GLY A 774 -0.77 -18.65 8.26
N ASP A 775 -1.92 -18.62 7.60
CA ASP A 775 -2.96 -19.65 7.75
C ASP A 775 -2.46 -21.05 7.34
N ALA A 776 -2.99 -22.08 7.98
CA ALA A 776 -2.70 -23.48 7.69
C ALA A 776 -3.67 -24.03 6.64
N GLN A 777 -3.18 -24.86 5.73
CA GLN A 777 -4.00 -25.55 4.75
C GLN A 777 -4.27 -26.99 5.20
N ILE A 778 -5.53 -27.42 5.12
CA ILE A 778 -5.94 -28.80 5.40
C ILE A 778 -6.47 -29.39 4.10
N VAL A 779 -5.81 -30.44 3.62
CA VAL A 779 -6.21 -31.22 2.45
C VAL A 779 -6.90 -32.49 2.94
N VAL A 780 -8.19 -32.59 2.67
CA VAL A 780 -9.01 -33.77 2.97
C VAL A 780 -8.98 -34.68 1.75
N TYR A 781 -8.48 -35.90 1.92
CA TYR A 781 -8.42 -36.92 0.87
C TYR A 781 -9.39 -38.05 1.20
N ASN A 782 -10.40 -38.24 0.35
CA ASN A 782 -11.42 -39.28 0.49
C ASN A 782 -11.17 -40.38 -0.56
N ALA A 783 -10.54 -41.47 -0.16
CA ALA A 783 -10.33 -42.66 -0.99
C ALA A 783 -11.45 -43.71 -0.87
N LEU A 784 -12.55 -43.40 -0.17
CA LEU A 784 -13.69 -44.31 -0.06
C LEU A 784 -14.54 -44.26 -1.32
N GLY A 785 -15.18 -45.38 -1.65
CA GLY A 785 -16.19 -45.50 -2.71
C GLY A 785 -17.54 -44.84 -2.38
N THR A 786 -17.58 -43.90 -1.44
CA THR A 786 -18.77 -43.18 -0.98
C THR A 786 -18.43 -41.71 -0.72
N PRO A 787 -19.35 -40.76 -0.96
CA PRO A 787 -19.12 -39.36 -0.58
C PRO A 787 -19.16 -39.19 0.94
N VAL A 788 -18.34 -38.26 1.44
CA VAL A 788 -18.15 -37.97 2.87
C VAL A 788 -18.36 -36.49 3.14
N GLU A 789 -19.09 -36.16 4.21
CA GLU A 789 -19.13 -34.80 4.77
C GLU A 789 -18.11 -34.71 5.91
N VAL A 790 -17.12 -33.84 5.76
CA VAL A 790 -16.08 -33.59 6.76
C VAL A 790 -16.32 -32.22 7.40
N SER A 791 -16.33 -32.17 8.74
CA SER A 791 -16.31 -30.95 9.51
C SER A 791 -14.96 -30.76 10.19
N VAL A 792 -14.32 -29.60 9.97
CA VAL A 792 -13.09 -29.21 10.67
C VAL A 792 -13.31 -27.85 11.31
N ALA A 793 -13.18 -27.78 12.65
CA ALA A 793 -13.40 -26.54 13.42
C ALA A 793 -14.74 -25.83 13.09
N GLY A 794 -15.79 -26.60 12.77
CA GLY A 794 -17.12 -26.08 12.40
C GLY A 794 -17.32 -25.80 10.90
N HIS A 795 -16.26 -25.82 10.08
CA HIS A 795 -16.37 -25.72 8.63
C HIS A 795 -16.72 -27.07 8.02
N LYS A 796 -17.82 -27.16 7.28
CA LYS A 796 -18.25 -28.38 6.58
C LYS A 796 -17.76 -28.40 5.14
N LEU A 797 -17.30 -29.56 4.68
CA LEU A 797 -16.79 -29.82 3.34
C LEU A 797 -17.31 -31.18 2.87
N ALA A 798 -18.06 -31.18 1.77
CA ALA A 798 -18.46 -32.42 1.10
C ALA A 798 -17.36 -32.84 0.12
N VAL A 799 -16.84 -34.06 0.27
CA VAL A 799 -15.81 -34.64 -0.59
C VAL A 799 -16.39 -35.88 -1.29
N GLY A 800 -16.37 -35.89 -2.62
CA GLY A 800 -16.83 -37.03 -3.42
C GLY A 800 -15.99 -38.30 -3.22
N PRO A 801 -16.44 -39.45 -3.73
CA PRO A 801 -15.64 -40.68 -3.72
C PRO A 801 -14.38 -40.50 -4.56
N ASN A 802 -13.24 -41.01 -4.07
CA ASN A 802 -11.91 -40.84 -4.70
C ASN A 802 -11.58 -39.40 -5.09
N ALA A 803 -11.91 -38.45 -4.20
CA ALA A 803 -11.73 -37.03 -4.44
C ALA A 803 -11.00 -36.35 -3.27
N LEU A 804 -10.58 -35.11 -3.52
CA LEU A 804 -9.94 -34.25 -2.54
C LEU A 804 -10.74 -32.97 -2.31
N GLY A 805 -10.65 -32.41 -1.11
CA GLY A 805 -11.14 -31.07 -0.80
C GLY A 805 -10.14 -30.32 0.08
N ARG A 806 -10.22 -28.99 0.07
CA ARG A 806 -9.24 -28.12 0.74
C ARG A 806 -9.94 -27.11 1.65
N LEU A 807 -9.38 -26.90 2.83
CA LEU A 807 -9.80 -25.90 3.81
C LEU A 807 -8.60 -25.07 4.25
N THR A 808 -8.82 -23.79 4.53
CA THR A 808 -7.82 -22.87 5.08
C THR A 808 -8.30 -22.43 6.45
N LEU A 809 -7.46 -22.58 7.49
CA LEU A 809 -7.79 -22.20 8.87
C LEU A 809 -6.70 -21.32 9.49
N PRO A 810 -7.04 -20.44 10.44
CA PRO A 810 -6.05 -19.71 11.22
C PRO A 810 -5.09 -20.68 11.92
N ALA A 811 -3.78 -20.46 11.79
CA ALA A 811 -2.77 -21.32 12.39
C ALA A 811 -2.75 -21.24 13.94
N GLY A 812 -2.18 -22.27 14.58
CA GLY A 812 -1.92 -22.26 16.02
C GLY A 812 -3.02 -22.90 16.88
N GLN A 813 -3.91 -23.72 16.30
CA GLN A 813 -5.05 -24.32 17.02
C GLN A 813 -5.05 -25.85 16.94
N ILE A 814 -5.57 -26.50 17.99
CA ILE A 814 -6.01 -27.90 17.92
C ILE A 814 -7.41 -27.88 17.32
N VAL A 815 -7.61 -28.60 16.21
CA VAL A 815 -8.87 -28.59 15.47
C VAL A 815 -9.61 -29.92 15.68
N LYS A 816 -10.90 -29.83 16.00
CA LYS A 816 -11.77 -31.01 16.03
C LYS A 816 -12.16 -31.38 14.60
N VAL A 817 -11.88 -32.61 14.21
CA VAL A 817 -12.21 -33.20 12.91
C VAL A 817 -13.32 -34.23 13.09
N GLU A 818 -14.33 -34.18 12.24
CA GLU A 818 -15.44 -35.14 12.22
C GLU A 818 -15.78 -35.48 10.78
N SER A 819 -15.94 -36.77 10.45
CA SER A 819 -16.35 -37.22 9.11
C SER A 819 -17.58 -38.12 9.19
N ARG A 820 -18.51 -37.91 8.26
CA ARG A 820 -19.78 -38.64 8.18
C ARG A 820 -20.05 -39.14 6.76
N ALA A 821 -20.60 -40.34 6.65
CA ALA A 821 -21.07 -40.88 5.39
C ALA A 821 -22.36 -40.18 4.92
N ALA A 822 -22.73 -40.36 3.64
CA ALA A 822 -23.91 -39.75 3.01
C ALA A 822 -25.26 -39.92 3.75
N ARG A 823 -25.40 -40.96 4.59
CA ARG A 823 -26.60 -41.24 5.41
C ARG A 823 -26.53 -40.68 6.84
N GLY A 824 -25.51 -39.86 7.15
CA GLY A 824 -25.29 -39.26 8.47
C GLY A 824 -24.55 -40.14 9.48
N ALA A 825 -24.20 -41.38 9.11
CA ALA A 825 -23.42 -42.29 9.95
C ALA A 825 -22.02 -41.72 10.21
N LEU A 826 -21.61 -41.71 11.48
CA LEU A 826 -20.29 -41.24 11.90
C LEU A 826 -19.21 -42.22 11.44
N ILE A 827 -18.25 -41.74 10.64
CA ILE A 827 -17.09 -42.52 10.22
C ILE A 827 -16.02 -42.44 11.31
N GLU A 828 -15.61 -41.22 11.69
CA GLU A 828 -14.68 -40.98 12.79
C GLU A 828 -14.76 -39.53 13.32
N SER A 829 -14.31 -39.33 14.57
CA SER A 829 -14.14 -38.01 15.17
C SER A 829 -12.89 -38.00 16.06
N PHE A 830 -12.05 -36.98 15.93
CA PHE A 830 -10.80 -36.84 16.69
C PHE A 830 -10.31 -35.39 16.72
N ASP A 831 -9.41 -35.08 17.66
CA ASP A 831 -8.71 -33.79 17.71
C ASP A 831 -7.36 -33.88 16.99
N ALA A 832 -7.05 -32.90 16.15
CA ALA A 832 -5.86 -32.86 15.32
C ALA A 832 -5.00 -31.62 15.61
N ASP A 833 -3.67 -31.81 15.66
CA ASP A 833 -2.73 -30.71 15.86
C ASP A 833 -2.43 -29.99 14.53
N ALA A 834 -2.84 -28.72 14.44
CA ALA A 834 -2.59 -27.82 13.31
C ALA A 834 -1.85 -26.54 13.75
N LYS A 835 -0.87 -26.67 14.66
CA LYS A 835 -0.17 -25.51 15.26
C LYS A 835 0.79 -24.75 14.33
N GLY A 836 1.25 -25.33 13.23
CA GLY A 836 2.26 -24.73 12.36
C GLY A 836 1.68 -23.65 11.43
N SER A 837 2.19 -22.41 11.55
CA SER A 837 1.89 -21.35 10.58
C SER A 837 2.43 -21.71 9.20
N PHE A 838 1.64 -21.50 8.14
CA PHE A 838 1.94 -21.95 6.77
C PHE A 838 2.05 -23.48 6.60
N GLY A 839 1.57 -24.27 7.56
CA GLY A 839 1.61 -25.73 7.47
C GLY A 839 0.56 -26.29 6.51
N THR A 840 0.94 -27.32 5.75
CA THR A 840 0.00 -28.16 5.00
C THR A 840 -0.22 -29.46 5.76
N TYR A 841 -1.48 -29.72 6.11
CA TYR A 841 -1.92 -30.91 6.81
C TYR A 841 -2.81 -31.76 5.90
N VAL A 842 -2.67 -33.07 5.97
CA VAL A 842 -3.43 -34.03 5.19
C VAL A 842 -4.29 -34.86 6.12
N TYR A 843 -5.59 -34.87 5.86
CA TYR A 843 -6.55 -35.77 6.47
C TYR A 843 -6.94 -36.87 5.48
N ASN A 844 -6.45 -38.08 5.71
CA ASN A 844 -6.79 -39.28 4.95
C ASN A 844 -8.00 -39.95 5.60
N VAL A 845 -9.19 -39.74 5.03
CA VAL A 845 -10.46 -40.15 5.63
C VAL A 845 -10.47 -41.66 5.90
N ALA A 846 -10.76 -42.04 7.15
CA ALA A 846 -10.77 -43.43 7.62
C ALA A 846 -9.49 -44.23 7.36
N ALA A 847 -8.36 -43.54 7.10
CA ALA A 847 -7.11 -44.16 6.66
C ALA A 847 -7.31 -45.06 5.41
N ALA A 848 -8.20 -44.63 4.50
CA ALA A 848 -8.72 -45.44 3.38
C ALA A 848 -7.79 -45.55 2.16
N ALA A 849 -6.58 -45.01 2.21
CA ALA A 849 -5.59 -45.21 1.15
C ALA A 849 -4.16 -45.13 1.67
N PRO A 850 -3.23 -45.93 1.13
CA PRO A 850 -1.81 -45.72 1.35
C PRO A 850 -1.35 -44.39 0.73
N LEU A 851 -0.44 -43.70 1.42
CA LEU A 851 0.21 -42.50 0.91
C LEU A 851 1.68 -42.80 0.58
N VAL A 852 2.18 -42.18 -0.49
CA VAL A 852 3.58 -42.28 -0.90
C VAL A 852 4.14 -40.88 -1.13
N GLU A 853 5.37 -40.65 -0.66
CA GLU A 853 6.14 -39.47 -0.99
C GLU A 853 7.26 -39.86 -1.95
N TRP A 854 7.27 -39.25 -3.13
CA TRP A 854 8.28 -39.51 -4.16
C TRP A 854 8.83 -38.20 -4.72
N THR A 855 9.93 -38.31 -5.47
CA THR A 855 10.62 -37.14 -6.02
C THR A 855 10.56 -37.17 -7.53
N ALA A 856 9.92 -36.18 -8.15
CA ALA A 856 9.98 -35.97 -9.58
C ALA A 856 11.35 -35.41 -9.96
N VAL A 857 12.05 -36.09 -10.86
CA VAL A 857 13.43 -35.78 -11.26
C VAL A 857 13.44 -35.22 -12.67
N TYR A 858 14.11 -34.09 -12.86
CA TYR A 858 14.24 -33.43 -14.15
C TYR A 858 15.73 -33.29 -14.50
N GLY A 859 16.12 -33.72 -15.70
CA GLY A 859 17.51 -33.65 -16.16
C GLY A 859 18.44 -34.66 -15.47
N ARG A 860 19.74 -34.34 -15.37
CA ARG A 860 20.78 -35.26 -14.87
C ARG A 860 20.94 -35.24 -13.34
N THR A 861 19.84 -35.45 -12.61
CA THR A 861 19.85 -35.52 -11.13
C THR A 861 19.57 -36.95 -10.66
N GLN A 862 20.14 -37.34 -9.52
CA GLN A 862 20.00 -38.69 -8.98
C GLN A 862 18.57 -38.90 -8.42
N SER A 863 17.96 -40.05 -8.74
CA SER A 863 16.64 -40.41 -8.21
C SER A 863 16.70 -40.70 -6.71
N ILE A 864 15.77 -40.12 -5.95
CA ILE A 864 15.58 -40.39 -4.53
C ILE A 864 14.54 -41.50 -4.41
N PRO A 865 14.81 -42.60 -3.68
CA PRO A 865 13.85 -43.68 -3.49
C PRO A 865 12.52 -43.19 -2.92
N GLU A 866 11.42 -43.75 -3.41
CA GLU A 866 10.08 -43.45 -2.91
C GLU A 866 9.92 -43.90 -1.46
N ARG A 867 9.21 -43.09 -0.66
CA ARG A 867 8.93 -43.38 0.74
C ARG A 867 7.44 -43.68 0.93
N LEU A 868 7.14 -44.96 1.16
CA LEU A 868 5.80 -45.42 1.51
C LEU A 868 5.47 -44.99 2.95
N LEU A 869 4.38 -44.26 3.14
CA LEU A 869 3.95 -43.70 4.43
C LEU A 869 2.89 -44.56 5.14
N GLY A 870 2.43 -45.63 4.51
CA GLY A 870 1.29 -46.43 4.99
C GLY A 870 -0.01 -45.65 4.90
N THR A 871 -0.94 -45.84 5.84
CA THR A 871 -2.27 -45.20 5.87
C THR A 871 -2.40 -44.20 7.03
N PRO A 872 -1.57 -43.12 7.10
CA PRO A 872 -1.65 -42.18 8.21
C PRO A 872 -2.98 -41.43 8.15
N ARG A 873 -3.74 -41.43 9.26
CA ARG A 873 -5.01 -40.70 9.36
C ARG A 873 -4.82 -39.18 9.25
N TRP A 874 -3.84 -38.63 9.97
CA TRP A 874 -3.49 -37.21 9.96
C TRP A 874 -1.98 -37.06 9.84
N SER A 875 -1.51 -36.23 8.91
CA SER A 875 -0.07 -35.97 8.73
C SER A 875 0.19 -34.53 8.34
N SER A 876 1.33 -33.98 8.76
CA SER A 876 1.87 -32.74 8.19
C SER A 876 2.81 -33.09 7.04
N THR A 877 2.78 -32.34 5.94
CA THR A 877 3.68 -32.55 4.79
C THR A 877 4.42 -31.27 4.42
N GLY A 878 5.67 -31.44 3.99
CA GLY A 878 6.47 -30.40 3.35
C GLY A 878 6.63 -30.60 1.84
N ALA A 879 5.84 -31.51 1.24
CA ALA A 879 5.89 -31.77 -0.19
C ALA A 879 5.43 -30.53 -0.98
N GLU A 880 6.13 -30.23 -2.08
CA GLU A 880 5.82 -29.09 -2.95
C GLU A 880 4.50 -29.31 -3.71
N HIS A 881 4.20 -30.56 -4.07
CA HIS A 881 2.96 -30.96 -4.74
C HIS A 881 2.22 -31.99 -3.89
N VAL A 882 0.98 -31.70 -3.51
CA VAL A 882 0.16 -32.55 -2.63
C VAL A 882 -1.11 -32.97 -3.36
N PHE A 883 -1.17 -34.25 -3.74
CA PHE A 883 -2.21 -34.85 -4.59
C PHE A 883 -2.41 -34.16 -5.94
N GLU A 884 -1.32 -33.63 -6.51
CA GLU A 884 -1.31 -32.99 -7.82
C GLU A 884 -0.15 -33.51 -8.66
N GLU A 885 -0.32 -33.53 -9.98
CA GLU A 885 0.76 -33.89 -10.90
C GLU A 885 1.86 -32.83 -10.84
N PRO A 886 3.14 -33.23 -10.70
CA PRO A 886 4.25 -32.31 -10.78
C PRO A 886 4.39 -31.77 -12.23
N PRO A 887 4.97 -30.58 -12.44
CA PRO A 887 5.07 -29.97 -13.77
C PRO A 887 5.86 -30.87 -14.74
N LYS A 888 5.48 -30.90 -16.02
CA LYS A 888 6.18 -31.75 -17.02
C LYS A 888 7.62 -31.29 -17.31
N THR A 889 7.91 -30.01 -17.12
CA THR A 889 9.24 -29.42 -17.30
C THR A 889 9.51 -28.35 -16.24
N ILE A 890 10.79 -28.16 -15.88
CA ILE A 890 11.24 -27.09 -14.98
C ILE A 890 12.41 -26.32 -15.61
N SER A 891 12.53 -25.03 -15.27
CA SER A 891 13.69 -24.21 -15.65
C SER A 891 14.63 -24.04 -14.46
N THR A 892 15.86 -24.55 -14.56
CA THR A 892 16.88 -24.39 -13.53
C THR A 892 18.21 -23.94 -14.14
N LYS A 893 19.03 -23.22 -13.37
CA LYS A 893 20.35 -22.75 -13.82
C LYS A 893 21.41 -23.86 -13.91
N GLY A 894 21.11 -25.07 -13.42
CA GLY A 894 22.08 -26.16 -13.23
C GLY A 894 21.85 -27.41 -14.08
N GLY A 895 20.99 -27.38 -15.10
CA GLY A 895 20.78 -28.53 -16.01
C GLY A 895 19.98 -29.71 -15.40
N GLY A 896 19.41 -29.53 -14.21
CA GLY A 896 18.52 -30.49 -13.55
C GLY A 896 17.89 -29.95 -12.26
N GLY A 897 16.96 -30.70 -11.67
CA GLY A 897 16.30 -30.36 -10.40
C GLY A 897 15.27 -31.41 -9.98
N THR A 898 14.77 -31.27 -8.75
CA THR A 898 13.80 -32.19 -8.16
C THR A 898 12.56 -31.46 -7.61
N ARG A 899 11.43 -32.15 -7.54
CA ARG A 899 10.21 -31.70 -6.85
C ARG A 899 9.67 -32.82 -5.98
N THR A 900 9.32 -32.54 -4.73
CA THR A 900 8.72 -33.52 -3.83
C THR A 900 7.20 -33.58 -4.04
N VAL A 901 6.68 -34.80 -4.16
CA VAL A 901 5.27 -35.07 -4.44
C VAL A 901 4.73 -36.02 -3.38
N LEU A 902 3.62 -35.63 -2.74
CA LEU A 902 2.81 -36.51 -1.90
C LEU A 902 1.62 -36.99 -2.73
N GLN A 903 1.51 -38.31 -2.91
CA GLN A 903 0.46 -38.94 -3.70
C GLN A 903 -0.33 -39.95 -2.87
N GLY A 904 -1.63 -40.04 -3.13
CA GLY A 904 -2.51 -41.07 -2.60
C GLY A 904 -2.63 -42.22 -3.59
N LEU A 905 -2.59 -43.45 -3.10
CA LEU A 905 -2.68 -44.66 -3.93
C LEU A 905 -4.12 -45.20 -4.07
N GLY A 906 -5.14 -44.41 -3.68
CA GLY A 906 -6.55 -44.83 -3.68
C GLY A 906 -7.12 -45.14 -5.06
N ASP A 907 -6.53 -44.60 -6.12
CA ASP A 907 -6.94 -44.87 -7.51
C ASP A 907 -6.35 -46.18 -8.07
N LEU A 908 -5.42 -46.82 -7.36
CA LEU A 908 -4.87 -48.11 -7.76
C LEU A 908 -5.85 -49.25 -7.44
N SER A 909 -5.67 -50.40 -8.11
CA SER A 909 -6.45 -51.60 -7.78
C SER A 909 -6.23 -52.01 -6.32
N PRO A 910 -7.24 -52.59 -5.66
CA PRO A 910 -7.15 -53.04 -4.27
C PRO A 910 -5.90 -53.88 -3.96
N GLU A 911 -5.52 -54.80 -4.85
CA GLU A 911 -4.30 -55.61 -4.70
C GLU A 911 -3.03 -54.76 -4.68
N ARG A 912 -2.91 -53.76 -5.56
CA ARG A 912 -1.75 -52.86 -5.60
C ARG A 912 -1.69 -51.98 -4.35
N GLN A 913 -2.83 -51.55 -3.83
CA GLN A 913 -2.89 -50.83 -2.57
C GLN A 913 -2.41 -51.68 -1.39
N LEU A 914 -2.84 -52.95 -1.32
CA LEU A 914 -2.40 -53.87 -0.27
C LEU A 914 -0.91 -54.22 -0.39
N ASN A 915 -0.37 -54.32 -1.61
CA ASN A 915 1.05 -54.55 -1.87
C ASN A 915 1.92 -53.35 -1.46
N ALA A 916 1.38 -52.14 -1.46
CA ALA A 916 2.07 -50.94 -0.95
C ALA A 916 2.17 -50.90 0.58
N LEU A 917 1.50 -51.83 1.29
CA LEU A 917 1.56 -51.95 2.74
C LEU A 917 2.47 -53.09 3.16
N ALA A 918 3.37 -52.82 4.11
CA ALA A 918 4.31 -53.81 4.63
C ALA A 918 3.70 -54.70 5.74
N ASN A 919 2.57 -54.31 6.34
CA ASN A 919 2.01 -54.93 7.54
C ASN A 919 0.62 -55.56 7.25
N ASP A 920 0.46 -56.85 7.58
CA ASP A 920 -0.80 -57.58 7.42
C ASP A 920 -1.96 -57.03 8.27
N ALA A 921 -1.67 -56.37 9.40
CA ALA A 921 -2.68 -55.66 10.17
C ALA A 921 -3.21 -54.42 9.44
N GLN A 922 -2.33 -53.66 8.77
CA GLN A 922 -2.75 -52.52 7.94
C GLN A 922 -3.51 -52.98 6.69
N ARG A 923 -3.09 -54.10 6.08
CA ARG A 923 -3.81 -54.71 4.96
C ARG A 923 -5.23 -55.11 5.34
N ARG A 924 -5.40 -55.85 6.44
CA ARG A 924 -6.73 -56.22 6.96
C ARG A 924 -7.57 -55.00 7.35
N GLN A 925 -6.96 -53.99 7.96
CA GLN A 925 -7.66 -52.74 8.31
C GLN A 925 -8.15 -52.00 7.07
N LEU A 926 -7.34 -51.91 6.00
CA LEU A 926 -7.73 -51.28 4.74
C LEU A 926 -8.92 -52.01 4.11
N VAL A 927 -8.86 -53.35 4.02
CA VAL A 927 -9.97 -54.18 3.54
C VAL A 927 -11.23 -53.93 4.40
N ALA A 928 -11.10 -53.98 5.73
CA ALA A 928 -12.22 -53.73 6.64
C ALA A 928 -12.84 -52.32 6.48
N THR A 929 -12.03 -51.30 6.23
CA THR A 929 -12.49 -49.92 5.98
C THR A 929 -13.36 -49.85 4.72
N HIS A 930 -12.89 -50.40 3.59
CA HIS A 930 -13.66 -50.41 2.35
C HIS A 930 -14.91 -51.29 2.45
N LEU A 931 -14.83 -52.45 3.11
CA LEU A 931 -16.01 -53.31 3.36
C LEU A 931 -17.11 -52.58 4.13
N ARG A 932 -16.76 -51.71 5.09
CA ARG A 932 -17.74 -50.97 5.89
C ARG A 932 -18.35 -49.81 5.13
N TRP A 933 -17.53 -49.05 4.39
CA TRP A 933 -17.93 -47.70 3.95
C TRP A 933 -18.14 -47.57 2.45
N ASP A 934 -17.55 -48.42 1.60
CA ASP A 934 -17.75 -48.31 0.16
C ASP A 934 -19.19 -48.61 -0.23
N ALA A 935 -19.75 -47.85 -1.17
CA ALA A 935 -21.06 -48.13 -1.72
C ALA A 935 -21.03 -49.44 -2.54
N ALA A 936 -22.11 -50.22 -2.48
CA ALA A 936 -22.25 -51.50 -3.19
C ALA A 936 -21.96 -51.42 -4.71
N GLY A 937 -22.25 -50.27 -5.32
CA GLY A 937 -22.02 -50.01 -6.73
C GLY A 937 -20.70 -49.32 -7.07
N SER A 938 -19.78 -49.12 -6.10
CA SER A 938 -18.48 -48.52 -6.39
C SER A 938 -17.63 -49.47 -7.24
N ALA A 939 -16.81 -48.92 -8.14
CA ALA A 939 -15.99 -49.72 -9.06
C ALA A 939 -15.09 -50.76 -8.34
N PRO A 940 -14.40 -50.45 -7.22
CA PRO A 940 -13.59 -51.45 -6.51
C PRO A 940 -14.38 -52.30 -5.52
N ALA A 941 -15.69 -52.07 -5.31
CA ALA A 941 -16.46 -52.75 -4.26
C ALA A 941 -16.38 -54.28 -4.37
N MET A 942 -16.55 -54.81 -5.58
CA MET A 942 -16.48 -56.26 -5.81
C MET A 942 -15.09 -56.84 -5.55
N ALA A 943 -14.03 -56.09 -5.86
CA ALA A 943 -12.67 -56.54 -5.59
C ALA A 943 -12.38 -56.58 -4.08
N TRP A 944 -12.79 -55.55 -3.32
CA TRP A 944 -12.67 -55.56 -1.86
C TRP A 944 -13.54 -56.64 -1.19
N LEU A 945 -14.76 -56.85 -1.69
CA LEU A 945 -15.67 -57.90 -1.21
C LEU A 945 -15.14 -59.31 -1.52
N GLY A 946 -14.49 -59.50 -2.67
CA GLY A 946 -13.82 -60.76 -3.02
C GLY A 946 -12.64 -61.11 -2.11
N MET A 947 -12.04 -60.12 -1.45
CA MET A 947 -10.94 -60.31 -0.49
C MET A 947 -11.38 -60.79 0.90
N VAL A 948 -12.70 -60.90 1.14
CA VAL A 948 -13.23 -61.44 2.40
C VAL A 948 -12.80 -62.90 2.60
N GLY A 949 -12.81 -63.70 1.52
CA GLY A 949 -12.44 -65.12 1.58
C GLY A 949 -13.20 -65.89 2.66
N ASP A 950 -12.49 -66.78 3.35
CA ASP A 950 -12.94 -67.52 4.54
C ASP A 950 -12.55 -66.82 5.87
N ASP A 951 -12.11 -65.56 5.84
CA ASP A 951 -11.73 -64.81 7.04
C ASP A 951 -12.97 -64.52 7.91
N ALA A 952 -13.05 -65.19 9.06
CA ALA A 952 -14.19 -65.09 9.97
C ALA A 952 -14.44 -63.66 10.49
N GLN A 953 -13.41 -62.82 10.62
CA GLN A 953 -13.58 -61.43 11.08
C GLN A 953 -14.17 -60.56 9.97
N LEU A 954 -13.68 -60.70 8.73
CA LEU A 954 -14.21 -59.97 7.58
C LEU A 954 -15.63 -60.43 7.20
N LEU A 955 -15.92 -61.74 7.30
CA LEU A 955 -17.28 -62.28 7.16
C LEU A 955 -18.23 -61.73 8.23
N GLY A 956 -17.74 -61.57 9.46
CA GLY A 956 -18.48 -60.89 10.53
C GLY A 956 -18.85 -59.45 10.16
N LEU A 957 -17.91 -58.68 9.59
CA LEU A 957 -18.17 -57.32 9.12
C LEU A 957 -19.14 -57.27 7.95
N LEU A 958 -19.03 -58.22 7.03
CA LEU A 958 -19.96 -58.35 5.90
C LEU A 958 -21.39 -58.62 6.38
N ARG A 959 -21.56 -59.46 7.40
CA ARG A 959 -22.88 -59.72 8.03
C ARG A 959 -23.44 -58.48 8.71
N GLU A 960 -22.62 -57.71 9.41
CA GLU A 960 -23.06 -56.43 9.99
C GLU A 960 -23.50 -55.44 8.89
N ARG A 961 -22.76 -55.37 7.78
CA ARG A 961 -23.16 -54.57 6.61
C ARG A 961 -24.53 -55.01 6.08
N LEU A 962 -24.73 -56.31 5.89
CA LEU A 962 -25.99 -56.88 5.38
C LEU A 962 -27.20 -56.65 6.31
N LYS A 963 -27.01 -56.39 7.61
CA LYS A 963 -28.13 -55.93 8.47
C LYS A 963 -28.66 -54.56 8.05
N THR A 964 -27.80 -53.71 7.48
CA THR A 964 -28.16 -52.34 7.05
C THR A 964 -28.54 -52.26 5.57
N THR A 965 -28.09 -53.21 4.75
CA THR A 965 -28.39 -53.32 3.32
C THR A 965 -28.67 -54.79 2.96
N PRO A 966 -29.83 -55.34 3.37
CA PRO A 966 -30.10 -56.78 3.30
C PRO A 966 -30.23 -57.34 1.88
N ASP A 967 -30.40 -56.49 0.87
CA ASP A 967 -30.52 -56.85 -0.54
C ASP A 967 -29.34 -56.35 -1.40
N ASP A 968 -28.21 -56.00 -0.79
CA ASP A 968 -26.95 -55.70 -1.50
C ASP A 968 -26.42 -56.98 -2.18
N VAL A 969 -26.67 -57.14 -3.48
CA VAL A 969 -26.29 -58.34 -4.24
C VAL A 969 -24.79 -58.61 -4.19
N ALA A 970 -23.94 -57.58 -4.19
CA ALA A 970 -22.49 -57.76 -4.16
C ALA A 970 -22.06 -58.39 -2.81
N ALA A 971 -22.62 -57.88 -1.71
CA ALA A 971 -22.38 -58.41 -0.37
C ALA A 971 -22.98 -59.81 -0.16
N LEU A 972 -24.20 -60.07 -0.67
CA LEU A 972 -24.83 -61.39 -0.63
C LEU A 972 -24.01 -62.43 -1.40
N ARG A 973 -23.49 -62.07 -2.58
CA ARG A 973 -22.58 -62.92 -3.36
C ARG A 973 -21.28 -63.19 -2.61
N ALA A 974 -20.66 -62.16 -2.05
CA ALA A 974 -19.41 -62.33 -1.29
C ALA A 974 -19.60 -63.25 -0.07
N GLU A 975 -20.77 -63.22 0.58
CA GLU A 975 -21.08 -64.13 1.68
C GLU A 975 -21.30 -65.58 1.20
N GLN A 976 -21.92 -65.77 0.03
CA GLN A 976 -22.03 -67.10 -0.61
C GLN A 976 -20.66 -67.64 -1.01
N ASP A 977 -19.85 -66.80 -1.67
CA ASP A 977 -18.53 -67.17 -2.22
C ASP A 977 -17.50 -67.42 -1.09
N GLY A 978 -17.65 -66.75 0.05
CA GLY A 978 -16.80 -66.91 1.24
C GLY A 978 -17.16 -68.09 2.15
N THR A 979 -18.20 -68.87 1.82
CA THR A 979 -18.65 -70.03 2.62
C THR A 979 -18.62 -71.33 1.82
N ARG A 980 -18.39 -72.46 2.48
CA ARG A 980 -18.37 -73.81 1.86
C ARG A 980 -19.22 -74.80 2.66
N ASP A 981 -19.53 -75.94 2.04
CA ASP A 981 -20.21 -77.09 2.66
C ASP A 981 -21.46 -76.70 3.45
N THR A 982 -21.53 -77.04 4.74
CA THR A 982 -22.67 -76.77 5.62
C THR A 982 -22.91 -75.28 5.83
N ALA A 983 -21.87 -74.47 5.95
CA ALA A 983 -21.99 -73.02 6.10
C ALA A 983 -22.57 -72.37 4.83
N HIS A 984 -22.20 -72.88 3.65
CA HIS A 984 -22.78 -72.42 2.39
C HIS A 984 -24.27 -72.78 2.29
N ALA A 985 -24.64 -73.99 2.70
CA ALA A 985 -26.04 -74.42 2.73
C ALA A 985 -26.91 -73.54 3.66
N GLU A 986 -26.37 -73.13 4.81
CA GLU A 986 -27.06 -72.21 5.74
C GLU A 986 -27.23 -70.80 5.15
N VAL A 987 -26.18 -70.25 4.53
CA VAL A 987 -26.25 -68.95 3.83
C VAL A 987 -27.30 -69.01 2.71
N CYS A 988 -27.28 -70.09 1.92
CA CYS A 988 -28.23 -70.28 0.84
C CYS A 988 -29.67 -70.46 1.30
N ALA A 989 -29.91 -71.24 2.36
CA ALA A 989 -31.24 -71.38 2.95
C ALA A 989 -31.80 -70.02 3.39
N ARG A 990 -30.96 -69.16 3.99
CA ARG A 990 -31.35 -67.80 4.39
C ARG A 990 -31.65 -66.90 3.20
N HIS A 991 -30.84 -66.93 2.14
CA HIS A 991 -31.10 -66.12 0.94
C HIS A 991 -32.36 -66.57 0.20
N VAL A 992 -32.61 -67.88 0.12
CA VAL A 992 -33.86 -68.44 -0.43
C VAL A 992 -35.06 -68.02 0.42
N ALA A 993 -34.96 -68.08 1.75
CA ALA A 993 -36.02 -67.62 2.65
C ALA A 993 -36.30 -66.12 2.49
N ALA A 994 -35.26 -65.29 2.39
CA ALA A 994 -35.39 -63.85 2.15
C ALA A 994 -36.06 -63.56 0.80
N SER A 995 -35.69 -64.29 -0.27
CA SER A 995 -36.35 -64.17 -1.57
C SER A 995 -37.83 -64.57 -1.53
N ARG A 996 -38.21 -65.60 -0.75
CA ARG A 996 -39.61 -65.99 -0.57
C ARG A 996 -40.42 -64.93 0.19
N ALA A 997 -39.80 -64.28 1.18
CA ALA A 997 -40.42 -63.21 1.95
C ALA A 997 -40.62 -61.92 1.12
N ALA A 998 -39.79 -61.69 0.10
CA ALA A 998 -39.86 -60.54 -0.79
C ALA A 998 -39.85 -60.97 -2.28
N PRO A 999 -40.96 -61.53 -2.79
CA PRO A 999 -41.01 -62.17 -4.12
C PRO A 999 -40.81 -61.21 -5.30
N ASP A 1000 -41.00 -59.91 -5.08
CA ASP A 1000 -40.78 -58.85 -6.08
C ASP A 1000 -39.42 -58.16 -5.95
N ASN A 1001 -38.56 -58.56 -5.00
CA ASN A 1001 -37.21 -58.04 -4.90
C ASN A 1001 -36.27 -58.82 -5.84
N PRO A 1002 -35.83 -58.23 -6.97
CA PRO A 1002 -34.99 -58.92 -7.94
C PRO A 1002 -33.58 -59.24 -7.41
N ASN A 1003 -33.04 -58.45 -6.47
CA ASN A 1003 -31.72 -58.68 -5.86
C ASN A 1003 -31.72 -59.99 -5.05
N LEU A 1004 -32.73 -60.17 -4.20
CA LEU A 1004 -32.88 -61.37 -3.38
C LEU A 1004 -33.23 -62.59 -4.23
N ARG A 1005 -34.08 -62.41 -5.25
CA ARG A 1005 -34.40 -63.48 -6.21
C ARG A 1005 -33.16 -63.95 -6.96
N TYR A 1006 -32.32 -63.02 -7.41
CA TYR A 1006 -31.04 -63.34 -8.05
C TYR A 1006 -30.12 -64.14 -7.11
N ALA A 1007 -29.93 -63.68 -5.88
CA ALA A 1007 -29.09 -64.36 -4.90
C ALA A 1007 -29.60 -65.78 -4.58
N ALA A 1008 -30.92 -65.97 -4.56
CA ALA A 1008 -31.54 -67.28 -4.35
C ALA A 1008 -31.34 -68.23 -5.55
N VAL A 1009 -31.47 -67.76 -6.80
CA VAL A 1009 -31.19 -68.59 -8.00
C VAL A 1009 -29.73 -69.03 -8.04
N ARG A 1010 -28.81 -68.19 -7.56
CA ARG A 1010 -27.37 -68.52 -7.50
C ARG A 1010 -27.05 -69.72 -6.59
N CYS A 1011 -27.89 -70.00 -5.59
CA CYS A 1011 -27.74 -71.13 -4.67
C CYS A 1011 -28.10 -72.49 -5.26
N ASP A 1012 -28.65 -72.54 -6.47
CA ASP A 1012 -28.92 -73.81 -7.15
C ASP A 1012 -27.65 -74.41 -7.76
N THR A 1013 -27.67 -75.72 -8.03
CA THR A 1013 -26.59 -76.45 -8.72
C THR A 1013 -26.44 -75.98 -10.17
N GLU A 1014 -25.19 -75.95 -10.68
CA GLU A 1014 -24.92 -75.61 -12.08
C GLU A 1014 -25.51 -76.65 -13.03
N ASN A 1015 -26.61 -76.28 -13.69
CA ASN A 1015 -27.34 -77.12 -14.62
C ASN A 1015 -28.15 -76.23 -15.60
N PRO A 1016 -28.69 -76.78 -16.70
CA PRO A 1016 -29.50 -76.01 -17.64
C PRO A 1016 -30.75 -75.34 -17.04
N GLN A 1017 -31.30 -75.86 -15.93
CA GLN A 1017 -32.46 -75.25 -15.26
C GLN A 1017 -32.08 -73.94 -14.55
N LYS A 1018 -30.92 -73.89 -13.91
CA LYS A 1018 -30.35 -72.68 -13.30
C LYS A 1018 -30.08 -71.61 -14.36
N TRP A 1019 -29.49 -72.00 -15.49
CA TRP A 1019 -29.24 -71.09 -16.62
C TRP A 1019 -30.54 -70.50 -17.16
N GLN A 1020 -31.57 -71.34 -17.37
CA GLN A 1020 -32.89 -70.87 -17.78
C GLN A 1020 -33.52 -69.94 -16.73
N ALA A 1021 -33.36 -70.22 -15.43
CA ALA A 1021 -33.88 -69.38 -14.36
C ALA A 1021 -33.23 -67.97 -14.34
N PHE A 1022 -31.96 -67.83 -14.75
CA PHE A 1022 -31.34 -66.52 -14.92
C PHE A 1022 -31.89 -65.77 -16.13
N ILE A 1023 -32.10 -66.44 -17.27
CA ILE A 1023 -32.72 -65.87 -18.47
C ILE A 1023 -34.15 -65.41 -18.17
N ASP A 1024 -34.96 -66.26 -17.53
CA ASP A 1024 -36.33 -65.93 -17.12
C ASP A 1024 -36.37 -64.77 -16.12
N GLY A 1025 -35.40 -64.73 -15.19
CA GLY A 1025 -35.22 -63.63 -14.26
C GLY A 1025 -34.91 -62.31 -14.96
N HIS A 1026 -34.05 -62.32 -15.98
CA HIS A 1026 -33.76 -61.14 -16.77
C HIS A 1026 -34.96 -60.70 -17.61
N ALA A 1027 -35.70 -61.64 -18.21
CA ALA A 1027 -36.94 -61.34 -18.93
C ALA A 1027 -37.99 -60.68 -18.02
N ARG A 1028 -38.11 -61.13 -16.76
CA ARG A 1028 -39.00 -60.51 -15.76
C ARG A 1028 -38.50 -59.14 -15.29
N TRP A 1029 -37.19 -58.97 -15.14
CA TRP A 1029 -36.56 -57.73 -14.68
C TRP A 1029 -35.46 -57.25 -15.66
N PRO A 1030 -35.83 -56.67 -16.82
CA PRO A 1030 -34.87 -56.34 -17.88
C PRO A 1030 -33.91 -55.21 -17.49
N ALA A 1031 -34.30 -54.36 -16.55
CA ALA A 1031 -33.42 -53.30 -16.01
C ALA A 1031 -32.47 -53.81 -14.91
N HIS A 1032 -32.65 -55.03 -14.40
CA HIS A 1032 -31.86 -55.55 -13.29
C HIS A 1032 -30.50 -56.07 -13.76
N ALA A 1033 -29.45 -55.32 -13.40
CA ALA A 1033 -28.12 -55.48 -13.96
C ALA A 1033 -27.49 -56.85 -13.67
N TRP A 1034 -27.66 -57.41 -12.47
CA TRP A 1034 -27.14 -58.74 -12.09
C TRP A 1034 -27.83 -59.90 -12.81
N PHE A 1035 -29.14 -59.77 -13.07
CA PHE A 1035 -29.85 -60.76 -13.88
C PHE A 1035 -29.41 -60.68 -15.34
N GLY A 1036 -29.26 -59.47 -15.89
CA GLY A 1036 -28.70 -59.29 -17.24
C GLY A 1036 -27.31 -59.90 -17.39
N TYR A 1037 -26.43 -59.71 -16.40
CA TYR A 1037 -25.12 -60.36 -16.36
C TYR A 1037 -25.22 -61.89 -16.35
N ALA A 1038 -25.96 -62.49 -15.42
CA ALA A 1038 -26.05 -63.94 -15.35
C ALA A 1038 -26.79 -64.56 -16.55
N ALA A 1039 -27.80 -63.86 -17.08
CA ALA A 1039 -28.49 -64.27 -18.31
C ALA A 1039 -27.55 -64.24 -19.51
N ALA A 1040 -26.69 -63.22 -19.65
CA ALA A 1040 -25.71 -63.15 -20.74
C ALA A 1040 -24.80 -64.39 -20.77
N TYR A 1041 -24.23 -64.79 -19.63
CA TYR A 1041 -23.43 -66.02 -19.55
C TYR A 1041 -24.27 -67.29 -19.76
N SER A 1042 -25.49 -67.32 -19.25
CA SER A 1042 -26.42 -68.45 -19.45
C SER A 1042 -26.76 -68.65 -20.94
N GLU A 1043 -26.91 -67.57 -21.71
CA GLU A 1043 -27.10 -67.64 -23.17
C GLU A 1043 -25.85 -68.22 -23.87
N LEU A 1044 -24.64 -67.88 -23.40
CA LEU A 1044 -23.38 -68.48 -23.90
C LEU A 1044 -23.28 -69.96 -23.56
N ASP A 1045 -23.71 -70.37 -22.37
CA ASP A 1045 -23.72 -71.76 -21.94
C ASP A 1045 -24.64 -72.61 -22.84
N PHE A 1046 -25.81 -72.06 -23.23
CA PHE A 1046 -26.71 -72.63 -24.25
C PHE A 1046 -26.18 -72.54 -25.70
N GLY A 1047 -25.01 -71.92 -25.93
CA GLY A 1047 -24.42 -71.77 -27.25
C GLY A 1047 -25.04 -70.66 -28.12
N ARG A 1048 -25.84 -69.77 -27.55
CA ARG A 1048 -26.47 -68.64 -28.25
C ARG A 1048 -25.56 -67.41 -28.21
N LEU A 1049 -24.50 -67.49 -29.01
CA LEU A 1049 -23.36 -66.56 -28.94
C LEU A 1049 -23.72 -65.09 -29.20
N ASP A 1050 -24.57 -64.78 -30.18
CA ASP A 1050 -24.98 -63.40 -30.48
C ASP A 1050 -25.81 -62.78 -29.33
N ALA A 1051 -26.72 -63.56 -28.75
CA ALA A 1051 -27.52 -63.11 -27.60
C ALA A 1051 -26.65 -62.87 -26.37
N GLY A 1052 -25.69 -63.77 -26.11
CA GLY A 1052 -24.71 -63.58 -25.06
C GLY A 1052 -23.82 -62.36 -25.28
N LEU A 1053 -23.37 -62.08 -26.51
CA LEU A 1053 -22.57 -60.90 -26.82
C LEU A 1053 -23.31 -59.58 -26.53
N ILE A 1054 -24.58 -59.49 -26.96
CA ILE A 1054 -25.44 -58.33 -26.67
C ILE A 1054 -25.60 -58.18 -25.15
N GLY A 1055 -25.92 -59.27 -24.46
CA GLY A 1055 -26.08 -59.29 -23.00
C GLY A 1055 -24.82 -58.86 -22.24
N LEU A 1056 -23.63 -59.28 -22.68
CA LEU A 1056 -22.36 -58.86 -22.09
C LEU A 1056 -22.14 -57.35 -22.25
N GLY A 1057 -22.42 -56.79 -23.42
CA GLY A 1057 -22.32 -55.35 -23.65
C GLY A 1057 -23.26 -54.55 -22.74
N GLU A 1058 -24.51 -54.99 -22.59
CA GLU A 1058 -25.46 -54.38 -21.65
C GLU A 1058 -24.99 -54.50 -20.19
N ALA A 1059 -24.56 -55.70 -19.78
CA ALA A 1059 -24.08 -55.96 -18.43
C ALA A 1059 -22.87 -55.10 -18.07
N ARG A 1060 -21.91 -54.91 -19.00
CA ARG A 1060 -20.73 -54.05 -18.80
C ARG A 1060 -21.11 -52.61 -18.48
N THR A 1061 -22.13 -52.07 -19.16
CA THR A 1061 -22.57 -50.69 -18.93
C THR A 1061 -23.40 -50.52 -17.65
N ARG A 1062 -24.15 -51.56 -17.25
CA ARG A 1062 -25.07 -51.51 -16.10
C ARG A 1062 -24.48 -52.05 -14.79
N LEU A 1063 -23.35 -52.76 -14.84
CA LEU A 1063 -22.60 -53.24 -13.67
C LEU A 1063 -21.16 -52.71 -13.67
N PRO A 1064 -20.94 -51.44 -13.29
CA PRO A 1064 -19.60 -50.87 -13.16
C PRO A 1064 -18.60 -51.74 -12.36
N PRO A 1065 -18.98 -52.40 -11.24
CA PRO A 1065 -18.04 -53.23 -10.48
C PRO A 1065 -17.50 -54.47 -11.24
N LEU A 1066 -18.18 -54.91 -12.31
CA LEU A 1066 -17.76 -56.06 -13.14
C LEU A 1066 -17.35 -55.65 -14.55
N ALA A 1067 -17.45 -54.36 -14.89
CA ALA A 1067 -17.24 -53.86 -16.25
C ALA A 1067 -15.87 -54.25 -16.83
N GLU A 1068 -14.81 -54.19 -16.01
CA GLU A 1068 -13.46 -54.57 -16.42
C GLU A 1068 -13.35 -56.05 -16.83
N HIS A 1069 -13.99 -56.95 -16.08
CA HIS A 1069 -13.99 -58.40 -16.34
C HIS A 1069 -14.88 -58.75 -17.53
N ILE A 1070 -16.07 -58.17 -17.60
CA ILE A 1070 -17.02 -58.36 -18.71
C ILE A 1070 -16.40 -57.90 -20.03
N ALA A 1071 -15.63 -56.81 -20.02
CA ALA A 1071 -14.95 -56.31 -21.22
C ALA A 1071 -13.94 -57.32 -21.80
N ILE A 1072 -13.28 -58.12 -20.96
CA ILE A 1072 -12.36 -59.18 -21.40
C ILE A 1072 -13.16 -60.25 -22.14
N ASP A 1073 -14.24 -60.75 -21.55
CA ASP A 1073 -15.04 -61.82 -22.16
C ASP A 1073 -15.81 -61.34 -23.40
N GLU A 1074 -16.25 -60.07 -23.42
CA GLU A 1074 -16.80 -59.43 -24.63
C GLU A 1074 -15.75 -59.39 -25.75
N ALA A 1075 -14.50 -59.05 -25.43
CA ALA A 1075 -13.40 -59.06 -26.41
C ALA A 1075 -13.11 -60.48 -26.94
N ARG A 1076 -13.11 -61.49 -26.07
CA ARG A 1076 -12.94 -62.91 -26.48
C ARG A 1076 -14.02 -63.30 -27.50
N LEU A 1077 -15.28 -63.01 -27.17
CA LEU A 1077 -16.41 -63.40 -28.00
C LEU A 1077 -16.45 -62.64 -29.32
N ARG A 1078 -16.12 -61.34 -29.32
CA ARG A 1078 -15.99 -60.55 -30.56
C ARG A 1078 -14.88 -61.09 -31.45
N ARG A 1079 -13.72 -61.45 -30.90
CA ARG A 1079 -12.62 -62.09 -31.66
C ARG A 1079 -13.06 -63.42 -32.27
N PHE A 1080 -13.81 -64.24 -31.52
CA PHE A 1080 -14.30 -65.53 -32.01
C PHE A 1080 -15.35 -65.39 -33.12
N LEU A 1081 -16.27 -64.43 -32.97
CA LEU A 1081 -17.31 -64.13 -33.97
C LEU A 1081 -16.81 -63.26 -35.13
N LYS A 1082 -15.52 -62.85 -35.14
CA LYS A 1082 -14.91 -61.94 -36.12
C LYS A 1082 -15.61 -60.57 -36.18
N GLN A 1083 -16.00 -60.05 -35.02
CA GLN A 1083 -16.65 -58.74 -34.80
C GLN A 1083 -15.76 -57.78 -33.97
N ASP A 1084 -14.44 -57.95 -34.03
CA ASP A 1084 -13.42 -57.24 -33.26
C ASP A 1084 -12.84 -56.02 -34.00
N ASP A 1085 -13.70 -55.10 -34.47
CA ASP A 1085 -13.22 -53.86 -35.08
C ASP A 1085 -12.51 -52.93 -34.08
N ALA A 1086 -11.67 -52.04 -34.63
CA ALA A 1086 -10.82 -51.16 -33.83
C ALA A 1086 -11.60 -50.23 -32.88
N LYS A 1087 -12.85 -49.88 -33.21
CA LYS A 1087 -13.68 -49.01 -32.37
C LYS A 1087 -14.13 -49.77 -31.12
N HIS A 1088 -14.72 -50.96 -31.29
CA HIS A 1088 -15.14 -51.76 -30.15
C HIS A 1088 -13.94 -52.15 -29.27
N MET A 1089 -12.81 -52.52 -29.86
CA MET A 1089 -11.60 -52.86 -29.08
C MET A 1089 -11.03 -51.65 -28.31
N ALA A 1090 -11.11 -50.43 -28.86
CA ALA A 1090 -10.73 -49.21 -28.14
C ALA A 1090 -11.67 -48.92 -26.95
N GLU A 1091 -12.98 -49.11 -27.13
CA GLU A 1091 -13.97 -48.94 -26.05
C GLU A 1091 -13.73 -49.97 -24.92
N LEU A 1092 -13.47 -51.24 -25.27
CA LEU A 1092 -13.21 -52.29 -24.29
C LEU A 1092 -11.88 -52.09 -23.55
N THR A 1093 -10.82 -51.66 -24.24
CA THR A 1093 -9.51 -51.36 -23.60
C THR A 1093 -9.53 -50.07 -22.77
N HIS A 1094 -10.45 -49.15 -23.05
CA HIS A 1094 -10.71 -48.02 -22.16
C HIS A 1094 -11.41 -48.49 -20.87
N ALA A 1095 -12.38 -49.40 -20.99
CA ALA A 1095 -13.13 -49.96 -19.86
C ALA A 1095 -12.33 -50.98 -19.02
N SER A 1096 -11.26 -51.56 -19.57
CA SER A 1096 -10.47 -52.62 -18.92
C SER A 1096 -8.95 -52.39 -19.09
N PRO A 1097 -8.28 -51.82 -18.07
CA PRO A 1097 -6.82 -51.80 -18.00
C PRO A 1097 -6.19 -53.18 -18.15
N MET A 1098 -6.79 -54.22 -17.56
CA MET A 1098 -6.33 -55.59 -17.70
C MET A 1098 -6.38 -56.11 -19.15
N LEU A 1099 -7.45 -55.82 -19.90
CA LEU A 1099 -7.55 -56.16 -21.32
C LEU A 1099 -6.46 -55.44 -22.13
N ARG A 1100 -6.23 -54.15 -21.84
CA ARG A 1100 -5.18 -53.36 -22.48
C ARG A 1100 -3.80 -53.98 -22.26
N LEU A 1101 -3.52 -54.41 -21.02
CA LEU A 1101 -2.26 -55.09 -20.68
C LEU A 1101 -2.12 -56.42 -21.43
N ARG A 1102 -3.16 -57.25 -21.47
CA ARG A 1102 -3.14 -58.54 -22.19
C ARG A 1102 -2.90 -58.39 -23.68
N LEU A 1103 -3.57 -57.43 -24.33
CA LEU A 1103 -3.33 -57.12 -25.74
C LEU A 1103 -1.92 -56.60 -25.98
N ALA A 1104 -1.35 -55.81 -25.06
CA ALA A 1104 0.04 -55.35 -25.15
C ALA A 1104 1.05 -56.51 -24.95
N MET A 1105 0.75 -57.47 -24.08
CA MET A 1105 1.55 -58.70 -23.92
C MET A 1105 1.47 -59.60 -25.16
N GLU A 1106 0.36 -59.60 -25.89
CA GLU A 1106 0.19 -60.37 -27.13
C GLU A 1106 0.89 -59.67 -28.32
N SER A 1107 0.84 -58.34 -28.41
CA SER A 1107 1.48 -57.57 -29.49
C SER A 1107 2.99 -57.33 -29.26
N GLY A 1108 3.45 -57.29 -28.01
CA GLY A 1108 4.81 -56.94 -27.63
C GLY A 1108 5.14 -55.43 -27.75
N THR A 1109 4.14 -54.56 -27.86
CA THR A 1109 4.32 -53.10 -27.95
C THR A 1109 3.99 -52.42 -26.63
N SER A 1110 4.95 -51.69 -26.03
CA SER A 1110 4.75 -50.95 -24.76
C SER A 1110 4.61 -49.44 -24.98
N THR A 1111 3.88 -48.77 -24.09
CA THR A 1111 4.02 -47.33 -23.82
C THR A 1111 5.16 -47.11 -22.81
N ALA A 1112 5.89 -46.00 -22.93
CA ALA A 1112 7.24 -45.78 -22.39
C ALA A 1112 7.47 -46.01 -20.87
N ASP A 1113 6.45 -46.24 -20.04
CA ASP A 1113 6.55 -46.19 -18.58
C ASP A 1113 6.43 -47.53 -17.82
N GLU A 1114 6.20 -48.68 -18.48
CA GLU A 1114 6.20 -50.00 -17.80
C GLU A 1114 6.96 -51.10 -18.59
N PRO A 1115 7.84 -51.90 -17.92
CA PRO A 1115 8.46 -53.07 -18.53
C PRO A 1115 7.46 -54.23 -18.69
N LEU A 1116 7.02 -54.49 -19.93
CA LEU A 1116 6.09 -55.58 -20.25
C LEU A 1116 6.80 -56.95 -20.29
N PRO A 1117 6.13 -58.05 -19.86
CA PRO A 1117 6.61 -59.41 -20.05
C PRO A 1117 6.50 -59.80 -21.53
N THR A 1118 7.61 -59.70 -22.26
CA THR A 1118 7.66 -59.94 -23.72
C THR A 1118 7.68 -61.43 -24.07
N GLU A 1119 7.83 -62.32 -23.10
CA GLU A 1119 7.87 -63.77 -23.30
C GLU A 1119 6.60 -64.34 -23.94
N TYR A 1120 5.43 -63.77 -23.63
CA TYR A 1120 4.15 -64.25 -24.17
C TYR A 1120 3.95 -63.85 -25.64
N ALA A 1121 4.43 -62.67 -26.04
CA ALA A 1121 4.48 -62.26 -27.45
C ALA A 1121 5.39 -63.17 -28.28
N GLU A 1122 6.53 -63.58 -27.71
CA GLU A 1122 7.46 -64.49 -28.38
C GLU A 1122 6.91 -65.92 -28.47
N LEU A 1123 6.22 -66.40 -27.42
CA LEU A 1123 5.49 -67.67 -27.45
C LEU A 1123 4.41 -67.68 -28.54
N ALA A 1124 3.59 -66.63 -28.64
CA ALA A 1124 2.53 -66.52 -29.63
C ALA A 1124 3.04 -66.51 -31.09
N ARG A 1125 4.32 -66.19 -31.31
CA ARG A 1125 5.00 -66.21 -32.61
C ARG A 1125 5.75 -67.53 -32.89
N GLY A 1126 5.66 -68.52 -32.00
CA GLY A 1126 6.36 -69.80 -32.12
C GLY A 1126 7.86 -69.73 -31.85
N ARG A 1127 8.36 -68.68 -31.16
CA ARG A 1127 9.79 -68.46 -30.89
C ARG A 1127 10.16 -68.89 -29.45
N PHE A 1128 10.17 -70.20 -29.19
CA PHE A 1128 10.28 -70.75 -27.83
C PHE A 1128 11.56 -70.36 -27.07
N ASP A 1129 12.73 -70.32 -27.73
CA ASP A 1129 13.99 -69.93 -27.08
C ASP A 1129 14.02 -68.44 -26.69
N ALA A 1130 13.41 -67.58 -27.52
CA ALA A 1130 13.30 -66.16 -27.23
C ALA A 1130 12.34 -65.92 -26.05
N ALA A 1131 11.22 -66.66 -26.02
CA ALA A 1131 10.29 -66.65 -24.90
C ALA A 1131 10.96 -67.10 -23.58
N ALA A 1132 11.73 -68.19 -23.61
CA ALA A 1132 12.44 -68.70 -22.43
C ALA A 1132 13.50 -67.72 -21.90
N ARG A 1133 14.24 -67.03 -22.79
CA ARG A 1133 15.20 -65.99 -22.40
C ARG A 1133 14.51 -64.77 -21.79
N ALA A 1134 13.40 -64.33 -22.37
CA ALA A 1134 12.63 -63.20 -21.85
C ALA A 1134 12.08 -63.49 -20.44
N ALA A 1135 11.62 -64.73 -20.17
CA ALA A 1135 11.14 -65.10 -18.84
C ALA A 1135 12.24 -65.32 -17.79
N ALA A 1136 13.50 -65.48 -18.17
CA ALA A 1136 14.60 -65.71 -17.23
C ALA A 1136 14.83 -64.55 -16.24
N THR A 1137 14.40 -63.34 -16.60
CA THR A 1137 14.44 -62.16 -15.74
C THR A 1137 13.22 -62.06 -14.81
N GLY A 1138 12.21 -62.91 -14.99
CA GLY A 1138 10.99 -62.97 -14.20
C GLY A 1138 11.10 -63.91 -12.98
N THR A 1139 10.01 -63.98 -12.20
CA THR A 1139 9.94 -64.84 -11.01
C THR A 1139 9.96 -66.33 -11.37
N ALA A 1140 10.38 -67.18 -10.43
CA ALA A 1140 10.36 -68.64 -10.61
C ALA A 1140 8.96 -69.18 -11.00
N HIS A 1141 7.90 -68.57 -10.47
CA HIS A 1141 6.51 -68.90 -10.85
C HIS A 1141 6.23 -68.57 -12.32
N ARG A 1142 6.65 -67.37 -12.77
CA ARG A 1142 6.46 -66.91 -14.15
C ARG A 1142 7.22 -67.79 -15.15
N GLN A 1143 8.44 -68.19 -14.80
CA GLN A 1143 9.25 -69.13 -15.59
C GLN A 1143 8.57 -70.50 -15.70
N ALA A 1144 8.09 -71.07 -14.59
CA ALA A 1144 7.40 -72.36 -14.57
C ALA A 1144 6.09 -72.34 -15.38
N ARG A 1145 5.32 -71.25 -15.26
CA ARG A 1145 4.07 -71.05 -16.01
C ARG A 1145 4.31 -71.00 -17.51
N LEU A 1146 5.31 -70.23 -17.97
CA LEU A 1146 5.66 -70.17 -19.38
C LEU A 1146 6.10 -71.55 -19.91
N LEU A 1147 6.90 -72.29 -19.14
CA LEU A 1147 7.38 -73.61 -19.56
C LEU A 1147 6.24 -74.61 -19.79
N ARG A 1148 5.18 -74.56 -18.98
CA ARG A 1148 3.97 -75.38 -19.19
C ARG A 1148 3.23 -75.02 -20.48
N LEU A 1149 3.13 -73.73 -20.82
CA LEU A 1149 2.54 -73.28 -22.09
C LEU A 1149 3.40 -73.68 -23.30
N VAL A 1150 4.73 -73.58 -23.19
CA VAL A 1150 5.66 -74.02 -24.23
C VAL A 1150 5.53 -75.53 -24.47
N ALA A 1151 5.46 -76.35 -23.41
CA ALA A 1151 5.31 -77.80 -23.55
C ALA A 1151 3.99 -78.24 -24.20
N ALA A 1152 2.94 -77.43 -24.10
CA ALA A 1152 1.66 -77.65 -24.75
C ALA A 1152 1.62 -77.11 -26.21
N SER A 1153 2.71 -76.54 -26.73
CA SER A 1153 2.75 -75.91 -28.06
C SER A 1153 3.07 -76.89 -29.20
N ASP A 1154 2.52 -76.62 -30.38
CA ASP A 1154 2.89 -77.31 -31.62
C ASP A 1154 4.36 -77.02 -31.97
N GLY A 1155 5.14 -78.08 -32.19
CA GLY A 1155 6.57 -77.97 -32.51
C GLY A 1155 7.49 -77.75 -31.30
N ALA A 1156 7.00 -77.92 -30.06
CA ALA A 1156 7.82 -77.84 -28.86
C ALA A 1156 8.91 -78.94 -28.83
N ASP A 1157 10.12 -78.55 -28.42
CA ASP A 1157 11.25 -79.47 -28.29
C ASP A 1157 11.04 -80.51 -27.17
N ALA A 1158 11.47 -81.75 -27.40
CA ALA A 1158 11.27 -82.87 -26.48
C ALA A 1158 11.94 -82.65 -25.10
N GLN A 1159 13.05 -81.90 -25.03
CA GLN A 1159 13.69 -81.54 -23.77
C GLN A 1159 12.85 -80.53 -22.98
N LEU A 1160 12.23 -79.56 -23.66
CA LEU A 1160 11.35 -78.58 -23.00
C LEU A 1160 10.09 -79.23 -22.44
N VAL A 1161 9.50 -80.18 -23.19
CA VAL A 1161 8.36 -80.98 -22.71
C VAL A 1161 8.74 -81.80 -21.48
N SER A 1162 9.91 -82.46 -21.50
CA SER A 1162 10.41 -83.25 -20.37
C SER A 1162 10.66 -82.38 -19.12
N ARG A 1163 11.18 -81.16 -19.30
CA ARG A 1163 11.37 -80.21 -18.20
C ARG A 1163 10.05 -79.71 -17.61
N ALA A 1164 9.04 -79.49 -18.43
CA ALA A 1164 7.71 -79.10 -17.96
C ALA A 1164 7.05 -80.22 -17.15
N ILE A 1165 7.18 -81.47 -17.62
CA ILE A 1165 6.71 -82.69 -16.93
C ILE A 1165 7.37 -82.86 -15.56
N ALA A 1166 8.65 -82.50 -15.42
CA ALA A 1166 9.39 -82.59 -14.17
C ALA A 1166 9.02 -81.51 -13.13
N LEU A 1167 8.19 -80.51 -13.48
CA LEU A 1167 7.78 -79.47 -12.54
C LEU A 1167 6.80 -80.02 -11.48
N PRO A 1168 6.95 -79.62 -10.21
CA PRO A 1168 5.93 -79.86 -9.20
C PRO A 1168 4.55 -79.34 -9.63
N ALA A 1169 3.50 -80.08 -9.27
CA ALA A 1169 2.12 -79.79 -9.71
C ALA A 1169 1.57 -78.45 -9.18
N ASP A 1170 2.15 -77.88 -8.13
CA ASP A 1170 1.82 -76.57 -7.56
C ASP A 1170 2.56 -75.40 -8.24
N ARG A 1171 3.51 -75.67 -9.15
CA ARG A 1171 4.34 -74.64 -9.79
C ARG A 1171 3.86 -74.32 -11.20
N GLY A 1172 3.47 -73.06 -11.41
CA GLY A 1172 3.07 -72.54 -12.73
C GLY A 1172 1.71 -73.06 -13.20
N VAL A 1173 0.91 -73.63 -12.29
CA VAL A 1173 -0.44 -74.12 -12.54
C VAL A 1173 -1.47 -73.11 -12.05
N ASP A 1174 -2.29 -72.61 -12.98
CA ASP A 1174 -3.45 -71.76 -12.72
C ASP A 1174 -4.61 -72.17 -13.64
N ASP A 1175 -5.72 -71.42 -13.63
CA ASP A 1175 -6.92 -71.73 -14.41
C ASP A 1175 -6.66 -71.89 -15.91
N SER A 1176 -5.66 -71.18 -16.46
CA SER A 1176 -5.33 -71.24 -17.88
C SER A 1176 -4.34 -72.36 -18.21
N THR A 1177 -3.44 -72.71 -17.27
CA THR A 1177 -2.42 -73.74 -17.53
C THR A 1177 -2.78 -75.13 -16.99
N ALA A 1178 -3.78 -75.26 -16.11
CA ALA A 1178 -4.14 -76.53 -15.47
C ALA A 1178 -4.60 -77.59 -16.48
N TRP A 1179 -5.56 -77.27 -17.35
CA TRP A 1179 -6.06 -78.22 -18.36
C TRP A 1179 -5.03 -78.52 -19.45
N LEU A 1180 -4.18 -77.54 -19.80
CA LEU A 1180 -3.07 -77.74 -20.74
C LEU A 1180 -2.00 -78.66 -20.14
N ALA A 1181 -1.66 -78.47 -18.87
CA ALA A 1181 -0.75 -79.35 -18.16
C ALA A 1181 -1.31 -80.77 -18.01
N ALA A 1182 -2.61 -80.90 -17.71
CA ALA A 1182 -3.29 -82.19 -17.70
C ALA A 1182 -3.22 -82.86 -19.09
N ALA A 1183 -3.45 -82.12 -20.18
CA ALA A 1183 -3.36 -82.64 -21.54
C ALA A 1183 -1.93 -83.12 -21.91
N VAL A 1184 -0.90 -82.38 -21.50
CA VAL A 1184 0.51 -82.80 -21.66
C VAL A 1184 0.82 -84.04 -20.81
N ALA A 1185 0.34 -84.09 -19.57
CA ALA A 1185 0.51 -85.21 -18.66
C ALA A 1185 -0.12 -86.51 -19.22
N VAL A 1186 -1.32 -86.42 -19.80
CA VAL A 1186 -1.96 -87.55 -20.51
C VAL A 1186 -1.07 -88.08 -21.63
N ARG A 1187 -0.53 -87.20 -22.47
CA ARG A 1187 0.38 -87.61 -23.57
C ARG A 1187 1.68 -88.24 -23.06
N GLY A 1188 2.11 -87.87 -21.86
CA GLY A 1188 3.27 -88.43 -21.17
C GLY A 1188 2.97 -89.66 -20.30
N GLY A 1189 1.71 -90.14 -20.22
CA GLY A 1189 1.32 -91.28 -19.40
C GLY A 1189 1.33 -91.02 -17.89
N GLN A 1190 1.18 -89.76 -17.45
CA GLN A 1190 1.23 -89.36 -16.04
C GLN A 1190 -0.17 -89.16 -15.42
N ASP A 1191 -0.22 -89.14 -14.08
CA ASP A 1191 -1.43 -88.82 -13.33
C ASP A 1191 -1.86 -87.35 -13.54
N VAL A 1192 -3.14 -87.16 -13.85
CA VAL A 1192 -3.75 -85.85 -14.12
C VAL A 1192 -4.42 -85.24 -12.89
N GLU A 1193 -4.66 -86.03 -11.85
CA GLU A 1193 -5.45 -85.61 -10.68
C GLU A 1193 -4.92 -84.33 -10.01
N PRO A 1194 -3.60 -84.12 -9.85
CA PRO A 1194 -3.08 -82.90 -9.26
C PRO A 1194 -3.47 -81.63 -10.02
N PHE A 1195 -3.67 -81.72 -11.33
CA PHE A 1195 -4.07 -80.58 -12.17
C PHE A 1195 -5.59 -80.39 -12.18
N VAL A 1196 -6.34 -81.49 -12.23
CA VAL A 1196 -7.81 -81.47 -12.14
C VAL A 1196 -8.27 -80.91 -10.80
N ALA A 1197 -7.58 -81.25 -9.71
CA ALA A 1197 -7.89 -80.77 -8.36
C ALA A 1197 -7.78 -79.24 -8.20
N VAL A 1198 -6.94 -78.57 -9.00
CA VAL A 1198 -6.83 -77.09 -8.99
C VAL A 1198 -8.14 -76.47 -9.47
N VAL A 1199 -8.69 -76.99 -10.56
CA VAL A 1199 -9.95 -76.50 -11.15
C VAL A 1199 -11.16 -76.96 -10.33
N ALA A 1200 -11.14 -78.19 -9.80
CA ALA A 1200 -12.21 -78.73 -8.98
C ALA A 1200 -12.48 -77.93 -7.69
N ARG A 1201 -11.49 -77.18 -7.18
CA ARG A 1201 -11.68 -76.24 -6.05
C ARG A 1201 -12.57 -75.04 -6.42
N ARG A 1202 -12.66 -74.70 -7.70
CA ARG A 1202 -13.40 -73.54 -8.22
C ARG A 1202 -14.70 -73.95 -8.91
N SER A 1203 -14.66 -74.99 -9.73
CA SER A 1203 -15.86 -75.59 -10.34
C SER A 1203 -15.77 -77.12 -10.29
N PRO A 1204 -16.33 -77.76 -9.25
CA PRO A 1204 -16.40 -79.22 -9.16
C PRO A 1204 -17.16 -79.85 -10.35
N THR A 1205 -18.25 -79.21 -10.79
CA THR A 1205 -19.10 -79.71 -11.89
C THR A 1205 -18.36 -79.70 -13.22
N ASP A 1206 -17.75 -78.57 -13.60
CA ASP A 1206 -16.99 -78.49 -14.85
C ASP A 1206 -15.75 -79.37 -14.82
N ALA A 1207 -15.08 -79.50 -13.66
CA ALA A 1207 -13.94 -80.42 -13.51
C ALA A 1207 -14.35 -81.88 -13.74
N ALA A 1208 -15.54 -82.29 -13.28
CA ALA A 1208 -16.07 -83.62 -13.54
C ALA A 1208 -16.40 -83.83 -15.03
N LEU A 1209 -17.06 -82.86 -15.67
CA LEU A 1209 -17.37 -82.92 -17.11
C LEU A 1209 -16.11 -82.93 -17.98
N MET A 1210 -15.10 -82.13 -17.62
CA MET A 1210 -13.80 -82.10 -18.30
C MET A 1210 -13.03 -83.41 -18.16
N ARG A 1211 -13.18 -84.12 -17.03
CA ARG A 1211 -12.64 -85.48 -16.87
C ARG A 1211 -13.31 -86.44 -17.86
N VAL A 1212 -14.64 -86.40 -17.95
CA VAL A 1212 -15.39 -87.20 -18.93
C VAL A 1212 -14.94 -86.88 -20.36
N PHE A 1213 -14.75 -85.60 -20.69
CA PHE A 1213 -14.24 -85.17 -21.99
C PHE A 1213 -12.85 -85.78 -22.29
N PHE A 1214 -11.91 -85.72 -21.35
CA PHE A 1214 -10.56 -86.29 -21.52
C PHE A 1214 -10.61 -87.81 -21.71
N GLU A 1215 -11.42 -88.51 -20.91
CA GLU A 1215 -11.57 -89.97 -21.02
C GLU A 1215 -12.19 -90.39 -22.36
N GLN A 1216 -13.24 -89.71 -22.81
CA GLN A 1216 -13.92 -90.01 -24.07
C GLN A 1216 -13.00 -89.75 -25.27
N LEU A 1217 -12.27 -88.63 -25.25
CA LEU A 1217 -11.35 -88.25 -26.32
C LEU A 1217 -10.18 -89.25 -26.44
N GLN A 1218 -9.65 -89.75 -25.31
CA GLN A 1218 -8.61 -90.78 -25.30
C GLN A 1218 -9.11 -92.14 -25.81
N LYS A 1219 -10.32 -92.56 -25.41
CA LYS A 1219 -10.87 -93.88 -25.74
C LYS A 1219 -11.37 -93.99 -27.18
N THR A 1220 -12.05 -92.96 -27.68
CA THR A 1220 -12.82 -93.04 -28.93
C THR A 1220 -12.22 -92.25 -30.09
N ARG A 1221 -11.48 -91.16 -29.78
CA ARG A 1221 -11.08 -90.13 -30.74
C ARG A 1221 -12.23 -89.55 -31.58
N ASP A 1222 -13.48 -89.74 -31.15
CA ASP A 1222 -14.68 -89.23 -31.84
C ASP A 1222 -14.98 -87.79 -31.38
N VAL A 1223 -14.77 -86.84 -32.29
CA VAL A 1223 -15.01 -85.41 -32.06
C VAL A 1223 -16.48 -85.12 -31.74
N GLY A 1224 -17.43 -85.83 -32.36
CA GLY A 1224 -18.86 -85.61 -32.14
C GLY A 1224 -19.37 -86.11 -30.77
N VAL A 1225 -18.73 -87.14 -30.21
CA VAL A 1225 -18.96 -87.54 -28.81
C VAL A 1225 -18.37 -86.50 -27.86
N ALA A 1226 -17.15 -86.03 -28.16
CA ALA A 1226 -16.44 -85.06 -27.34
C ALA A 1226 -17.17 -83.70 -27.29
N ASP A 1227 -17.66 -83.20 -28.43
CA ASP A 1227 -18.42 -81.94 -28.52
C ASP A 1227 -19.76 -82.00 -27.75
N ARG A 1228 -20.40 -83.17 -27.63
CA ARG A 1228 -21.60 -83.33 -26.80
C ARG A 1228 -21.31 -83.19 -25.31
N VAL A 1229 -20.17 -83.68 -24.84
CA VAL A 1229 -19.73 -83.46 -23.46
C VAL A 1229 -19.40 -81.99 -23.23
N LEU A 1230 -18.73 -81.35 -24.20
CA LEU A 1230 -18.40 -79.92 -24.13
C LEU A 1230 -19.63 -79.01 -24.12
N ALA A 1231 -20.75 -79.43 -24.71
CA ALA A 1231 -22.00 -78.67 -24.69
C ALA A 1231 -22.58 -78.52 -23.26
N GLU A 1232 -22.25 -79.42 -22.33
CA GLU A 1232 -22.66 -79.34 -20.93
C GLU A 1232 -21.64 -78.59 -20.05
N VAL A 1233 -20.40 -78.42 -20.53
CA VAL A 1233 -19.38 -77.60 -19.86
C VAL A 1233 -19.72 -76.13 -20.06
N SER A 1234 -19.63 -75.34 -18.99
CA SER A 1234 -19.86 -73.90 -19.06
C SER A 1234 -18.91 -73.22 -20.06
N PHE A 1235 -19.37 -72.14 -20.68
CA PHE A 1235 -18.66 -71.44 -21.74
C PHE A 1235 -17.24 -71.04 -21.32
N GLN A 1236 -17.06 -70.59 -20.07
CA GLN A 1236 -15.76 -70.20 -19.53
C GLN A 1236 -14.73 -71.34 -19.57
N TRP A 1237 -15.13 -72.55 -19.18
CA TRP A 1237 -14.25 -73.72 -19.18
C TRP A 1237 -14.17 -74.41 -20.54
N ARG A 1238 -15.21 -74.28 -21.37
CA ARG A 1238 -15.25 -74.77 -22.76
C ARG A 1238 -14.13 -74.17 -23.62
N MET A 1239 -13.79 -72.90 -23.41
CA MET A 1239 -12.65 -72.24 -24.08
C MET A 1239 -11.32 -72.96 -23.83
N GLN A 1240 -11.06 -73.35 -22.58
CA GLN A 1240 -9.85 -74.11 -22.21
C GLN A 1240 -9.90 -75.55 -22.70
N ALA A 1241 -11.10 -76.12 -22.79
CA ALA A 1241 -11.31 -77.45 -23.30
C ALA A 1241 -10.92 -77.60 -24.78
N TYR A 1242 -11.22 -76.60 -25.62
CA TYR A 1242 -10.76 -76.59 -27.01
C TYR A 1242 -9.24 -76.60 -27.11
N ALA A 1243 -8.55 -75.77 -26.31
CA ALA A 1243 -7.09 -75.74 -26.29
C ALA A 1243 -6.49 -77.07 -25.80
N ALA A 1244 -7.00 -77.63 -24.71
CA ALA A 1244 -6.56 -78.92 -24.19
C ALA A 1244 -6.86 -80.08 -25.17
N GLY A 1245 -8.00 -80.07 -25.83
CA GLY A 1245 -8.37 -81.05 -26.87
C GLY A 1245 -7.42 -81.02 -28.07
N VAL A 1246 -7.01 -79.82 -28.50
CA VAL A 1246 -5.97 -79.66 -29.54
C VAL A 1246 -4.63 -80.26 -29.08
N VAL A 1247 -4.22 -80.01 -27.84
CA VAL A 1247 -2.97 -80.59 -27.28
C VAL A 1247 -3.02 -82.11 -27.25
N LEU A 1248 -4.16 -82.70 -26.87
CA LEU A 1248 -4.37 -84.15 -26.78
C LEU A 1248 -4.36 -84.85 -28.14
N MET A 1249 -5.06 -84.31 -29.15
CA MET A 1249 -5.16 -84.93 -30.48
C MET A 1249 -4.01 -84.54 -31.42
N GLY A 1250 -3.25 -83.50 -31.11
CA GLY A 1250 -2.18 -83.00 -31.96
C GLY A 1250 -2.70 -82.61 -33.34
N ARG A 1251 -2.13 -83.18 -34.42
CA ARG A 1251 -2.54 -82.89 -35.81
C ARG A 1251 -3.97 -83.36 -36.14
N GLU A 1252 -4.50 -84.35 -35.42
CA GLU A 1252 -5.83 -84.91 -35.68
C GLU A 1252 -6.98 -84.03 -35.14
N ALA A 1253 -6.69 -83.00 -34.33
CA ALA A 1253 -7.74 -82.11 -33.84
C ALA A 1253 -8.46 -81.37 -35.00
N PRO A 1254 -9.76 -81.07 -34.86
CA PRO A 1254 -10.49 -80.21 -35.78
C PRO A 1254 -9.85 -78.82 -35.93
N SER A 1255 -9.88 -78.25 -37.14
CA SER A 1255 -9.47 -76.85 -37.36
C SER A 1255 -10.31 -75.87 -36.54
N ALA A 1256 -11.60 -76.15 -36.37
CA ALA A 1256 -12.52 -75.35 -35.58
C ALA A 1256 -12.09 -75.20 -34.11
N TRP A 1257 -11.54 -76.25 -33.49
CA TRP A 1257 -11.02 -76.16 -32.10
C TRP A 1257 -9.76 -75.29 -32.01
N ARG A 1258 -8.88 -75.33 -33.03
CA ARG A 1258 -7.70 -74.44 -33.08
C ARG A 1258 -8.10 -72.99 -33.26
N ASP A 1259 -9.05 -72.71 -34.16
CA ASP A 1259 -9.57 -71.37 -34.39
C ASP A 1259 -10.27 -70.82 -33.14
N ALA A 1260 -11.09 -71.65 -32.48
CA ALA A 1260 -11.73 -71.30 -31.21
C ALA A 1260 -10.70 -70.98 -30.13
N ALA A 1261 -9.70 -71.84 -29.90
CA ALA A 1261 -8.67 -71.60 -28.90
C ALA A 1261 -7.81 -70.35 -29.21
N ARG A 1262 -7.51 -70.06 -30.48
CA ARG A 1262 -6.72 -68.88 -30.90
C ARG A 1262 -7.46 -67.55 -30.69
N THR A 1263 -8.76 -67.55 -30.86
CA THR A 1263 -9.59 -66.33 -30.82
C THR A 1263 -10.21 -66.08 -29.44
N LEU A 1264 -10.60 -67.14 -28.73
CA LEU A 1264 -11.19 -67.05 -27.39
C LEU A 1264 -10.15 -66.89 -26.29
N LEU A 1265 -8.89 -67.32 -26.47
CA LEU A 1265 -7.81 -67.17 -25.49
C LEU A 1265 -6.78 -66.11 -25.90
N PHE A 1266 -6.19 -65.42 -24.91
CA PHE A 1266 -5.09 -64.46 -25.13
C PHE A 1266 -3.73 -65.18 -25.10
N ALA A 1267 -2.68 -64.50 -25.60
CA ALA A 1267 -1.33 -65.09 -25.69
C ALA A 1267 -0.76 -65.61 -24.36
N ASP A 1268 -1.14 -65.03 -23.22
CA ASP A 1268 -0.71 -65.46 -21.90
C ASP A 1268 -1.51 -66.66 -21.35
N GLU A 1269 -2.51 -67.15 -22.08
CA GLU A 1269 -3.43 -68.21 -21.64
C GLU A 1269 -3.40 -69.47 -22.51
N ARG A 1270 -2.77 -69.39 -23.70
CA ARG A 1270 -2.76 -70.48 -24.68
C ARG A 1270 -1.34 -70.82 -25.12
N PRO A 1271 -1.11 -72.07 -25.56
CA PRO A 1271 0.13 -72.43 -26.22
C PRO A 1271 0.13 -71.94 -27.69
N TYR A 1272 1.27 -72.10 -28.37
CA TYR A 1272 1.34 -71.88 -29.81
C TYR A 1272 0.71 -73.06 -30.55
N PHE A 1273 -0.26 -72.77 -31.42
CA PHE A 1273 -0.87 -73.73 -32.34
C PHE A 1273 -0.49 -73.37 -33.77
N LEU A 1274 -0.22 -74.35 -34.65
CA LEU A 1274 0.12 -74.18 -36.07
C LEU A 1274 -1.08 -73.86 -36.96
#